data_AF-A0A1I0G2H6-F1
#
_entry.id   AF-A0A1I0G2H6-F1
#
_cell.length_a   1.000
_cell.length_b   1.000
_cell.length_c   1.000
_cell.angle_alpha   90.00
_cell.angle_beta   90.00
_cell.angle_gamma   90.00
#
_symmetry.space_group_name_H-M   'P 1'
#
loop_
_entity.id
_entity.type
_entity.pdbx_description
1 polymer ?
#
loop_
_entity_poly.entity_id
_entity_poly.type
_entity_poly.pdbx_seq_one_letter_code
_entity_poly.pdbx_strand_id
1 'polypeptide(L)'
;MASNSVKSVCPYCGVGCGIVLQVADNRVIKVVGDKTHPSNFGRLCTKGTTCGQAIAGSGRMESAYIRHQRSHEPVRADMDAAISETARRLRGILDRDGPGALAFYVSGQMSLEAQYLANKLAKGFVRTANIESNSRLCMASAGSGYKLSLGADGPPGSYDDFDKADLFFVIGANMADCHPILFLRMMDRVKAGAKLIVVDPRRSATADKAGLFLQIKPGTDLALLNGLLHLLVENGDTDADFIASFTQGWDVMPEFLAAYTPAYVAQITGLAEADIRQAARMIGAAQEWMSCWTMGLNQSTHGTWNTNALCNLHLATGAICRPGSGPFSLTGQPNAMGGREMGYMGPGLPGQRSVLVDADRRFIEDLWHIPLGSIPHQPGGGTIDLFEQMRDGVIKACWIICTNPVASVANRTTVIDALKTAELVITQDAFLDTETNRYADILLPGALWAEAEGVMINSERNLNLTQKAIDAPGQALPDWQIIARVACEMGFAEAFTYASAEEVFEEIKQAWNPATGYDIRGASYGRLRGQSLQWPCAPDDERTRNPIRYLSESGASPVKEAVTPRRPIVFPTANGKAVFFPRPHMPPAEQPNDAFPMVLNTGRLQHQWHTLTKTGKVPTLNALNARPFVELHPEDALSLGIREGDGVEIHSARGLAVLPAVISNRVLPGNCFAPFHWNDVYGEKLAINAVTNDAVDPISRQPEFKCCAVALRKVELIGHRFLDLPQAETEARAAPEQAPLLTLLWASQTGNAEALARQFGDQLKIAGVPVQVAAMDSFPSERLDQLQNVALISSTFGDGESPDNGQRFWQSLAARQERLESLRYAVLALGDSSYDSFCQHGKNLDQRLQHLGASSLLPRIDCDGEYQLHADNWFTGLQQALSLNLPTPSIIDNGPVFGKQPSRAEPYYARLSINRRLNADGAAKDTRQLALTLEGSGMTYEAGDALGVWPRNCPELVDELLKLTGLNAEQPVRGVKAGDVPLRQALAEQFEIARPGADTLAFIAQRNGSNDLKNLLTEPYKSELKDWLWGRQLADVLREFPITCSAEQWLDHLKPLQPRLYSIASSAKAHPDEVHLTVSAVRYGPRKGVSSTFLADRAGECEVPIFLQPTRHFRPPLDGDVPMIMIGPGTGVAPFRAFLQERRARGDRGRNWLFFGEQHQATDFYYRDELQGMQQDGLLTRLSLAFSRDQADKIYVQQRIQEQAAELWRWLEEGAHLYICGDASRMARDVDQALRRVISEQGGVSLEKAAEQLRCLSEQKRYVRDVY
;
A
#
# COMPACT_ATOMS: atom_id res chain seq x y z
N MET A 1 -22.80 -14.58 -21.48
CA MET A 1 -23.74 -14.74 -20.36
C MET A 1 -23.60 -13.52 -19.45
N ALA A 2 -24.70 -12.99 -18.92
CA ALA A 2 -24.70 -11.69 -18.24
C ALA A 2 -23.91 -11.74 -16.92
N SER A 3 -22.98 -10.79 -16.71
CA SER A 3 -22.31 -10.61 -15.43
C SER A 3 -23.26 -9.92 -14.45
N ASN A 4 -23.59 -10.59 -13.35
CA ASN A 4 -24.40 -9.98 -12.29
C ASN A 4 -23.49 -9.24 -11.29
N SER A 5 -23.94 -8.07 -10.83
CA SER A 5 -23.25 -7.29 -9.80
C SER A 5 -24.01 -7.38 -8.48
N VAL A 6 -23.34 -7.79 -7.41
CA VAL A 6 -23.94 -8.00 -6.09
C VAL A 6 -23.21 -7.14 -5.05
N LYS A 7 -23.94 -6.29 -4.33
CA LYS A 7 -23.38 -5.50 -3.21
C LYS A 7 -23.22 -6.38 -1.98
N SER A 8 -22.10 -6.23 -1.29
CA SER A 8 -21.79 -6.97 -0.06
C SER A 8 -20.79 -6.19 0.81
N VAL A 9 -20.28 -6.81 1.86
CA VAL A 9 -19.26 -6.23 2.75
C VAL A 9 -18.02 -7.14 2.81
N CYS A 10 -16.85 -6.53 2.96
CA CYS A 10 -15.56 -7.24 3.04
C CYS A 10 -15.52 -8.22 4.24
N PRO A 11 -15.08 -9.47 4.06
CA PRO A 11 -15.16 -10.52 5.08
C PRO A 11 -14.00 -10.53 6.10
N TYR A 12 -13.18 -9.47 6.16
CA TYR A 12 -11.95 -9.42 6.96
C TYR A 12 -12.07 -8.51 8.19
N CYS A 13 -11.40 -7.36 8.22
CA CYS A 13 -11.32 -6.52 9.42
C CYS A 13 -12.63 -5.79 9.74
N GLY A 14 -12.79 -5.39 11.00
CA GLY A 14 -13.94 -4.64 11.52
C GLY A 14 -14.13 -3.22 10.97
N VAL A 15 -13.41 -2.81 9.92
CA VAL A 15 -13.75 -1.60 9.15
C VAL A 15 -15.09 -1.79 8.42
N GLY A 16 -15.39 -3.00 7.95
CA GLY A 16 -16.62 -3.27 7.20
C GLY A 16 -16.71 -2.47 5.90
N CYS A 17 -15.68 -2.54 5.05
CA CYS A 17 -15.70 -1.87 3.75
C CYS A 17 -16.78 -2.47 2.84
N GLY A 18 -17.61 -1.63 2.22
CA GLY A 18 -18.57 -2.06 1.22
C GLY A 18 -17.88 -2.43 -0.08
N ILE A 19 -18.36 -3.50 -0.71
CA ILE A 19 -17.82 -4.05 -1.95
C ILE A 19 -18.93 -4.42 -2.93
N VAL A 20 -18.55 -4.46 -4.20
CA VAL A 20 -19.37 -4.96 -5.29
C VAL A 20 -18.67 -6.15 -5.91
N LEU A 21 -19.36 -7.28 -5.90
CA LEU A 21 -18.94 -8.54 -6.50
C LEU A 21 -19.47 -8.63 -7.92
N GLN A 22 -18.58 -8.84 -8.89
CA GLN A 22 -18.98 -9.23 -10.23
C GLN A 22 -18.95 -10.75 -10.32
N VAL A 23 -20.06 -11.34 -10.75
CA VAL A 23 -20.27 -12.79 -10.78
C VAL A 23 -20.55 -13.25 -12.21
N ALA A 24 -19.89 -14.32 -12.63
CA ALA A 24 -20.18 -15.07 -13.84
C ALA A 24 -19.97 -16.56 -13.56
N ASP A 25 -20.84 -17.41 -14.12
CA ASP A 25 -20.75 -18.88 -14.00
C ASP A 25 -20.57 -19.38 -12.57
N ASN A 26 -21.36 -18.82 -11.64
CA ASN A 26 -21.30 -19.10 -10.19
C ASN A 26 -19.91 -18.86 -9.56
N ARG A 27 -19.13 -17.92 -10.11
CA ARG A 27 -17.81 -17.55 -9.62
C ARG A 27 -17.69 -16.03 -9.50
N VAL A 28 -17.02 -15.59 -8.43
CA VAL A 28 -16.63 -14.19 -8.28
C VAL A 28 -15.44 -13.91 -9.20
N ILE A 29 -15.68 -13.17 -10.27
CA ILE A 29 -14.65 -12.82 -11.26
C ILE A 29 -13.88 -11.54 -10.89
N LYS A 30 -14.52 -10.64 -10.12
CA LYS A 30 -13.91 -9.37 -9.70
C LYS A 30 -14.54 -8.83 -8.43
N VAL A 31 -13.74 -8.17 -7.62
CA VAL A 31 -14.17 -7.39 -6.45
C VAL A 31 -13.74 -5.95 -6.62
N VAL A 32 -14.66 -5.01 -6.46
CA VAL A 32 -14.37 -3.57 -6.41
C VAL A 32 -15.00 -2.95 -5.18
N GLY A 33 -14.50 -1.81 -4.71
CA GLY A 33 -15.11 -1.13 -3.57
C GLY A 33 -16.43 -0.46 -3.97
N ASP A 34 -17.42 -0.51 -3.08
CA ASP A 34 -18.66 0.25 -3.25
C ASP A 34 -18.39 1.72 -2.96
N LYS A 35 -18.51 2.56 -4.00
CA LYS A 35 -18.30 4.01 -3.93
C LYS A 35 -19.34 4.71 -3.03
N THR A 36 -20.51 4.11 -2.84
CA THR A 36 -21.60 4.67 -2.02
C THR A 36 -21.52 4.28 -0.55
N HIS A 37 -20.65 3.34 -0.20
CA HIS A 37 -20.56 2.83 1.16
C HIS A 37 -19.76 3.79 2.08
N PRO A 38 -20.32 4.20 3.24
CA PRO A 38 -19.78 5.29 4.07
C PRO A 38 -18.44 4.96 4.75
N SER A 39 -18.14 3.67 4.93
CA SER A 39 -16.91 3.26 5.61
C SER A 39 -15.66 3.36 4.72
N ASN A 40 -15.79 3.33 3.39
CA ASN A 40 -14.63 3.24 2.49
C ASN A 40 -14.69 4.09 1.21
N PHE A 41 -15.85 4.58 0.79
CA PHE A 41 -16.01 5.41 -0.42
C PHE A 41 -15.33 4.79 -1.66
N GLY A 42 -15.48 3.47 -1.82
CA GLY A 42 -14.88 2.71 -2.94
C GLY A 42 -13.42 2.29 -2.75
N ARG A 43 -12.74 2.72 -1.68
CA ARG A 43 -11.36 2.28 -1.39
C ARG A 43 -11.33 0.85 -0.84
N LEU A 44 -10.34 0.06 -1.24
CA LEU A 44 -10.08 -1.27 -0.69
C LEU A 44 -8.58 -1.50 -0.50
N CYS A 45 -8.23 -2.28 0.52
CA CYS A 45 -6.87 -2.80 0.68
C CYS A 45 -6.67 -4.08 -0.15
N THR A 46 -5.43 -4.54 -0.28
CA THR A 46 -5.10 -5.74 -1.08
C THR A 46 -5.88 -6.98 -0.66
N LYS A 47 -6.15 -7.16 0.64
CA LYS A 47 -7.02 -8.25 1.12
C LYS A 47 -8.44 -8.10 0.56
N GLY A 48 -9.00 -6.89 0.64
CA GLY A 48 -10.35 -6.60 0.16
C GLY A 48 -10.50 -6.76 -1.35
N THR A 49 -9.52 -6.37 -2.15
CA THR A 49 -9.57 -6.51 -3.62
C THR A 49 -9.42 -7.97 -4.09
N THR A 50 -8.82 -8.83 -3.28
CA THR A 50 -8.53 -10.24 -3.62
C THR A 50 -9.44 -11.24 -2.89
N CYS A 51 -10.40 -10.79 -2.09
CA CYS A 51 -11.20 -11.66 -1.22
C CYS A 51 -12.03 -12.71 -1.98
N GLY A 52 -12.37 -12.47 -3.26
CA GLY A 52 -13.03 -13.45 -4.12
C GLY A 52 -12.16 -14.68 -4.45
N GLN A 53 -10.82 -14.54 -4.44
CA GLN A 53 -9.90 -15.65 -4.72
C GLN A 53 -9.89 -16.70 -3.62
N ALA A 54 -10.16 -16.32 -2.36
CA ALA A 54 -10.23 -17.26 -1.25
C ALA A 54 -11.43 -18.23 -1.34
N ILE A 55 -12.39 -17.94 -2.24
CA ILE A 55 -13.61 -18.74 -2.44
C ILE A 55 -13.43 -19.73 -3.59
N ALA A 56 -12.70 -19.35 -4.65
CA ALA A 56 -12.52 -20.16 -5.85
C ALA A 56 -11.32 -21.12 -5.71
N GLY A 57 -11.55 -22.43 -5.83
CA GLY A 57 -10.46 -23.43 -5.93
C GLY A 57 -9.58 -23.56 -4.68
N SER A 58 -10.12 -23.25 -3.49
CA SER A 58 -9.35 -23.06 -2.25
C SER A 58 -9.31 -24.28 -1.30
N GLY A 59 -9.86 -25.43 -1.71
CA GLY A 59 -9.95 -26.64 -0.86
C GLY A 59 -11.04 -26.54 0.20
N ARG A 60 -12.23 -26.10 -0.19
CA ARG A 60 -13.42 -25.96 0.67
C ARG A 60 -13.94 -27.32 1.13
N MET A 61 -14.56 -27.35 2.31
CA MET A 61 -15.23 -28.54 2.82
C MET A 61 -16.61 -28.66 2.15
N GLU A 62 -16.76 -29.59 1.19
CA GLU A 62 -17.98 -29.75 0.38
C GLU A 62 -18.99 -30.76 0.95
N SER A 63 -18.61 -31.51 1.99
CA SER A 63 -19.46 -32.52 2.62
C SER A 63 -19.13 -32.60 4.10
N ALA A 64 -20.06 -33.16 4.88
CA ALA A 64 -19.80 -33.44 6.27
C ALA A 64 -18.83 -34.61 6.42
N TYR A 65 -18.18 -34.69 7.58
CA TYR A 65 -17.35 -35.83 7.93
C TYR A 65 -17.62 -36.27 9.37
N ILE A 66 -17.59 -37.58 9.61
CA ILE A 66 -17.79 -38.18 10.94
C ILE A 66 -16.62 -39.10 11.24
N ARG A 67 -16.06 -38.95 12.43
CA ARG A 67 -15.04 -39.82 12.98
C ARG A 67 -15.69 -40.85 13.91
N HIS A 68 -15.59 -42.13 13.54
CA HIS A 68 -16.14 -43.22 14.38
C HIS A 68 -15.25 -43.55 15.57
N GLN A 69 -13.93 -43.40 15.43
CA GLN A 69 -12.93 -43.60 16.49
C GLN A 69 -11.84 -42.54 16.35
N ARG A 70 -11.39 -41.97 17.47
CA ARG A 70 -10.45 -40.84 17.47
C ARG A 70 -9.10 -41.10 16.81
N SER A 71 -8.66 -42.36 16.78
CA SER A 71 -7.42 -42.80 16.14
C SER A 71 -7.53 -42.97 14.62
N HIS A 72 -8.74 -42.90 14.04
CA HIS A 72 -8.96 -43.06 12.60
C HIS A 72 -9.31 -41.75 11.94
N GLU A 73 -8.99 -41.62 10.65
CA GLU A 73 -9.39 -40.48 9.83
C GLU A 73 -10.92 -40.31 9.76
N PRO A 74 -11.44 -39.08 9.64
CA PRO A 74 -12.87 -38.85 9.55
C PRO A 74 -13.37 -39.28 8.17
N VAL A 75 -14.54 -39.92 8.11
CA VAL A 75 -15.13 -40.45 6.88
C VAL A 75 -16.20 -39.50 6.38
N ARG A 76 -16.25 -39.29 5.07
CA ARG A 76 -17.29 -38.46 4.42
C ARG A 76 -18.67 -39.00 4.77
N ALA A 77 -19.57 -38.11 5.14
CA ALA A 77 -20.96 -38.39 5.48
C ALA A 77 -21.89 -37.41 4.76
N ASP A 78 -23.14 -37.83 4.61
CA ASP A 78 -24.21 -36.94 4.16
C ASP A 78 -24.48 -35.87 5.23
N MET A 79 -24.74 -34.64 4.80
CA MET A 79 -24.97 -33.49 5.70
C MET A 79 -26.16 -33.71 6.63
N ASP A 80 -27.26 -34.30 6.16
CA ASP A 80 -28.45 -34.50 6.99
C ASP A 80 -28.21 -35.60 8.03
N ALA A 81 -27.48 -36.65 7.65
CA ALA A 81 -27.03 -37.68 8.59
C ALA A 81 -26.06 -37.11 9.64
N ALA A 82 -25.15 -36.22 9.25
CA ALA A 82 -24.22 -35.57 10.18
C ALA A 82 -24.90 -34.60 11.14
N ILE A 83 -25.90 -33.83 10.68
CA ILE A 83 -26.76 -32.99 11.54
C ILE A 83 -27.51 -33.86 12.54
N SER A 84 -28.13 -34.94 12.07
CA SER A 84 -28.88 -35.88 12.93
C SER A 84 -27.97 -36.51 13.99
N GLU A 85 -26.77 -36.93 13.61
CA GLU A 85 -25.79 -37.51 14.53
C GLU A 85 -25.26 -36.47 15.53
N THR A 86 -25.02 -35.23 15.09
CA THR A 86 -24.64 -34.11 15.95
C THR A 86 -25.69 -33.88 17.03
N ALA A 87 -26.96 -33.74 16.61
CA ALA A 87 -28.08 -33.53 17.52
C ALA A 87 -28.25 -34.70 18.50
N ARG A 88 -28.22 -35.94 18.01
CA ARG A 88 -28.33 -37.15 18.83
C ARG A 88 -27.26 -37.21 19.90
N ARG A 89 -25.99 -36.94 19.56
CA ARG A 89 -24.88 -36.99 20.53
C ARG A 89 -24.94 -35.83 21.53
N LEU A 90 -25.22 -34.61 21.08
CA LEU A 90 -25.39 -33.45 21.97
C LEU A 90 -26.55 -33.67 22.94
N ARG A 91 -27.72 -34.09 22.43
CA ARG A 91 -28.91 -34.40 23.25
C ARG A 91 -28.63 -35.51 24.25
N GLY A 92 -27.96 -36.58 23.82
CA GLY A 92 -27.58 -37.69 24.70
C GLY A 92 -26.66 -37.27 25.86
N ILE A 93 -25.66 -36.42 25.61
CA ILE A 93 -24.80 -35.88 26.68
C ILE A 93 -25.60 -34.92 27.56
N LEU A 94 -26.46 -34.08 26.98
CA LEU A 94 -27.30 -33.14 27.73
C LEU A 94 -28.26 -33.87 28.68
N ASP A 95 -28.90 -34.95 28.23
CA ASP A 95 -29.79 -35.77 29.06
C ASP A 95 -29.06 -36.51 30.18
N ARG A 96 -27.85 -37.03 29.88
CA ARG A 96 -27.08 -37.84 30.81
C ARG A 96 -26.36 -37.01 31.87
N ASP A 97 -25.75 -35.91 31.46
CA ASP A 97 -24.79 -35.14 32.28
C ASP A 97 -25.25 -33.71 32.59
N GLY A 98 -26.37 -33.28 32.00
CA GLY A 98 -26.93 -31.95 32.22
C GLY A 98 -26.28 -30.83 31.40
N PRO A 99 -26.76 -29.59 31.58
CA PRO A 99 -26.40 -28.45 30.73
C PRO A 99 -24.92 -28.08 30.81
N GLY A 100 -24.30 -28.18 31.99
CA GLY A 100 -22.90 -27.83 32.20
C GLY A 100 -21.91 -28.68 31.41
N ALA A 101 -22.33 -29.84 30.90
CA ALA A 101 -21.50 -30.72 30.09
C ALA A 101 -21.34 -30.25 28.63
N LEU A 102 -22.16 -29.30 28.17
CA LEU A 102 -22.15 -28.81 26.79
C LEU A 102 -21.58 -27.40 26.72
N ALA A 103 -20.73 -27.16 25.72
CA ALA A 103 -20.14 -25.87 25.43
C ALA A 103 -20.22 -25.48 23.95
N PHE A 104 -20.30 -24.18 23.72
CA PHE A 104 -20.32 -23.56 22.39
C PHE A 104 -19.18 -22.54 22.29
N TYR A 105 -18.31 -22.70 21.31
CA TYR A 105 -17.21 -21.76 21.05
C TYR A 105 -17.34 -21.14 19.66
N VAL A 106 -17.82 -19.89 19.61
CA VAL A 106 -18.30 -19.23 18.39
C VAL A 106 -17.40 -18.05 17.97
N SER A 107 -17.83 -17.29 16.96
CA SER A 107 -16.95 -16.33 16.29
C SER A 107 -17.59 -14.98 15.98
N GLY A 108 -16.80 -13.91 16.12
CA GLY A 108 -17.11 -12.58 15.60
C GLY A 108 -17.06 -12.46 14.07
N GLN A 109 -16.87 -13.57 13.35
CA GLN A 109 -16.93 -13.64 11.88
C GLN A 109 -18.25 -14.21 11.35
N MET A 110 -19.10 -14.76 12.21
CA MET A 110 -20.43 -15.26 11.87
C MET A 110 -21.38 -14.10 11.56
N SER A 111 -22.48 -14.37 10.85
CA SER A 111 -23.57 -13.40 10.70
C SER A 111 -24.28 -13.14 12.03
N LEU A 112 -25.01 -12.02 12.13
CA LEU A 112 -25.77 -11.66 13.33
C LEU A 112 -26.79 -12.74 13.71
N GLU A 113 -27.43 -13.33 12.70
CA GLU A 113 -28.42 -14.41 12.82
C GLU A 113 -27.80 -15.66 13.45
N ALA A 114 -26.64 -16.09 12.96
CA ALA A 114 -25.96 -17.25 13.49
C ALA A 114 -25.46 -17.02 14.93
N GLN A 115 -24.99 -15.80 15.25
CA GLN A 115 -24.60 -15.42 16.61
C GLN A 115 -25.80 -15.43 17.58
N TYR A 116 -26.94 -14.93 17.13
CA TYR A 116 -28.19 -14.94 17.90
C TYR A 116 -28.67 -16.36 18.17
N LEU A 117 -28.77 -17.20 17.14
CA LEU A 117 -29.26 -18.57 17.28
C LEU A 117 -28.33 -19.43 18.15
N ALA A 118 -27.01 -19.26 18.05
CA ALA A 118 -26.08 -19.95 18.94
C ALA A 118 -26.30 -19.56 20.40
N ASN A 119 -26.51 -18.27 20.69
CA ASN A 119 -26.79 -17.80 22.05
C ASN A 119 -28.16 -18.26 22.57
N LYS A 120 -29.20 -18.19 21.72
CA LYS A 120 -30.56 -18.68 22.00
C LYS A 120 -30.51 -20.17 22.35
N LEU A 121 -29.84 -20.99 21.55
CA LEU A 121 -29.68 -22.42 21.79
C LEU A 121 -28.93 -22.67 23.10
N ALA A 122 -27.76 -22.07 23.29
CA ALA A 122 -26.92 -22.32 24.45
C ALA A 122 -27.61 -21.93 25.76
N LYS A 123 -28.10 -20.68 25.89
CA LYS A 123 -28.62 -20.16 27.16
C LYS A 123 -30.11 -20.45 27.39
N GLY A 124 -30.92 -20.48 26.33
CA GLY A 124 -32.36 -20.65 26.45
C GLY A 124 -32.81 -22.11 26.50
N PHE A 125 -32.24 -22.95 25.63
CA PHE A 125 -32.75 -24.31 25.38
C PHE A 125 -31.85 -25.40 25.94
N VAL A 126 -30.54 -25.33 25.67
CA VAL A 126 -29.55 -26.17 26.36
C VAL A 126 -29.41 -25.74 27.81
N ARG A 127 -29.59 -24.44 28.11
CA ARG A 127 -29.45 -23.84 29.45
C ARG A 127 -28.04 -23.96 30.03
N THR A 128 -27.04 -23.98 29.15
CA THR A 128 -25.63 -23.94 29.55
C THR A 128 -25.16 -22.50 29.69
N ALA A 129 -24.31 -22.24 30.69
CA ALA A 129 -23.56 -21.00 30.80
C ALA A 129 -22.32 -20.98 29.89
N ASN A 130 -21.96 -22.14 29.30
CA ASN A 130 -20.71 -22.36 28.58
C ASN A 130 -20.83 -21.98 27.10
N ILE A 131 -21.09 -20.70 26.83
CA ILE A 131 -20.93 -20.13 25.49
C ILE A 131 -19.91 -19.01 25.53
N GLU A 132 -18.90 -19.13 24.67
CA GLU A 132 -17.85 -18.14 24.49
C GLU A 132 -17.53 -17.91 23.03
N SER A 133 -16.80 -16.83 22.76
CA SER A 133 -16.43 -16.45 21.41
C SER A 133 -14.96 -16.07 21.32
N ASN A 134 -14.35 -16.24 20.15
CA ASN A 134 -13.05 -15.62 19.87
C ASN A 134 -13.07 -14.08 20.01
N SER A 135 -14.24 -13.45 20.07
CA SER A 135 -14.38 -12.03 20.42
C SER A 135 -13.99 -11.73 21.87
N ARG A 136 -14.03 -12.73 22.78
CA ARG A 136 -13.42 -12.66 24.13
C ARG A 136 -11.94 -12.34 24.04
N LEU A 137 -11.26 -12.95 23.08
CA LEU A 137 -9.82 -12.77 22.83
C LEU A 137 -9.50 -11.37 22.30
N CYS A 138 -10.50 -10.54 21.97
CA CYS A 138 -10.35 -9.35 21.16
C CYS A 138 -11.00 -8.09 21.76
N MET A 139 -12.32 -8.07 21.92
CA MET A 139 -13.09 -6.83 22.16
C MET A 139 -13.81 -6.78 23.51
N ALA A 140 -13.68 -7.82 24.34
CA ALA A 140 -14.39 -7.89 25.61
C ALA A 140 -13.99 -6.75 26.56
N SER A 141 -12.70 -6.43 26.64
CA SER A 141 -12.17 -5.33 27.45
C SER A 141 -12.75 -3.96 27.06
N ALA A 142 -12.79 -3.66 25.76
CA ALA A 142 -13.39 -2.42 25.26
C ALA A 142 -14.89 -2.36 25.56
N GLY A 143 -15.62 -3.47 25.37
CA GLY A 143 -17.05 -3.52 25.65
C GLY A 143 -17.39 -3.32 27.13
N SER A 144 -16.67 -3.99 28.02
CA SER A 144 -16.82 -3.80 29.47
C SER A 144 -16.46 -2.37 29.89
N GLY A 145 -15.38 -1.81 29.35
CA GLY A 145 -14.94 -0.45 29.67
C GLY A 145 -15.96 0.61 29.25
N TYR A 146 -16.50 0.52 28.04
CA TYR A 146 -17.58 1.41 27.59
C TYR A 146 -18.83 1.29 28.45
N LYS A 147 -19.27 0.07 28.78
CA LYS A 147 -20.44 -0.12 29.66
C LYS A 147 -20.24 0.51 31.04
N LEU A 148 -19.05 0.37 31.63
CA LEU A 148 -18.74 0.98 32.92
C LEU A 148 -18.71 2.51 32.85
N SER A 149 -18.01 3.09 31.87
CA SER A 149 -17.82 4.55 31.79
C SER A 149 -19.01 5.29 31.19
N LEU A 150 -19.67 4.72 30.18
CA LEU A 150 -20.70 5.39 29.38
C LEU A 150 -22.08 4.73 29.49
N GLY A 151 -22.21 3.58 30.17
CA GLY A 151 -23.49 2.89 30.40
C GLY A 151 -23.92 1.92 29.29
N ALA A 152 -23.30 1.95 28.12
CA ALA A 152 -23.62 1.08 27.00
C ALA A 152 -22.38 0.70 26.20
N ASP A 153 -22.42 -0.44 25.51
CA ASP A 153 -21.36 -0.84 24.59
C ASP A 153 -21.44 -0.04 23.27
N GLY A 154 -20.32 0.00 22.55
CA GLY A 154 -20.14 0.65 21.25
C GLY A 154 -19.51 2.05 21.37
N PRO A 155 -18.76 2.51 20.36
CA PRO A 155 -18.22 3.86 20.37
C PRO A 155 -19.32 4.94 20.48
N PRO A 156 -19.07 6.06 21.18
CA PRO A 156 -19.92 7.25 21.17
C PRO A 156 -20.04 7.88 19.77
N GLY A 157 -18.96 7.78 18.98
CA GLY A 157 -18.83 8.38 17.65
C GLY A 157 -18.98 7.40 16.48
N SER A 158 -18.50 7.80 15.31
CA SER A 158 -18.48 7.04 14.05
C SER A 158 -17.20 7.30 13.25
N TYR A 159 -17.09 6.73 12.04
CA TYR A 159 -15.99 7.10 11.15
C TYR A 159 -16.09 8.53 10.59
N ASP A 160 -17.23 9.21 10.70
CA ASP A 160 -17.36 10.63 10.31
C ASP A 160 -16.45 11.53 11.16
N ASP A 161 -16.17 11.14 12.40
CA ASP A 161 -15.31 11.89 13.30
C ASP A 161 -13.86 11.97 12.78
N PHE A 162 -13.41 10.97 12.01
CA PHE A 162 -12.08 11.01 11.38
C PHE A 162 -11.91 12.18 10.41
N ASP A 163 -13.00 12.72 9.86
CA ASP A 163 -12.93 13.85 8.94
C ASP A 163 -12.90 15.19 9.67
N LYS A 164 -13.10 15.19 11.01
CA LYS A 164 -13.30 16.38 11.83
C LYS A 164 -12.26 16.55 12.94
N ALA A 165 -11.63 15.48 13.40
CA ALA A 165 -10.63 15.54 14.46
C ALA A 165 -9.43 16.43 14.10
N ASP A 166 -8.97 17.26 15.04
CA ASP A 166 -7.74 18.07 14.94
C ASP A 166 -6.52 17.31 15.47
N LEU A 167 -6.75 16.26 16.28
CA LEU A 167 -5.72 15.39 16.80
C LEU A 167 -6.22 13.94 16.90
N PHE A 168 -5.36 13.02 16.48
CA PHE A 168 -5.50 11.59 16.71
C PHE A 168 -4.51 11.12 17.78
N PHE A 169 -5.02 10.51 18.85
CA PHE A 169 -4.25 9.79 19.85
C PHE A 169 -4.40 8.28 19.62
N VAL A 170 -3.50 7.72 18.82
CA VAL A 170 -3.51 6.30 18.50
C VAL A 170 -2.67 5.54 19.53
N ILE A 171 -3.26 4.62 20.28
CA ILE A 171 -2.57 3.91 21.36
C ILE A 171 -2.84 2.40 21.30
N GLY A 172 -1.78 1.60 21.35
CA GLY A 172 -1.86 0.14 21.25
C GLY A 172 -2.54 -0.34 19.96
N ALA A 173 -2.33 0.37 18.85
CA ALA A 173 -2.96 0.09 17.57
C ALA A 173 -2.03 0.35 16.37
N ASN A 174 -1.86 -0.69 15.55
CA ASN A 174 -1.22 -0.60 14.23
C ASN A 174 -2.30 -0.57 13.13
N MET A 175 -2.87 0.61 12.92
CA MET A 175 -3.95 0.83 11.95
C MET A 175 -3.51 0.58 10.50
N ALA A 176 -2.28 0.91 10.15
CA ALA A 176 -1.75 0.71 8.78
C ALA A 176 -1.85 -0.76 8.32
N ASP A 177 -1.59 -1.70 9.22
CA ASP A 177 -1.64 -3.13 8.92
C ASP A 177 -3.02 -3.74 9.21
N CYS A 178 -3.68 -3.31 10.30
CA CYS A 178 -4.89 -3.95 10.82
C CYS A 178 -6.19 -3.34 10.27
N HIS A 179 -6.20 -2.02 10.02
CA HIS A 179 -7.36 -1.26 9.55
C HIS A 179 -6.99 -0.29 8.41
N PRO A 180 -6.42 -0.78 7.28
CA PRO A 180 -5.72 0.09 6.32
C PRO A 180 -6.58 1.21 5.75
N ILE A 181 -7.88 0.97 5.53
CA ILE A 181 -8.79 1.99 4.99
C ILE A 181 -9.06 3.12 5.98
N LEU A 182 -9.18 2.81 7.28
CA LEU A 182 -9.30 3.84 8.32
C LEU A 182 -7.98 4.58 8.52
N PHE A 183 -6.85 3.87 8.44
CA PHE A 183 -5.55 4.51 8.42
C PHE A 183 -5.44 5.53 7.28
N LEU A 184 -5.86 5.17 6.06
CA LEU A 184 -5.87 6.12 4.94
C LEU A 184 -6.79 7.31 5.19
N ARG A 185 -8.00 7.10 5.75
CA ARG A 185 -8.91 8.20 6.11
C ARG A 185 -8.30 9.13 7.17
N MET A 186 -7.67 8.57 8.20
CA MET A 186 -6.89 9.33 9.19
C MET A 186 -5.76 10.11 8.53
N MET A 187 -5.01 9.50 7.61
CA MET A 187 -3.93 10.18 6.87
C MET A 187 -4.44 11.32 6.00
N ASP A 188 -5.63 11.21 5.40
CA ASP A 188 -6.24 12.32 4.66
C ASP A 188 -6.47 13.51 5.59
N ARG A 189 -6.96 13.26 6.81
CA ARG A 189 -7.17 14.31 7.82
C ARG A 189 -5.87 14.87 8.39
N VAL A 190 -4.85 14.04 8.62
CA VAL A 190 -3.51 14.48 9.05
C VAL A 190 -2.86 15.37 7.99
N LYS A 191 -2.97 15.01 6.69
CA LYS A 191 -2.52 15.87 5.58
C LYS A 191 -3.28 17.20 5.53
N ALA A 192 -4.53 17.22 5.96
CA ALA A 192 -5.33 18.43 6.10
C ALA A 192 -5.06 19.23 7.40
N GLY A 193 -4.03 18.86 8.17
CA GLY A 193 -3.53 19.63 9.31
C GLY A 193 -3.75 19.01 10.69
N ALA A 194 -4.42 17.85 10.80
CA ALA A 194 -4.57 17.20 12.10
C ALA A 194 -3.25 16.61 12.61
N LYS A 195 -3.04 16.66 13.92
CA LYS A 195 -1.88 16.09 14.60
C LYS A 195 -2.07 14.59 14.83
N LEU A 196 -0.97 13.85 14.90
CA LEU A 196 -0.97 12.42 15.19
C LEU A 196 0.05 12.09 16.28
N ILE A 197 -0.45 11.54 17.38
CA ILE A 197 0.34 10.90 18.45
C ILE A 197 0.14 9.39 18.32
N VAL A 198 1.23 8.62 18.33
CA VAL A 198 1.18 7.16 18.37
C VAL A 198 1.89 6.65 19.61
N VAL A 199 1.24 5.79 20.37
CA VAL A 199 1.79 5.10 21.55
C VAL A 199 1.78 3.61 21.29
N ASP A 200 2.97 3.01 21.15
CA ASP A 200 3.12 1.57 20.87
C ASP A 200 4.54 1.15 21.29
N PRO A 201 4.75 0.03 22.01
CA PRO A 201 6.11 -0.48 22.28
C PRO A 201 6.90 -0.78 21.01
N ARG A 202 6.22 -1.01 19.89
CA ARG A 202 6.82 -1.29 18.60
C ARG A 202 6.63 -0.13 17.64
N ARG A 203 7.71 0.33 16.99
CA ARG A 203 7.65 1.32 15.90
C ARG A 203 6.99 0.69 14.65
N SER A 204 5.67 0.76 14.60
CA SER A 204 4.83 0.25 13.52
C SER A 204 4.76 1.22 12.33
N ALA A 205 4.21 0.76 11.19
CA ALA A 205 3.96 1.64 10.04
C ALA A 205 2.99 2.79 10.36
N THR A 206 2.19 2.64 11.43
CA THR A 206 1.36 3.72 11.96
C THR A 206 2.22 4.74 12.73
N ALA A 207 3.13 4.26 13.57
CA ALA A 207 4.09 5.08 14.31
C ALA A 207 5.01 5.90 13.39
N ASP A 208 5.40 5.35 12.24
CA ASP A 208 6.24 6.05 11.25
C ASP A 208 5.57 7.28 10.63
N LYS A 209 4.26 7.47 10.82
CA LYS A 209 3.52 8.67 10.37
C LYS A 209 3.20 9.64 11.50
N ALA A 210 3.56 9.32 12.75
CA ALA A 210 3.25 10.15 13.89
C ALA A 210 4.14 11.39 13.95
N GLY A 211 3.56 12.53 14.32
CA GLY A 211 4.33 13.72 14.71
C GLY A 211 4.96 13.57 16.09
N LEU A 212 4.39 12.70 16.93
CA LEU A 212 4.95 12.29 18.22
C LEU A 212 4.75 10.78 18.39
N PHE A 213 5.84 10.03 18.50
CA PHE A 213 5.82 8.59 18.79
C PHE A 213 6.32 8.35 20.21
N LEU A 214 5.50 7.71 21.04
CA LEU A 214 5.83 7.32 22.40
C LEU A 214 6.06 5.81 22.44
N GLN A 215 7.32 5.39 22.42
CA GLN A 215 7.71 3.98 22.48
C GLN A 215 7.64 3.45 23.92
N ILE A 216 6.43 3.15 24.36
CA ILE A 216 6.12 2.81 25.75
C ILE A 216 6.64 1.42 26.14
N LYS A 217 7.10 1.24 27.38
CA LYS A 217 7.36 -0.09 27.95
C LYS A 217 6.05 -0.90 28.02
N PRO A 218 6.00 -2.17 27.55
CA PRO A 218 4.77 -2.95 27.54
C PRO A 218 4.10 -3.04 28.92
N GLY A 219 2.78 -2.87 28.95
CA GLY A 219 1.97 -2.99 30.16
C GLY A 219 1.95 -1.76 31.06
N THR A 220 2.54 -0.64 30.65
CA THR A 220 2.60 0.60 31.45
C THR A 220 1.62 1.68 30.98
N ASP A 221 0.67 1.31 30.12
CA ASP A 221 -0.30 2.21 29.49
C ASP A 221 -1.15 2.99 30.50
N LEU A 222 -1.62 2.35 31.58
CA LEU A 222 -2.36 3.04 32.65
C LEU A 222 -1.57 4.16 33.30
N ALA A 223 -0.26 3.97 33.51
CA ALA A 223 0.58 5.02 34.09
C ALA A 223 0.66 6.23 33.16
N LEU A 224 0.82 6.00 31.84
CA LEU A 224 0.79 7.07 30.84
C LEU A 224 -0.57 7.78 30.83
N LEU A 225 -1.67 7.04 30.73
CA LEU A 225 -3.02 7.63 30.63
C LEU A 225 -3.37 8.47 31.88
N ASN A 226 -3.01 7.98 33.08
CA ASN A 226 -3.18 8.74 34.31
C ASN A 226 -2.25 9.97 34.35
N GLY A 227 -0.99 9.83 33.89
CA GLY A 227 -0.05 10.95 33.79
C GLY A 227 -0.50 12.05 32.82
N LEU A 228 -1.10 11.67 31.69
CA LEU A 228 -1.70 12.62 30.75
C LEU A 228 -2.88 13.35 31.40
N LEU A 229 -3.75 12.65 32.14
CA LEU A 229 -4.86 13.29 32.84
C LEU A 229 -4.37 14.22 33.96
N HIS A 230 -3.32 13.81 34.71
CA HIS A 230 -2.66 14.66 35.70
C HIS A 230 -2.20 15.99 35.08
N LEU A 231 -1.52 15.92 33.94
CA LEU A 231 -1.03 17.10 33.22
C LEU A 231 -2.15 17.97 32.65
N LEU A 232 -3.23 17.38 32.14
CA LEU A 232 -4.39 18.16 31.67
C LEU A 232 -5.05 18.94 32.81
N VAL A 233 -5.11 18.36 34.02
CA VAL A 233 -5.56 19.05 35.24
C VAL A 233 -4.58 20.17 35.63
N GLU A 234 -3.27 19.87 35.66
CA GLU A 234 -2.22 20.85 35.99
C GLU A 234 -2.24 22.06 35.05
N ASN A 235 -2.43 21.84 33.74
CA ASN A 235 -2.46 22.88 32.72
C ASN A 235 -3.76 23.70 32.69
N GLY A 236 -4.82 23.24 33.35
CA GLY A 236 -6.16 23.84 33.23
C GLY A 236 -6.88 23.48 31.93
N ASP A 237 -6.50 22.39 31.25
CA ASP A 237 -7.05 21.93 29.98
C ASP A 237 -8.30 21.04 30.15
N THR A 238 -9.05 21.21 31.25
CA THR A 238 -10.28 20.46 31.56
C THR A 238 -11.56 21.28 31.34
N ASP A 239 -12.64 20.63 30.91
CA ASP A 239 -13.98 21.24 30.75
C ASP A 239 -14.79 21.07 32.06
N ALA A 240 -14.61 22.02 32.98
CA ALA A 240 -15.24 21.99 34.31
C ALA A 240 -16.78 21.96 34.25
N ASP A 241 -17.38 22.65 33.28
CA ASP A 241 -18.83 22.69 33.08
C ASP A 241 -19.36 21.33 32.60
N PHE A 242 -18.65 20.70 31.66
CA PHE A 242 -18.99 19.35 31.20
C PHE A 242 -18.87 18.33 32.33
N ILE A 243 -17.77 18.37 33.10
CA ILE A 243 -17.54 17.49 34.24
C ILE A 243 -18.71 17.62 35.24
N ALA A 244 -19.04 18.82 35.68
CA ALA A 244 -20.12 19.04 36.65
C ALA A 244 -21.49 18.58 36.13
N SER A 245 -21.78 18.86 34.86
CA SER A 245 -23.11 18.64 34.27
C SER A 245 -23.35 17.18 33.92
N PHE A 246 -22.37 16.49 33.33
CA PHE A 246 -22.59 15.22 32.64
C PHE A 246 -21.80 14.04 33.21
N THR A 247 -21.02 14.24 34.27
CA THR A 247 -20.18 13.20 34.84
C THR A 247 -20.37 13.01 36.35
N GLN A 248 -19.88 11.88 36.86
CA GLN A 248 -19.75 11.58 38.29
C GLN A 248 -18.40 10.92 38.58
N GLY A 249 -17.96 10.96 39.85
CA GLY A 249 -16.70 10.35 40.30
C GLY A 249 -15.45 11.21 40.06
N TRP A 250 -15.61 12.48 39.67
CA TRP A 250 -14.49 13.42 39.50
C TRP A 250 -13.87 13.87 40.83
N ASP A 251 -14.66 13.91 41.90
CA ASP A 251 -14.28 14.40 43.23
C ASP A 251 -13.04 13.71 43.82
N VAL A 252 -12.86 12.43 43.54
CA VAL A 252 -11.69 11.64 43.99
C VAL A 252 -10.51 11.67 43.00
N MET A 253 -10.71 12.23 41.80
CA MET A 253 -9.73 12.13 40.72
C MET A 253 -8.48 12.99 40.96
N PRO A 254 -8.56 14.27 41.39
CA PRO A 254 -7.37 15.07 41.66
C PRO A 254 -6.41 14.45 42.69
N GLU A 255 -6.94 13.91 43.79
CA GLU A 255 -6.13 13.23 44.82
C GLU A 255 -5.47 11.97 44.25
N PHE A 256 -6.21 11.15 43.51
CA PHE A 256 -5.66 9.97 42.84
C PHE A 256 -4.54 10.33 41.84
N LEU A 257 -4.73 11.39 41.04
CA LEU A 257 -3.79 11.83 40.03
C LEU A 257 -2.51 12.43 40.60
N ALA A 258 -2.50 12.89 41.85
CA ALA A 258 -1.31 13.42 42.51
C ALA A 258 -0.16 12.40 42.56
N ALA A 259 -0.47 11.09 42.52
CA ALA A 259 0.52 10.02 42.46
C ALA A 259 1.18 9.85 41.07
N TYR A 260 0.61 10.43 40.00
CA TYR A 260 1.06 10.24 38.61
C TYR A 260 1.80 11.46 38.08
N THR A 261 2.78 11.95 38.85
CA THR A 261 3.64 13.05 38.40
C THR A 261 4.40 12.69 37.11
N PRO A 262 4.73 13.65 36.25
CA PRO A 262 5.43 13.36 34.98
C PRO A 262 6.74 12.61 35.16
N ALA A 263 7.50 12.90 36.22
CA ALA A 263 8.75 12.20 36.55
C ALA A 263 8.51 10.72 36.91
N TYR A 264 7.49 10.44 37.75
CA TYR A 264 7.12 9.07 38.11
C TYR A 264 6.61 8.28 36.89
N VAL A 265 5.80 8.92 36.05
CA VAL A 265 5.27 8.30 34.83
C VAL A 265 6.40 8.01 33.83
N ALA A 266 7.34 8.94 33.64
CA ALA A 266 8.53 8.73 32.81
C ALA A 266 9.35 7.51 33.29
N GLN A 267 9.57 7.40 34.61
CA GLN A 267 10.29 6.28 35.20
C GLN A 267 9.61 4.93 34.91
N ILE A 268 8.29 4.83 35.09
CA ILE A 268 7.55 3.58 34.87
C ILE A 268 7.48 3.23 33.38
N THR A 269 7.13 4.21 32.55
CA THR A 269 6.83 3.99 31.14
C THR A 269 8.07 3.87 30.27
N GLY A 270 9.22 4.32 30.77
CA GLY A 270 10.46 4.44 29.98
C GLY A 270 10.44 5.58 28.96
N LEU A 271 9.41 6.43 28.99
CA LEU A 271 9.27 7.56 28.07
C LEU A 271 10.01 8.79 28.62
N ALA A 272 10.46 9.67 27.72
CA ALA A 272 11.00 10.96 28.13
C ALA A 272 9.88 11.83 28.74
N GLU A 273 10.15 12.46 29.88
CA GLU A 273 9.19 13.36 30.54
C GLU A 273 8.72 14.48 29.61
N ALA A 274 9.64 15.02 28.80
CA ALA A 274 9.36 16.09 27.84
C ALA A 274 8.29 15.68 26.82
N ASP A 275 8.33 14.42 26.36
CA ASP A 275 7.40 13.88 25.36
C ASP A 275 6.01 13.62 25.99
N ILE A 276 5.96 13.17 27.24
CA ILE A 276 4.70 13.03 28.00
C ILE A 276 4.03 14.39 28.14
N ARG A 277 4.79 15.42 28.54
CA ARG A 277 4.28 16.80 28.62
C ARG A 277 3.87 17.35 27.26
N GLN A 278 4.60 17.01 26.20
CA GLN A 278 4.25 17.40 24.83
C GLN A 278 2.93 16.77 24.39
N ALA A 279 2.72 15.47 24.66
CA ALA A 279 1.47 14.79 24.37
C ALA A 279 0.29 15.46 25.10
N ALA A 280 0.43 15.76 26.39
CA ALA A 280 -0.60 16.45 27.16
C ALA A 280 -0.92 17.85 26.59
N ARG A 281 0.10 18.66 26.26
CA ARG A 281 -0.09 19.97 25.60
C ARG A 281 -0.77 19.85 24.24
N MET A 282 -0.41 18.84 23.45
CA MET A 282 -1.03 18.61 22.14
C MET A 282 -2.51 18.27 22.27
N ILE A 283 -2.87 17.44 23.25
CA ILE A 283 -4.26 17.06 23.55
C ILE A 283 -5.04 18.27 24.08
N GLY A 284 -4.51 18.98 25.09
CA GLY A 284 -5.17 20.15 25.69
C GLY A 284 -5.39 21.30 24.70
N ALA A 285 -4.50 21.48 23.73
CA ALA A 285 -4.65 22.48 22.67
C ALA A 285 -5.59 22.06 21.52
N ALA A 286 -5.99 20.79 21.42
CA ALA A 286 -6.85 20.32 20.34
C ALA A 286 -8.33 20.56 20.68
N GLN A 287 -9.06 21.24 19.79
CA GLN A 287 -10.48 21.52 20.00
C GLN A 287 -11.32 20.26 19.87
N GLU A 288 -11.07 19.47 18.80
CA GLU A 288 -11.68 18.17 18.59
C GLU A 288 -10.58 17.10 18.51
N TRP A 289 -10.67 16.05 19.33
CA TRP A 289 -9.67 14.99 19.32
C TRP A 289 -10.27 13.61 19.55
N MET A 290 -9.67 12.63 18.89
CA MET A 290 -10.10 11.23 18.98
C MET A 290 -8.98 10.36 19.51
N SER A 291 -9.30 9.43 20.41
CA SER A 291 -8.43 8.29 20.68
C SER A 291 -8.83 7.08 19.83
N CYS A 292 -7.84 6.38 19.31
CA CYS A 292 -8.03 5.16 18.53
C CYS A 292 -7.18 4.03 19.14
N TRP A 293 -7.80 2.94 19.56
CA TRP A 293 -7.07 1.82 20.17
C TRP A 293 -7.60 0.46 19.74
N THR A 294 -6.78 -0.59 19.94
CA THR A 294 -7.18 -1.98 19.69
C THR A 294 -6.45 -2.93 20.65
N MET A 295 -5.88 -4.02 20.13
CA MET A 295 -5.38 -5.14 20.91
C MET A 295 -4.23 -4.81 21.86
N GLY A 296 -3.43 -3.77 21.60
CA GLY A 296 -2.36 -3.37 22.52
C GLY A 296 -2.88 -2.99 23.91
N LEU A 297 -4.12 -2.48 23.98
CA LEU A 297 -4.79 -2.15 25.24
C LEU A 297 -5.77 -3.24 25.68
N ASN A 298 -6.51 -3.84 24.74
CA ASN A 298 -7.56 -4.79 25.09
C ASN A 298 -7.02 -6.13 25.62
N GLN A 299 -5.93 -6.64 25.04
CA GLN A 299 -5.33 -7.93 25.37
C GLN A 299 -4.32 -7.80 26.51
N SER A 300 -4.84 -7.38 27.67
CA SER A 300 -4.12 -7.22 28.94
C SER A 300 -5.04 -7.63 30.08
N THR A 301 -4.47 -8.04 31.22
CA THR A 301 -5.22 -8.23 32.47
C THR A 301 -5.84 -6.95 33.04
N HIS A 302 -5.54 -5.79 32.44
CA HIS A 302 -6.11 -4.50 32.79
C HIS A 302 -6.84 -3.84 31.61
N GLY A 303 -7.22 -4.60 30.58
CA GLY A 303 -7.78 -4.04 29.35
C GLY A 303 -9.08 -3.25 29.55
N THR A 304 -9.93 -3.67 30.49
CA THR A 304 -11.14 -2.93 30.87
C THR A 304 -10.77 -1.56 31.46
N TRP A 305 -9.74 -1.53 32.30
CA TRP A 305 -9.28 -0.32 32.96
C TRP A 305 -8.61 0.64 31.98
N ASN A 306 -7.85 0.13 31.00
CA ASN A 306 -7.29 0.92 29.91
C ASN A 306 -8.39 1.69 29.16
N THR A 307 -9.52 1.04 28.89
CA THR A 307 -10.67 1.69 28.26
C THR A 307 -11.29 2.75 29.17
N ASN A 308 -11.45 2.49 30.47
CA ASN A 308 -11.94 3.49 31.41
C ASN A 308 -11.02 4.73 31.48
N ALA A 309 -9.70 4.52 31.50
CA ALA A 309 -8.72 5.60 31.55
C ALA A 309 -8.75 6.47 30.28
N LEU A 310 -8.93 5.87 29.09
CA LEU A 310 -9.18 6.61 27.85
C LEU A 310 -10.50 7.41 27.91
N CYS A 311 -11.57 6.80 28.42
CA CYS A 311 -12.83 7.52 28.64
C CYS A 311 -12.63 8.71 29.61
N ASN A 312 -11.87 8.54 30.70
CA ASN A 312 -11.59 9.64 31.64
C ASN A 312 -10.97 10.84 30.94
N LEU A 313 -10.00 10.65 30.01
CA LEU A 313 -9.40 11.75 29.27
C LEU A 313 -10.46 12.54 28.48
N HIS A 314 -11.29 11.86 27.70
CA HIS A 314 -12.34 12.50 26.90
C HIS A 314 -13.44 13.16 27.75
N LEU A 315 -13.77 12.56 28.90
CA LEU A 315 -14.72 13.13 29.85
C LEU A 315 -14.16 14.39 30.52
N ALA A 316 -12.86 14.39 30.86
CA ALA A 316 -12.21 15.53 31.50
C ALA A 316 -12.07 16.73 30.56
N THR A 317 -11.84 16.50 29.26
CA THR A 317 -11.74 17.58 28.26
C THR A 317 -13.08 17.92 27.60
N GLY A 318 -14.18 17.25 27.96
CA GLY A 318 -15.48 17.40 27.29
C GLY A 318 -15.44 17.05 25.79
N ALA A 319 -14.46 16.27 25.34
CA ALA A 319 -14.23 15.89 23.94
C ALA A 319 -14.93 14.57 23.62
N ILE A 320 -16.26 14.56 23.73
CA ILE A 320 -17.14 13.42 23.45
C ILE A 320 -18.54 13.94 23.08
N CYS A 321 -19.36 13.11 22.41
CA CYS A 321 -20.72 13.46 22.00
C CYS A 321 -20.80 14.67 21.05
N ARG A 322 -19.75 14.91 20.26
CA ARG A 322 -19.69 15.94 19.22
C ARG A 322 -18.77 15.49 18.07
N PRO A 323 -18.96 16.00 16.84
CA PRO A 323 -18.17 15.57 15.69
C PRO A 323 -16.67 15.79 15.85
N GLY A 324 -15.87 14.77 15.53
CA GLY A 324 -14.40 14.82 15.63
C GLY A 324 -13.85 14.47 17.00
N SER A 325 -14.71 14.05 17.93
CA SER A 325 -14.37 13.91 19.34
C SER A 325 -14.81 12.58 19.93
N GLY A 326 -13.90 11.92 20.64
CA GLY A 326 -14.26 10.85 21.55
C GLY A 326 -13.39 9.59 21.48
N PRO A 327 -13.61 8.67 22.43
CA PRO A 327 -12.91 7.40 22.47
C PRO A 327 -13.47 6.46 21.40
N PHE A 328 -12.64 6.06 20.44
CA PHE A 328 -13.01 5.15 19.35
C PHE A 328 -12.24 3.82 19.37
N SER A 329 -12.87 2.76 19.90
CA SER A 329 -12.29 1.41 19.87
C SER A 329 -12.38 0.80 18.47
N LEU A 330 -11.24 0.39 17.92
CA LEU A 330 -11.15 -0.27 16.62
C LEU A 330 -11.43 -1.77 16.76
N THR A 331 -12.59 -2.20 16.26
CA THR A 331 -12.99 -3.61 16.29
C THR A 331 -12.16 -4.42 15.28
N GLY A 332 -11.60 -5.54 15.73
CA GLY A 332 -10.73 -6.38 14.90
C GLY A 332 -11.50 -7.19 13.85
N GLN A 333 -12.49 -7.96 14.28
CA GLN A 333 -13.27 -8.89 13.45
C GLN A 333 -14.46 -8.19 12.76
N PRO A 334 -14.99 -8.74 11.64
CA PRO A 334 -15.95 -8.03 10.80
C PRO A 334 -17.32 -7.88 11.46
N ASN A 335 -17.67 -8.76 12.41
CA ASN A 335 -18.96 -8.76 13.10
C ASN A 335 -18.84 -9.05 14.60
N ALA A 336 -17.70 -8.73 15.23
CA ALA A 336 -17.56 -8.84 16.69
C ALA A 336 -18.40 -7.79 17.44
N MET A 337 -18.72 -6.66 16.81
CA MET A 337 -19.70 -5.71 17.35
C MET A 337 -21.10 -6.34 17.40
N GLY A 338 -21.55 -6.94 16.29
CA GLY A 338 -22.80 -7.71 16.23
C GLY A 338 -22.95 -8.71 17.37
N GLY A 339 -21.92 -9.52 17.60
CA GLY A 339 -22.01 -10.56 18.61
C GLY A 339 -22.01 -10.06 20.05
N ARG A 340 -21.40 -8.89 20.31
CA ARG A 340 -21.51 -8.20 21.61
C ARG A 340 -22.94 -7.74 21.87
N GLU A 341 -23.66 -7.34 20.82
CA GLU A 341 -25.06 -6.94 20.92
C GLU A 341 -26.00 -8.14 21.04
N MET A 342 -25.66 -9.28 20.42
CA MET A 342 -26.38 -10.56 20.57
C MET A 342 -26.10 -11.28 21.90
N GLY A 343 -25.04 -10.88 22.63
CA GLY A 343 -24.75 -11.41 23.96
C GLY A 343 -24.15 -12.83 23.99
N TYR A 344 -23.54 -13.27 22.89
CA TYR A 344 -22.99 -14.63 22.73
C TYR A 344 -21.77 -15.00 23.59
N MET A 345 -21.43 -14.22 24.62
CA MET A 345 -20.25 -14.47 25.44
C MET A 345 -20.47 -14.02 26.90
N GLY A 346 -19.96 -14.82 27.84
CA GLY A 346 -20.06 -14.55 29.28
C GLY A 346 -21.48 -14.18 29.71
N PRO A 347 -21.68 -13.07 30.44
CA PRO A 347 -23.00 -12.71 30.93
C PRO A 347 -23.93 -12.09 29.87
N GLY A 348 -23.52 -11.89 28.61
CA GLY A 348 -24.32 -11.15 27.64
C GLY A 348 -25.67 -11.80 27.31
N LEU A 349 -26.66 -10.98 26.96
CA LEU A 349 -27.93 -11.38 26.36
C LEU A 349 -28.27 -10.42 25.20
N PRO A 350 -29.15 -10.80 24.26
CA PRO A 350 -29.52 -9.96 23.12
C PRO A 350 -29.99 -8.55 23.53
N GLY A 351 -29.58 -7.54 22.76
CA GLY A 351 -29.92 -6.14 23.02
C GLY A 351 -29.05 -5.48 24.08
N GLN A 352 -27.77 -5.89 24.19
CA GLN A 352 -26.84 -5.45 25.23
C GLN A 352 -27.27 -5.77 26.67
N ARG A 353 -28.17 -6.74 26.85
CA ARG A 353 -28.67 -7.21 28.16
C ARG A 353 -27.66 -8.12 28.86
N SER A 354 -27.94 -8.47 30.12
CA SER A 354 -27.07 -9.30 30.96
C SER A 354 -27.83 -10.36 31.75
N VAL A 355 -27.30 -11.59 31.80
CA VAL A 355 -27.80 -12.66 32.71
C VAL A 355 -27.65 -12.29 34.18
N LEU A 356 -26.85 -11.28 34.53
CA LEU A 356 -26.69 -10.82 35.90
C LEU A 356 -27.86 -9.94 36.37
N VAL A 357 -28.75 -9.52 35.46
CA VAL A 357 -29.87 -8.63 35.76
C VAL A 357 -31.19 -9.40 35.62
N ASP A 358 -31.97 -9.46 36.70
CA ASP A 358 -33.21 -10.26 36.74
C ASP A 358 -34.23 -9.83 35.69
N ALA A 359 -34.39 -8.51 35.49
CA ALA A 359 -35.30 -7.96 34.49
C ALA A 359 -34.88 -8.32 33.06
N ASP A 360 -33.57 -8.37 32.79
CA ASP A 360 -33.02 -8.75 31.49
C ASP A 360 -33.26 -10.23 31.20
N ARG A 361 -33.08 -11.11 32.19
CA ARG A 361 -33.39 -12.54 32.05
C ARG A 361 -34.87 -12.74 31.74
N ARG A 362 -35.77 -12.14 32.52
CA ARG A 362 -37.22 -12.22 32.30
C ARG A 362 -37.62 -11.75 30.91
N PHE A 363 -37.09 -10.61 30.46
CA PHE A 363 -37.36 -10.09 29.12
C PHE A 363 -36.99 -11.10 28.02
N ILE A 364 -35.83 -11.75 28.14
CA ILE A 364 -35.38 -12.71 27.13
C ILE A 364 -36.12 -14.05 27.24
N GLU A 365 -36.48 -14.48 28.45
CA GLU A 365 -37.32 -15.66 28.66
C GLU A 365 -38.70 -15.49 28.00
N ASP A 366 -39.30 -14.29 28.15
CA ASP A 366 -40.55 -13.93 27.49
C ASP A 366 -40.38 -13.89 25.96
N LEU A 367 -39.30 -13.26 25.46
CA LEU A 367 -38.99 -13.17 24.02
C LEU A 367 -38.80 -14.55 23.37
N TRP A 368 -38.11 -15.46 24.05
CA TRP A 368 -37.87 -16.82 23.54
C TRP A 368 -38.98 -17.81 23.87
N HIS A 369 -40.03 -17.36 24.56
CA HIS A 369 -41.15 -18.18 24.99
C HIS A 369 -40.73 -19.43 25.79
N ILE A 370 -39.75 -19.25 26.69
CA ILE A 370 -39.26 -20.30 27.59
C ILE A 370 -39.73 -20.04 29.03
N PRO A 371 -39.81 -21.08 29.89
CA PRO A 371 -40.24 -20.90 31.27
C PRO A 371 -39.38 -19.89 32.03
N LEU A 372 -39.99 -19.07 32.88
CA LEU A 372 -39.26 -18.13 33.73
C LEU A 372 -38.24 -18.85 34.62
N GLY A 373 -37.04 -18.29 34.74
CA GLY A 373 -35.91 -18.90 35.43
C GLY A 373 -35.16 -19.99 34.65
N SER A 374 -35.41 -20.12 33.34
CA SER A 374 -34.68 -21.07 32.47
C SER A 374 -33.24 -20.61 32.19
N ILE A 375 -33.00 -19.31 32.09
CA ILE A 375 -31.67 -18.78 31.75
C ILE A 375 -30.74 -18.88 32.97
N PRO A 376 -29.52 -19.42 32.83
CA PRO A 376 -28.57 -19.50 33.93
C PRO A 376 -28.29 -18.16 34.61
N HIS A 377 -28.27 -18.16 35.95
CA HIS A 377 -27.99 -16.95 36.74
C HIS A 377 -26.50 -16.62 36.82
N GLN A 378 -25.64 -17.64 36.71
CA GLN A 378 -24.19 -17.50 36.78
C GLN A 378 -23.60 -17.52 35.38
N PRO A 379 -22.76 -16.54 35.01
CA PRO A 379 -22.04 -16.57 33.74
C PRO A 379 -20.88 -17.58 33.77
N GLY A 380 -20.48 -18.09 32.61
CA GLY A 380 -19.23 -18.85 32.47
C GLY A 380 -17.98 -18.00 32.73
N GLY A 381 -16.83 -18.63 33.02
CA GLY A 381 -15.60 -17.94 33.43
C GLY A 381 -14.74 -17.35 32.30
N GLY A 382 -15.17 -17.46 31.04
CA GLY A 382 -14.45 -16.95 29.87
C GLY A 382 -13.84 -18.07 29.01
N THR A 383 -13.13 -17.69 27.95
CA THR A 383 -12.58 -18.67 26.98
C THR A 383 -11.50 -19.56 27.59
N ILE A 384 -10.62 -19.02 28.42
CA ILE A 384 -9.55 -19.80 29.07
C ILE A 384 -10.18 -20.85 29.99
N ASP A 385 -11.03 -20.40 30.92
CA ASP A 385 -11.78 -21.26 31.85
C ASP A 385 -12.63 -22.32 31.13
N LEU A 386 -13.25 -21.99 29.98
CA LEU A 386 -13.99 -22.98 29.18
C LEU A 386 -13.11 -24.15 28.72
N PHE A 387 -11.89 -23.88 28.26
CA PHE A 387 -10.98 -24.96 27.86
C PHE A 387 -10.36 -25.67 29.06
N GLU A 388 -10.13 -24.99 30.18
CA GLU A 388 -9.69 -25.63 31.43
C GLU A 388 -10.73 -26.60 31.96
N GLN A 389 -11.99 -26.19 32.07
CA GLN A 389 -13.09 -27.07 32.49
C GLN A 389 -13.28 -28.26 31.56
N MET A 390 -13.01 -28.10 30.27
CA MET A 390 -13.06 -29.20 29.30
C MET A 390 -11.88 -30.17 29.45
N ARG A 391 -10.67 -29.66 29.68
CA ARG A 391 -9.50 -30.49 30.03
C ARG A 391 -9.74 -31.26 31.33
N ASP A 392 -10.41 -30.65 32.30
CA ASP A 392 -10.70 -31.25 33.60
C ASP A 392 -11.92 -32.20 33.54
N GLY A 393 -12.54 -32.38 32.37
CA GLY A 393 -13.63 -33.33 32.12
C GLY A 393 -15.01 -32.87 32.59
N VAL A 394 -15.15 -31.62 33.05
CA VAL A 394 -16.44 -31.01 33.41
C VAL A 394 -17.28 -30.76 32.16
N ILE A 395 -16.67 -30.15 31.14
CA ILE A 395 -17.27 -29.99 29.82
C ILE A 395 -16.92 -31.20 28.97
N LYS A 396 -17.95 -31.91 28.50
CA LYS A 396 -17.82 -33.16 27.74
C LYS A 396 -18.05 -32.99 26.25
N ALA A 397 -18.82 -31.98 25.84
CA ALA A 397 -19.06 -31.70 24.44
C ALA A 397 -18.75 -30.24 24.10
N CYS A 398 -18.03 -30.00 23.00
CA CYS A 398 -17.80 -28.66 22.50
C CYS A 398 -18.17 -28.55 21.02
N TRP A 399 -19.02 -27.58 20.70
CA TRP A 399 -19.32 -27.19 19.34
C TRP A 399 -18.61 -25.88 18.98
N ILE A 400 -17.61 -25.99 18.09
CA ILE A 400 -16.75 -24.91 17.64
C ILE A 400 -17.25 -24.42 16.28
N ILE A 401 -17.55 -23.12 16.17
CA ILE A 401 -18.19 -22.54 14.98
C ILE A 401 -17.39 -21.36 14.43
N CYS A 402 -16.95 -21.46 13.18
CA CYS A 402 -16.31 -20.38 12.41
C CYS A 402 -15.06 -19.80 13.10
N THR A 403 -14.28 -20.64 13.77
CA THR A 403 -13.09 -20.25 14.53
C THR A 403 -12.10 -21.42 14.69
N ASN A 404 -10.81 -21.11 14.89
CA ASN A 404 -9.71 -22.08 14.97
C ASN A 404 -8.97 -21.95 16.32
N PRO A 405 -9.55 -22.45 17.43
CA PRO A 405 -9.02 -22.25 18.78
C PRO A 405 -7.61 -22.80 18.99
N VAL A 406 -7.26 -23.94 18.36
CA VAL A 406 -5.93 -24.56 18.49
C VAL A 406 -4.81 -23.62 18.05
N ALA A 407 -5.09 -22.69 17.13
CA ALA A 407 -4.12 -21.71 16.67
C ALA A 407 -4.21 -20.36 17.41
N SER A 408 -5.40 -20.01 17.89
CA SER A 408 -5.75 -18.60 18.21
C SER A 408 -5.93 -18.31 19.70
N VAL A 409 -6.21 -19.30 20.53
CA VAL A 409 -6.37 -19.15 21.99
C VAL A 409 -4.99 -19.20 22.67
N ALA A 410 -4.83 -18.47 23.78
CA ALA A 410 -3.60 -18.48 24.58
C ALA A 410 -3.36 -19.84 25.25
N ASN A 411 -2.11 -20.13 25.61
CA ASN A 411 -1.72 -21.43 26.16
C ASN A 411 -2.31 -22.60 25.36
N ARG A 412 -1.83 -22.70 24.12
CA ARG A 412 -2.27 -23.68 23.13
C ARG A 412 -2.41 -25.11 23.67
N THR A 413 -1.52 -25.52 24.57
CA THR A 413 -1.50 -26.87 25.15
C THR A 413 -2.81 -27.20 25.86
N THR A 414 -3.32 -26.27 26.68
CA THR A 414 -4.60 -26.45 27.39
C THR A 414 -5.75 -26.72 26.42
N VAL A 415 -5.79 -26.02 25.29
CA VAL A 415 -6.82 -26.23 24.26
C VAL A 415 -6.69 -27.61 23.63
N ILE A 416 -5.48 -28.04 23.28
CA ILE A 416 -5.26 -29.37 22.69
C ILE A 416 -5.69 -30.47 23.66
N ASP A 417 -5.30 -30.35 24.93
CA ASP A 417 -5.63 -31.34 25.95
C ASP A 417 -7.14 -31.36 26.25
N ALA A 418 -7.78 -30.19 26.25
CA ALA A 418 -9.23 -30.06 26.34
C ALA A 418 -9.95 -30.81 25.21
N LEU A 419 -9.57 -30.56 23.95
CA LEU A 419 -10.19 -31.21 22.80
C LEU A 419 -9.93 -32.72 22.76
N LYS A 420 -8.78 -33.19 23.24
CA LYS A 420 -8.49 -34.62 23.40
C LYS A 420 -9.31 -35.27 24.51
N THR A 421 -9.67 -34.51 25.55
CA THR A 421 -10.37 -35.02 26.75
C THR A 421 -11.89 -35.02 26.58
N ALA A 422 -12.46 -34.00 25.94
CA ALA A 422 -13.90 -33.92 25.66
C ALA A 422 -14.42 -35.24 25.06
N GLU A 423 -15.63 -35.68 25.35
CA GLU A 423 -16.24 -36.87 24.72
C GLU A 423 -16.69 -36.61 23.27
N LEU A 424 -17.01 -35.36 22.95
CA LEU A 424 -17.50 -34.94 21.63
C LEU A 424 -16.95 -33.56 21.23
N VAL A 425 -16.26 -33.50 20.11
CA VAL A 425 -15.86 -32.24 19.47
C VAL A 425 -16.54 -32.12 18.12
N ILE A 426 -17.30 -31.04 17.93
CA ILE A 426 -17.95 -30.72 16.65
C ILE A 426 -17.29 -29.45 16.11
N THR A 427 -16.84 -29.48 14.87
CA THR A 427 -16.44 -28.25 14.16
C THR A 427 -17.43 -27.92 13.05
N GLN A 428 -17.78 -26.64 12.96
CA GLN A 428 -18.49 -26.05 11.84
C GLN A 428 -17.55 -25.04 11.20
N ASP A 429 -16.96 -25.42 10.07
CA ASP A 429 -15.91 -24.66 9.38
C ASP A 429 -16.13 -24.71 7.86
N ALA A 430 -15.53 -23.75 7.15
CA ALA A 430 -15.55 -23.68 5.70
C ALA A 430 -14.46 -24.54 5.05
N PHE A 431 -13.39 -24.86 5.79
CA PHE A 431 -12.22 -25.57 5.29
C PHE A 431 -11.99 -26.87 6.06
N LEU A 432 -11.56 -27.91 5.34
CA LEU A 432 -11.24 -29.21 5.95
C LEU A 432 -9.90 -29.15 6.71
N ASP A 433 -8.88 -28.57 6.08
CA ASP A 433 -7.52 -28.49 6.62
C ASP A 433 -7.36 -27.35 7.63
N THR A 434 -7.71 -27.62 8.89
CA THR A 434 -7.42 -26.73 10.04
C THR A 434 -6.87 -27.54 11.21
N GLU A 435 -6.12 -26.88 12.08
CA GLU A 435 -5.49 -27.47 13.25
C GLU A 435 -6.52 -27.94 14.28
N THR A 436 -7.66 -27.24 14.35
CA THR A 436 -8.77 -27.63 15.22
C THR A 436 -9.51 -28.86 14.67
N ASN A 437 -9.71 -28.96 13.36
CA ASN A 437 -10.42 -30.08 12.74
C ASN A 437 -9.75 -31.44 12.96
N ARG A 438 -8.45 -31.46 13.26
CA ARG A 438 -7.71 -32.67 13.65
C ARG A 438 -8.28 -33.36 14.90
N TYR A 439 -8.97 -32.60 15.75
CA TYR A 439 -9.56 -33.10 16.99
C TYR A 439 -11.08 -33.28 16.92
N ALA A 440 -11.72 -32.94 15.80
CA ALA A 440 -13.17 -33.08 15.65
C ALA A 440 -13.60 -34.54 15.45
N ASP A 441 -14.69 -34.89 16.12
CA ASP A 441 -15.45 -36.11 15.91
C ASP A 441 -16.52 -35.92 14.81
N ILE A 442 -17.04 -34.71 14.64
CA ILE A 442 -17.98 -34.36 13.56
C ILE A 442 -17.57 -33.02 12.94
N LEU A 443 -17.51 -32.95 11.61
CA LEU A 443 -17.17 -31.77 10.83
C LEU A 443 -18.34 -31.39 9.93
N LEU A 444 -18.84 -30.17 10.07
CA LEU A 444 -20.03 -29.64 9.38
C LEU A 444 -19.63 -28.49 8.43
N PRO A 445 -19.87 -28.61 7.11
CA PRO A 445 -19.44 -27.63 6.12
C PRO A 445 -20.26 -26.35 6.17
N GLY A 446 -19.62 -25.24 6.56
CA GLY A 446 -20.20 -23.90 6.55
C GLY A 446 -20.01 -23.18 5.21
N ALA A 447 -21.04 -22.46 4.77
CA ALA A 447 -20.98 -21.54 3.64
C ALA A 447 -20.14 -20.30 4.00
N LEU A 448 -19.27 -19.84 3.10
CA LEU A 448 -18.47 -18.64 3.30
C LEU A 448 -19.19 -17.42 2.76
N TRP A 449 -19.37 -16.40 3.61
CA TRP A 449 -19.62 -15.00 3.21
C TRP A 449 -20.46 -14.85 1.91
N ALA A 450 -19.84 -14.71 0.74
CA ALA A 450 -20.53 -14.50 -0.54
C ALA A 450 -21.46 -15.66 -0.99
N GLU A 451 -21.45 -16.77 -0.27
CA GLU A 451 -22.29 -17.96 -0.47
C GLU A 451 -23.57 -17.97 0.37
N ALA A 452 -23.67 -17.04 1.32
CA ALA A 452 -24.79 -16.92 2.24
C ALA A 452 -25.23 -15.45 2.37
N GLU A 453 -26.44 -15.24 2.86
CA GLU A 453 -26.87 -13.93 3.30
C GLU A 453 -26.89 -13.81 4.83
N GLY A 454 -26.72 -12.59 5.33
CA GLY A 454 -26.66 -12.31 6.76
C GLY A 454 -26.23 -10.88 7.07
N VAL A 455 -26.50 -10.41 8.30
CA VAL A 455 -26.13 -9.06 8.72
C VAL A 455 -24.77 -9.05 9.43
N MET A 456 -23.94 -8.06 9.12
CA MET A 456 -22.68 -7.76 9.80
C MET A 456 -22.64 -6.32 10.30
N ILE A 457 -22.17 -6.13 11.55
CA ILE A 457 -22.05 -4.85 12.23
C ILE A 457 -20.56 -4.53 12.45
N ASN A 458 -20.08 -3.46 11.80
CA ASN A 458 -18.68 -3.04 11.83
C ASN A 458 -18.34 -2.17 13.07
N SER A 459 -17.10 -1.65 13.19
CA SER A 459 -16.67 -0.90 14.39
C SER A 459 -17.44 0.40 14.64
N GLU A 460 -18.09 0.97 13.63
CA GLU A 460 -18.83 2.23 13.76
C GLU A 460 -20.34 2.02 13.89
N ARG A 461 -20.81 0.81 14.21
CA ARG A 461 -22.24 0.48 14.37
C ARG A 461 -23.05 0.43 13.07
N ASN A 462 -22.40 0.36 11.91
CA ASN A 462 -23.12 0.14 10.65
C ASN A 462 -23.52 -1.31 10.50
N LEU A 463 -24.82 -1.55 10.33
CA LEU A 463 -25.41 -2.76 9.81
C LEU A 463 -25.21 -2.81 8.29
N ASN A 464 -24.64 -3.92 7.83
CA ASN A 464 -24.38 -4.21 6.43
C ASN A 464 -24.94 -5.59 6.10
N LEU A 465 -25.62 -5.73 4.97
CA LEU A 465 -26.04 -7.04 4.49
C LEU A 465 -24.92 -7.65 3.65
N THR A 466 -24.43 -8.83 4.05
CA THR A 466 -23.71 -9.71 3.13
C THR A 466 -24.76 -10.34 2.22
N GLN A 467 -24.84 -9.93 0.96
CA GLN A 467 -25.77 -10.57 0.02
C GLN A 467 -25.12 -11.81 -0.58
N LYS A 468 -25.91 -12.88 -0.74
CA LYS A 468 -25.49 -14.08 -1.45
C LYS A 468 -25.21 -13.74 -2.92
N ALA A 469 -24.00 -14.02 -3.38
CA ALA A 469 -23.53 -13.74 -4.73
C ALA A 469 -23.29 -15.02 -5.55
N ILE A 470 -22.94 -16.13 -4.90
CA ILE A 470 -22.73 -17.45 -5.52
C ILE A 470 -23.34 -18.55 -4.63
N ASP A 471 -23.46 -19.76 -5.16
CA ASP A 471 -23.85 -20.95 -4.39
C ASP A 471 -22.68 -21.53 -3.59
N ALA A 472 -22.99 -22.05 -2.41
CA ALA A 472 -22.04 -22.78 -1.58
C ALA A 472 -21.63 -24.11 -2.23
N PRO A 473 -20.40 -24.61 -2.01
CA PRO A 473 -19.94 -25.85 -2.61
C PRO A 473 -20.56 -27.08 -1.94
N GLY A 474 -20.97 -28.07 -2.75
CA GLY A 474 -21.48 -29.36 -2.28
C GLY A 474 -22.71 -29.22 -1.36
N GLN A 475 -22.58 -29.73 -0.13
CA GLN A 475 -23.64 -29.72 0.89
C GLN A 475 -23.43 -28.64 1.96
N ALA A 476 -22.54 -27.66 1.71
CA ALA A 476 -22.28 -26.58 2.66
C ALA A 476 -23.52 -25.70 2.86
N LEU A 477 -23.78 -25.31 4.11
CA LEU A 477 -24.95 -24.49 4.49
C LEU A 477 -24.55 -23.23 5.24
N PRO A 478 -25.35 -22.13 5.18
CA PRO A 478 -25.17 -20.97 6.05
C PRO A 478 -25.11 -21.36 7.53
N ASP A 479 -24.26 -20.69 8.30
CA ASP A 479 -24.00 -21.06 9.69
C ASP A 479 -25.27 -21.11 10.55
N TRP A 480 -26.17 -20.13 10.36
CA TRP A 480 -27.44 -20.03 11.08
C TRP A 480 -28.34 -21.25 10.82
N GLN A 481 -28.31 -21.78 9.60
CA GLN A 481 -29.17 -22.88 9.18
C GLN A 481 -28.69 -24.20 9.78
N ILE A 482 -27.37 -24.41 9.88
CA ILE A 482 -26.81 -25.59 10.57
C ILE A 482 -27.22 -25.56 12.05
N ILE A 483 -27.08 -24.41 12.72
CA ILE A 483 -27.46 -24.23 14.13
C ILE A 483 -28.96 -24.52 14.33
N ALA A 484 -29.81 -23.92 13.50
CA ALA A 484 -31.26 -24.13 13.53
C ALA A 484 -31.64 -25.60 13.34
N ARG A 485 -31.09 -26.26 12.31
CA ARG A 485 -31.41 -27.66 11.99
C ARG A 485 -30.95 -28.63 13.08
N VAL A 486 -29.76 -28.45 13.64
CA VAL A 486 -29.30 -29.26 14.77
C VAL A 486 -30.20 -29.03 15.98
N ALA A 487 -30.59 -27.78 16.28
CA ALA A 487 -31.52 -27.49 17.38
C ALA A 487 -32.89 -28.15 17.17
N CYS A 488 -33.42 -28.17 15.94
CA CYS A 488 -34.65 -28.88 15.61
C CYS A 488 -34.52 -30.38 15.89
N GLU A 489 -33.45 -31.03 15.42
CA GLU A 489 -33.19 -32.46 15.65
C GLU A 489 -32.86 -32.79 17.12
N MET A 490 -32.43 -31.82 17.92
CA MET A 490 -32.30 -31.94 19.38
C MET A 490 -33.66 -31.92 20.12
N GLY A 491 -34.76 -31.69 19.40
CA GLY A 491 -36.11 -31.63 19.94
C GLY A 491 -36.64 -30.21 20.19
N PHE A 492 -36.00 -29.17 19.64
CA PHE A 492 -36.40 -27.77 19.84
C PHE A 492 -37.04 -27.13 18.60
N ALA A 493 -37.66 -27.93 17.73
CA ALA A 493 -38.16 -27.48 16.42
C ALA A 493 -39.14 -26.30 16.50
N GLU A 494 -39.97 -26.21 17.54
CA GLU A 494 -40.92 -25.11 17.74
C GLU A 494 -40.24 -23.73 17.82
N ALA A 495 -38.99 -23.66 18.29
CA ALA A 495 -38.27 -22.39 18.49
C ALA A 495 -37.16 -22.12 17.46
N PHE A 496 -36.87 -23.10 16.59
CA PHE A 496 -35.74 -23.04 15.64
C PHE A 496 -36.12 -23.33 14.19
N THR A 497 -37.40 -23.50 13.86
CA THR A 497 -37.85 -23.62 12.47
C THR A 497 -37.97 -22.24 11.83
N TYR A 498 -36.93 -21.86 11.06
CA TYR A 498 -36.90 -20.62 10.28
C TYR A 498 -36.74 -20.93 8.79
N ALA A 499 -37.47 -20.20 7.94
CA ALA A 499 -37.39 -20.34 6.48
C ALA A 499 -36.26 -19.51 5.87
N SER A 500 -35.79 -18.46 6.55
CA SER A 500 -34.74 -17.56 6.05
C SER A 500 -33.96 -16.85 7.16
N ALA A 501 -32.79 -16.29 6.82
CA ALA A 501 -32.03 -15.42 7.71
C ALA A 501 -32.80 -14.13 8.06
N GLU A 502 -33.65 -13.65 7.15
CA GLU A 502 -34.51 -12.48 7.36
C GLU A 502 -35.51 -12.71 8.50
N GLU A 503 -36.10 -13.90 8.61
CA GLU A 503 -37.00 -14.24 9.74
C GLU A 503 -36.28 -14.24 11.09
N VAL A 504 -35.04 -14.75 11.13
CA VAL A 504 -34.20 -14.69 12.34
C VAL A 504 -33.90 -13.23 12.71
N PHE A 505 -33.62 -12.39 11.71
CA PHE A 505 -33.35 -10.96 11.91
C PHE A 505 -34.59 -10.21 12.44
N GLU A 506 -35.80 -10.57 11.99
CA GLU A 506 -37.04 -10.00 12.53
C GLU A 506 -37.27 -10.37 14.00
N GLU A 507 -36.87 -11.57 14.44
CA GLU A 507 -36.84 -11.91 15.87
C GLU A 507 -35.78 -11.10 16.63
N ILE A 508 -34.58 -10.95 16.08
CA ILE A 508 -33.49 -10.16 16.68
C ILE A 508 -33.93 -8.71 16.95
N LYS A 509 -34.69 -8.09 16.05
CA LYS A 509 -35.20 -6.71 16.20
C LYS A 509 -36.07 -6.51 17.44
N GLN A 510 -36.72 -7.57 17.92
CA GLN A 510 -37.54 -7.51 19.13
C GLN A 510 -36.69 -7.32 20.39
N ALA A 511 -35.40 -7.67 20.33
CA ALA A 511 -34.45 -7.46 21.42
C ALA A 511 -33.90 -6.02 21.51
N TRP A 512 -34.50 -5.03 20.83
CA TRP A 512 -34.15 -3.61 21.02
C TRP A 512 -34.17 -3.21 22.51
N ASN A 513 -33.35 -2.22 22.87
CA ASN A 513 -33.14 -1.83 24.26
C ASN A 513 -33.13 -0.30 24.41
N PRO A 514 -34.24 0.29 24.90
CA PRO A 514 -34.32 1.74 25.12
C PRO A 514 -33.33 2.22 26.19
N ALA A 515 -32.99 1.38 27.17
CA ALA A 515 -32.12 1.78 28.28
C ALA A 515 -30.69 2.07 27.81
N THR A 516 -30.20 1.37 26.78
CA THR A 516 -28.85 1.56 26.21
C THR A 516 -28.85 2.38 24.91
N GLY A 517 -30.03 2.65 24.37
CA GLY A 517 -30.23 3.24 23.05
C GLY A 517 -29.95 2.28 21.90
N TYR A 518 -29.79 0.98 22.14
CA TYR A 518 -29.63 -0.01 21.07
C TYR A 518 -30.97 -0.23 20.38
N ASP A 519 -31.13 0.31 19.18
CA ASP A 519 -32.34 0.14 18.37
C ASP A 519 -31.96 -0.14 16.92
N ILE A 520 -32.50 -1.22 16.38
CA ILE A 520 -32.32 -1.65 14.99
C ILE A 520 -33.66 -1.92 14.30
N ARG A 521 -34.79 -1.57 14.94
CA ARG A 521 -36.12 -1.90 14.43
C ARG A 521 -36.43 -1.22 13.09
N GLY A 522 -35.80 -0.08 12.80
CA GLY A 522 -35.87 0.58 11.51
C GLY A 522 -35.15 -0.17 10.38
N ALA A 523 -34.23 -1.09 10.71
CA ALA A 523 -33.55 -1.89 9.70
C ALA A 523 -34.43 -3.06 9.20
N SER A 524 -34.29 -3.39 7.93
CA SER A 524 -34.83 -4.60 7.31
C SER A 524 -33.87 -5.08 6.23
N TYR A 525 -33.91 -6.36 5.87
CA TYR A 525 -33.11 -6.88 4.76
C TYR A 525 -33.41 -6.10 3.46
N GLY A 526 -34.67 -5.75 3.22
CA GLY A 526 -35.07 -4.89 2.10
C GLY A 526 -34.32 -3.55 2.05
N ARG A 527 -34.23 -2.82 3.18
CA ARG A 527 -33.45 -1.57 3.25
C ARG A 527 -31.95 -1.81 3.10
N LEU A 528 -31.44 -2.85 3.77
CA LEU A 528 -30.01 -3.19 3.79
C LEU A 528 -29.46 -3.69 2.44
N ARG A 529 -30.32 -4.26 1.57
CA ARG A 529 -29.96 -4.59 0.18
C ARG A 529 -29.57 -3.34 -0.63
N GLY A 530 -30.21 -2.20 -0.34
CA GLY A 530 -29.94 -0.93 -1.02
C GLY A 530 -28.73 -0.18 -0.47
N GLN A 531 -28.61 -0.09 0.87
CA GLN A 531 -27.61 0.71 1.57
C GLN A 531 -27.37 0.24 3.01
N SER A 532 -26.20 0.56 3.57
CA SER A 532 -25.90 0.34 4.99
C SER A 532 -26.73 1.28 5.88
N LEU A 533 -27.04 0.83 7.10
CA LEU A 533 -27.72 1.64 8.13
C LEU A 533 -26.88 1.66 9.41
N GLN A 534 -26.90 2.75 10.17
CA GLN A 534 -26.18 2.85 11.45
C GLN A 534 -27.16 2.84 12.63
N TRP A 535 -26.95 1.95 13.61
CA TRP A 535 -27.76 2.00 14.83
C TRP A 535 -27.27 3.10 15.78
N PRO A 536 -28.14 3.80 16.54
CA PRO A 536 -29.58 3.61 16.66
C PRO A 536 -30.37 3.94 15.38
N CYS A 537 -31.28 3.04 15.00
CA CYS A 537 -32.13 3.10 13.82
C CYS A 537 -33.56 2.70 14.25
N ALA A 538 -34.32 3.69 14.72
CA ALA A 538 -35.70 3.51 15.16
C ALA A 538 -36.66 3.27 13.97
N PRO A 539 -37.87 2.73 14.21
CA PRO A 539 -38.92 2.67 13.18
C PRO A 539 -39.19 4.07 12.61
N ASP A 540 -39.55 4.12 11.32
CA ASP A 540 -39.90 5.36 10.59
C ASP A 540 -38.78 6.42 10.50
N ASP A 541 -37.56 6.11 10.96
CA ASP A 541 -36.39 6.97 10.76
C ASP A 541 -35.83 6.81 9.33
N GLU A 542 -36.01 7.87 8.54
CA GLU A 542 -35.46 7.96 7.18
C GLU A 542 -33.93 8.15 7.19
N ARG A 543 -33.34 8.60 8.32
CA ARG A 543 -31.89 8.75 8.44
C ARG A 543 -31.21 7.38 8.31
N THR A 544 -30.13 7.36 7.54
CA THR A 544 -29.32 6.16 7.32
C THR A 544 -28.13 6.08 8.26
N ARG A 545 -27.80 7.20 8.91
CA ARG A 545 -26.61 7.39 9.74
C ARG A 545 -26.98 8.03 11.07
N ASN A 546 -26.31 7.59 12.13
CA ASN A 546 -26.42 8.09 13.50
C ASN A 546 -25.01 8.23 14.11
N PRO A 547 -24.24 9.24 13.66
CA PRO A 547 -22.80 9.31 13.92
C PRO A 547 -22.48 9.61 15.39
N ILE A 548 -23.36 10.31 16.11
CA ILE A 548 -23.13 10.75 17.49
C ILE A 548 -24.21 10.17 18.41
N ARG A 549 -23.81 9.37 19.41
CA ARG A 549 -24.70 8.81 20.44
C ARG A 549 -24.89 9.75 21.62
N TYR A 550 -25.84 9.38 22.47
CA TYR A 550 -26.13 9.99 23.79
C TYR A 550 -26.74 11.39 23.72
N LEU A 551 -27.11 11.86 22.52
CA LEU A 551 -27.88 13.08 22.35
C LEU A 551 -29.38 12.78 22.54
N SER A 552 -30.04 13.56 23.39
CA SER A 552 -31.49 13.49 23.62
C SER A 552 -32.25 14.41 22.66
N GLU A 553 -33.36 13.93 22.09
CA GLU A 553 -34.30 14.74 21.30
C GLU A 553 -35.42 15.37 22.17
N SER A 554 -35.64 14.87 23.39
CA SER A 554 -36.62 15.41 24.33
C SER A 554 -35.98 16.47 25.24
N GLY A 555 -36.36 17.73 25.04
CA GLY A 555 -35.91 18.85 25.88
C GLY A 555 -36.45 18.76 27.31
N ALA A 556 -35.54 18.76 28.29
CA ALA A 556 -35.68 19.37 29.62
C ALA A 556 -34.39 19.25 30.44
N SER A 557 -33.47 20.22 30.32
CA SER A 557 -32.84 20.81 31.50
C SER A 557 -32.22 22.18 31.17
N PRO A 558 -32.33 23.17 32.09
CA PRO A 558 -32.02 24.57 31.79
C PRO A 558 -30.55 24.85 32.07
N VAL A 559 -29.68 24.69 31.07
CA VAL A 559 -28.35 25.31 31.15
C VAL A 559 -28.46 26.69 30.52
N LYS A 560 -28.55 27.71 31.38
CA LYS A 560 -28.42 29.11 30.98
C LYS A 560 -27.06 29.31 30.31
N GLU A 561 -27.11 29.82 29.09
CA GLU A 561 -26.03 30.56 28.42
C GLU A 561 -24.64 29.91 28.47
N ALA A 562 -24.50 28.73 27.85
CA ALA A 562 -23.21 28.35 27.26
C ALA A 562 -23.12 28.90 25.84
N VAL A 563 -21.96 29.43 25.46
CA VAL A 563 -21.67 30.17 24.20
C VAL A 563 -21.90 29.35 22.91
N THR A 564 -22.27 28.06 23.02
CA THR A 564 -22.71 27.22 21.89
C THR A 564 -23.91 26.34 22.28
N PRO A 565 -24.99 26.26 21.47
CA PRO A 565 -26.15 25.45 21.80
C PRO A 565 -25.85 23.94 21.62
N ARG A 566 -25.50 23.23 22.71
CA ARG A 566 -25.38 21.75 22.72
C ARG A 566 -26.76 21.12 22.98
N ARG A 567 -27.10 20.07 22.21
CA ARG A 567 -28.28 19.22 22.51
C ARG A 567 -28.08 18.54 23.89
N PRO A 568 -29.16 18.23 24.64
CA PRO A 568 -29.02 17.60 25.95
C PRO A 568 -28.32 16.23 25.83
N ILE A 569 -27.33 15.96 26.68
CA ILE A 569 -26.58 14.69 26.71
C ILE A 569 -27.13 13.82 27.84
N VAL A 570 -27.42 12.55 27.57
CA VAL A 570 -27.83 11.56 28.57
C VAL A 570 -27.09 10.26 28.31
N PHE A 571 -26.27 9.85 29.27
CA PHE A 571 -25.59 8.55 29.23
C PHE A 571 -26.50 7.46 29.81
N PRO A 572 -26.49 6.24 29.24
CA PRO A 572 -27.28 5.09 29.72
C PRO A 572 -26.78 4.48 31.05
N THR A 573 -26.45 5.33 32.02
CA THR A 573 -26.14 4.96 33.40
C THR A 573 -27.35 5.24 34.28
N ALA A 574 -27.36 4.70 35.51
CA ALA A 574 -28.52 4.80 36.42
C ALA A 574 -28.96 6.26 36.72
N ASN A 575 -28.05 7.24 36.60
CA ASN A 575 -28.34 8.65 36.86
C ASN A 575 -28.16 9.56 35.63
N GLY A 576 -27.99 8.99 34.43
CA GLY A 576 -27.82 9.78 33.21
C GLY A 576 -26.42 10.36 32.98
N LYS A 577 -25.45 10.13 33.88
CA LYS A 577 -24.10 10.71 33.84
C LYS A 577 -23.01 9.68 33.57
N ALA A 578 -22.01 10.05 32.78
CA ALA A 578 -20.82 9.23 32.55
C ALA A 578 -19.96 9.13 33.83
N VAL A 579 -19.15 8.07 33.94
CA VAL A 579 -18.45 7.72 35.18
C VAL A 579 -16.94 7.78 35.01
N PHE A 580 -16.30 8.59 35.86
CA PHE A 580 -14.86 8.58 36.06
C PHE A 580 -14.42 7.39 36.92
N PHE A 581 -13.33 6.73 36.54
CA PHE A 581 -12.75 5.64 37.34
C PHE A 581 -11.27 5.87 37.65
N PRO A 582 -10.87 6.00 38.93
CA PRO A 582 -9.46 6.07 39.32
C PRO A 582 -8.83 4.67 39.21
N ARG A 583 -8.27 4.34 38.05
CA ARG A 583 -7.69 3.02 37.76
C ARG A 583 -6.17 3.06 37.96
N PRO A 584 -5.63 2.50 39.06
CA PRO A 584 -4.20 2.55 39.30
C PRO A 584 -3.43 1.71 38.28
N HIS A 585 -2.21 2.11 37.96
CA HIS A 585 -1.30 1.24 37.23
C HIS A 585 -0.95 0.01 38.08
N MET A 586 -1.04 -1.16 37.46
CA MET A 586 -0.65 -2.45 38.02
C MET A 586 0.25 -3.16 36.99
N PRO A 587 1.27 -3.91 37.42
CA PRO A 587 2.13 -4.64 36.50
C PRO A 587 1.33 -5.75 35.81
N PRO A 588 1.63 -6.08 34.53
CA PRO A 588 1.15 -7.29 33.86
C PRO A 588 1.27 -8.55 34.72
N ALA A 589 0.38 -9.52 34.50
CA ALA A 589 0.31 -10.74 35.32
C ALA A 589 1.56 -11.60 35.22
N GLU A 590 2.23 -11.57 34.06
CA GLU A 590 3.50 -12.26 33.85
C GLU A 590 4.61 -11.23 33.58
N GLN A 591 5.53 -11.09 34.54
CA GLN A 591 6.72 -10.24 34.41
C GLN A 591 7.95 -11.08 33.99
N PRO A 592 8.89 -10.49 33.23
CA PRO A 592 10.19 -11.09 33.00
C PRO A 592 10.93 -11.41 34.30
N ASN A 593 11.70 -12.50 34.28
CA ASN A 593 12.54 -12.95 35.39
C ASN A 593 13.82 -13.62 34.86
N ASP A 594 14.69 -14.12 35.75
CA ASP A 594 15.96 -14.73 35.37
C ASP A 594 15.83 -15.92 34.41
N ALA A 595 14.72 -16.68 34.50
CA ALA A 595 14.46 -17.82 33.61
C ALA A 595 13.85 -17.40 32.27
N PHE A 596 13.04 -16.34 32.25
CA PHE A 596 12.35 -15.81 31.08
C PHE A 596 12.55 -14.30 30.99
N PRO A 597 13.73 -13.83 30.56
CA PRO A 597 14.15 -12.43 30.71
C PRO A 597 13.56 -11.48 29.67
N MET A 598 12.90 -12.00 28.62
CA MET A 598 12.38 -11.20 27.50
C MET A 598 10.86 -11.05 27.59
N VAL A 599 10.33 -9.90 27.15
CA VAL A 599 8.89 -9.73 26.91
C VAL A 599 8.54 -10.02 25.45
N LEU A 600 7.69 -11.01 25.20
CA LEU A 600 7.09 -11.26 23.90
C LEU A 600 5.79 -10.46 23.73
N ASN A 601 5.72 -9.74 22.63
CA ASN A 601 4.49 -9.16 22.09
C ASN A 601 4.08 -9.92 20.80
N THR A 602 2.79 -10.19 20.62
CA THR A 602 2.26 -10.85 19.42
C THR A 602 1.42 -9.90 18.57
N GLY A 603 1.48 -10.02 17.23
CA GLY A 603 0.73 -9.12 16.35
C GLY A 603 0.19 -9.71 15.06
N ARG A 604 -0.01 -8.83 14.09
CA ARG A 604 -0.64 -9.08 12.79
C ARG A 604 0.20 -8.45 11.68
N LEU A 605 0.09 -9.00 10.48
CA LEU A 605 0.67 -8.47 9.25
C LEU A 605 -0.42 -8.01 8.29
N GLN A 606 -0.10 -7.03 7.45
CA GLN A 606 -1.08 -6.37 6.59
C GLN A 606 -1.75 -7.34 5.61
N HIS A 607 -1.04 -8.32 5.08
CA HIS A 607 -1.58 -9.18 4.01
C HIS A 607 -2.16 -10.51 4.51
N GLN A 608 -2.05 -10.80 5.81
CA GLN A 608 -2.50 -12.06 6.38
C GLN A 608 -3.69 -11.88 7.32
N TRP A 609 -4.74 -12.67 7.11
CA TRP A 609 -5.90 -12.72 7.99
C TRP A 609 -5.81 -13.92 8.93
N HIS A 610 -5.66 -13.62 10.21
CA HIS A 610 -5.66 -14.61 11.29
C HIS A 610 -4.85 -15.87 10.95
N THR A 611 -5.45 -17.05 10.98
CA THR A 611 -4.75 -18.34 10.89
C THR A 611 -4.49 -18.78 9.45
N LEU A 612 -4.50 -17.86 8.49
CA LEU A 612 -4.20 -18.09 7.07
C LEU A 612 -5.15 -19.04 6.33
N THR A 613 -6.23 -19.53 6.95
CA THR A 613 -7.18 -20.45 6.29
C THR A 613 -7.83 -19.83 5.06
N LYS A 614 -8.05 -18.51 5.07
CA LYS A 614 -8.52 -17.72 3.91
C LYS A 614 -7.37 -17.11 3.11
N THR A 615 -6.56 -16.24 3.72
CA THR A 615 -5.54 -15.47 2.97
C THR A 615 -4.36 -16.33 2.51
N GLY A 616 -4.08 -17.44 3.19
CA GLY A 616 -3.10 -18.42 2.76
C GLY A 616 -3.45 -19.11 1.44
N LYS A 617 -4.69 -18.97 0.95
CA LYS A 617 -5.15 -19.46 -0.36
C LYS A 617 -4.99 -18.41 -1.47
N VAL A 618 -4.47 -17.23 -1.17
CA VAL A 618 -4.34 -16.10 -2.10
C VAL A 618 -2.85 -15.87 -2.41
N PRO A 619 -2.34 -16.32 -3.57
CA PRO A 619 -0.90 -16.30 -3.88
C PRO A 619 -0.27 -14.91 -3.79
N THR A 620 -1.00 -13.87 -4.22
CA THR A 620 -0.50 -12.48 -4.19
C THR A 620 -0.31 -11.96 -2.77
N LEU A 621 -1.16 -12.35 -1.81
CA LEU A 621 -0.99 -11.99 -0.41
C LEU A 621 0.19 -12.73 0.22
N ASN A 622 0.34 -14.01 -0.11
CA ASN A 622 1.45 -14.82 0.37
C ASN A 622 2.81 -14.32 -0.15
N ALA A 623 2.89 -13.83 -1.40
CA ALA A 623 4.12 -13.24 -1.91
C ALA A 623 4.55 -11.98 -1.14
N LEU A 624 3.60 -11.21 -0.60
CA LEU A 624 3.89 -9.99 0.16
C LEU A 624 4.26 -10.26 1.63
N ASN A 625 3.73 -11.31 2.24
CA ASN A 625 4.10 -11.77 3.59
C ASN A 625 4.25 -13.30 3.60
N ALA A 626 5.41 -13.79 3.12
CA ALA A 626 5.62 -15.20 2.81
C ALA A 626 5.97 -16.10 4.00
N ARG A 627 6.61 -15.56 5.04
CA ARG A 627 7.21 -16.35 6.12
C ARG A 627 6.94 -15.80 7.51
N PRO A 628 6.84 -16.68 8.54
CA PRO A 628 6.83 -16.25 9.93
C PRO A 628 8.19 -15.67 10.32
N PHE A 629 8.25 -14.94 11.43
CA PHE A 629 9.49 -14.42 12.00
C PHE A 629 9.34 -14.10 13.48
N VAL A 630 10.47 -13.98 14.18
CA VAL A 630 10.56 -13.26 15.46
C VAL A 630 11.47 -12.05 15.29
N GLU A 631 10.95 -10.88 15.61
CA GLU A 631 11.67 -9.62 15.52
C GLU A 631 12.38 -9.31 16.85
N LEU A 632 13.67 -9.01 16.78
CA LEU A 632 14.57 -8.81 17.92
C LEU A 632 15.35 -7.50 17.81
N HIS A 633 15.62 -6.85 18.93
CA HIS A 633 16.50 -5.69 18.97
C HIS A 633 17.96 -6.12 18.69
N PRO A 634 18.80 -5.31 18.01
CA PRO A 634 20.17 -5.69 17.71
C PRO A 634 21.05 -5.98 18.94
N GLU A 635 20.83 -5.29 20.05
CA GLU A 635 21.57 -5.53 21.31
C GLU A 635 21.24 -6.92 21.90
N ASP A 636 19.95 -7.30 21.91
CA ASP A 636 19.51 -8.61 22.38
C ASP A 636 20.03 -9.71 21.45
N ALA A 637 19.95 -9.49 20.13
CA ALA A 637 20.47 -10.43 19.15
C ALA A 637 21.98 -10.66 19.30
N LEU A 638 22.76 -9.58 19.51
CA LEU A 638 24.20 -9.66 19.76
C LEU A 638 24.52 -10.42 21.05
N SER A 639 23.83 -10.10 22.15
CA SER A 639 24.06 -10.75 23.45
C SER A 639 23.70 -12.24 23.44
N LEU A 640 22.70 -12.63 22.64
CA LEU A 640 22.25 -14.02 22.48
C LEU A 640 22.96 -14.79 21.35
N GLY A 641 23.85 -14.14 20.59
CA GLY A 641 24.55 -14.75 19.45
C GLY A 641 23.65 -15.12 18.26
N ILE A 642 22.54 -14.39 18.08
CA ILE A 642 21.54 -14.58 17.03
C ILE A 642 21.83 -13.61 15.88
N ARG A 643 21.81 -14.11 14.63
CA ARG A 643 21.97 -13.34 13.39
C ARG A 643 20.66 -13.31 12.61
N GLU A 644 20.57 -12.39 11.64
CA GLU A 644 19.46 -12.32 10.69
C GLU A 644 19.19 -13.69 10.05
N GLY A 645 17.95 -14.14 10.08
CA GLY A 645 17.53 -15.42 9.49
C GLY A 645 17.84 -16.68 10.30
N ASP A 646 18.59 -16.60 11.41
CA ASP A 646 18.82 -17.75 12.29
C ASP A 646 17.50 -18.29 12.85
N GLY A 647 17.42 -19.62 13.07
CA GLY A 647 16.31 -20.21 13.82
C GLY A 647 16.37 -19.81 15.29
N VAL A 648 15.26 -19.29 15.81
CA VAL A 648 15.13 -18.92 17.22
C VAL A 648 13.99 -19.69 17.84
N GLU A 649 14.33 -20.49 18.85
CA GLU A 649 13.37 -21.07 19.77
C GLU A 649 12.93 -20.01 20.77
N ILE A 650 11.66 -19.66 20.72
CA ILE A 650 10.96 -18.87 21.72
C ILE A 650 10.29 -19.86 22.65
N HIS A 651 10.58 -19.81 23.95
CA HIS A 651 9.95 -20.71 24.91
C HIS A 651 9.51 -19.98 26.18
N SER A 652 8.48 -20.52 26.82
CA SER A 652 7.97 -20.10 28.13
C SER A 652 7.67 -21.34 28.98
N ALA A 653 7.13 -21.16 30.18
CA ALA A 653 6.68 -22.28 31.02
C ALA A 653 5.59 -23.15 30.36
N ARG A 654 4.92 -22.65 29.32
CA ARG A 654 3.76 -23.30 28.67
C ARG A 654 4.10 -24.12 27.43
N GLY A 655 5.20 -23.79 26.76
CA GLY A 655 5.55 -24.41 25.48
C GLY A 655 6.66 -23.67 24.75
N LEU A 656 6.77 -23.95 23.45
CA LEU A 656 7.76 -23.33 22.58
C LEU A 656 7.27 -23.14 21.14
N ALA A 657 7.88 -22.20 20.43
CA ALA A 657 7.77 -22.00 19.00
C ALA A 657 9.16 -21.75 18.39
N VAL A 658 9.37 -22.08 17.12
CA VAL A 658 10.64 -21.85 16.41
C VAL A 658 10.37 -20.99 15.18
N LEU A 659 10.95 -19.79 15.13
CA LEU A 659 10.75 -18.83 14.06
C LEU A 659 12.11 -18.25 13.62
N PRO A 660 12.27 -17.86 12.34
CA PRO A 660 13.50 -17.20 11.90
C PRO A 660 13.59 -15.78 12.49
N ALA A 661 14.80 -15.36 12.86
CA ALA A 661 15.07 -14.04 13.40
C ALA A 661 14.99 -12.95 12.32
N VAL A 662 14.40 -11.81 12.69
CA VAL A 662 14.50 -10.53 11.99
C VAL A 662 15.06 -9.51 12.97
N ILE A 663 16.18 -8.89 12.65
CA ILE A 663 16.87 -7.95 13.52
C ILE A 663 16.46 -6.52 13.17
N SER A 664 15.86 -5.79 14.12
CA SER A 664 15.41 -4.42 13.87
C SER A 664 15.34 -3.58 15.15
N ASN A 665 15.52 -2.27 15.01
CA ASN A 665 15.33 -1.29 16.09
C ASN A 665 13.85 -0.94 16.34
N ARG A 666 12.91 -1.71 15.77
CA ARG A 666 11.48 -1.42 15.91
C ARG A 666 10.92 -1.88 17.25
N VAL A 667 11.56 -2.84 17.89
CA VAL A 667 11.22 -3.33 19.24
C VAL A 667 12.24 -2.79 20.25
N LEU A 668 11.85 -2.64 21.52
CA LEU A 668 12.76 -2.19 22.58
C LEU A 668 13.74 -3.31 22.97
N PRO A 669 14.95 -2.99 23.49
CA PRO A 669 15.80 -3.97 24.18
C PRO A 669 15.02 -4.73 25.27
N GLY A 670 15.30 -6.03 25.44
CA GLY A 670 14.56 -6.93 26.31
C GLY A 670 13.16 -7.31 25.81
N ASN A 671 12.80 -6.94 24.58
CA ASN A 671 11.48 -7.23 24.00
C ASN A 671 11.62 -7.92 22.63
N CYS A 672 10.65 -8.76 22.29
CA CYS A 672 10.55 -9.39 20.99
C CYS A 672 9.13 -9.37 20.45
N PHE A 673 8.99 -9.49 19.13
CA PHE A 673 7.69 -9.49 18.47
C PHE A 673 7.52 -10.65 17.49
N ALA A 674 6.36 -11.30 17.48
CA ALA A 674 6.05 -12.33 16.49
C ALA A 674 4.61 -12.22 15.96
N PRO A 675 4.39 -12.34 14.63
CA PRO A 675 3.05 -12.50 14.07
C PRO A 675 2.52 -13.92 14.33
N PHE A 676 1.23 -14.02 14.69
CA PHE A 676 0.61 -15.30 15.07
C PHE A 676 0.04 -16.14 13.92
N HIS A 677 0.27 -15.75 12.67
CA HIS A 677 -0.49 -16.26 11.53
C HIS A 677 -0.23 -17.74 11.20
N TRP A 678 1.02 -18.18 11.36
CA TRP A 678 1.48 -19.51 10.99
C TRP A 678 1.25 -20.54 12.11
N ASN A 679 1.09 -21.79 11.70
CA ASN A 679 0.61 -22.88 12.55
C ASN A 679 0.96 -24.26 11.96
N ASP A 680 0.45 -25.33 12.57
CA ASP A 680 0.76 -26.73 12.25
C ASP A 680 0.37 -27.18 10.82
N VAL A 681 -0.45 -26.42 10.10
CA VAL A 681 -0.71 -26.68 8.67
C VAL A 681 0.49 -26.26 7.82
N TYR A 682 1.28 -25.29 8.30
CA TYR A 682 2.45 -24.73 7.61
C TYR A 682 3.78 -25.28 8.12
N GLY A 683 3.79 -25.96 9.26
CA GLY A 683 5.00 -26.57 9.81
C GLY A 683 4.91 -26.77 11.32
N GLU A 684 5.75 -27.66 11.83
CA GLU A 684 5.82 -27.93 13.26
C GLU A 684 6.32 -26.71 14.02
N LYS A 685 5.81 -26.51 15.24
CA LYS A 685 6.28 -25.50 16.20
C LYS A 685 6.23 -24.05 15.67
N LEU A 686 5.35 -23.73 14.74
CA LEU A 686 5.17 -22.36 14.22
C LEU A 686 4.12 -21.53 15.00
N ALA A 687 3.21 -22.19 15.71
CA ALA A 687 2.10 -21.53 16.40
C ALA A 687 2.58 -20.76 17.65
N ILE A 688 2.80 -19.45 17.52
CA ILE A 688 3.32 -18.61 18.62
C ILE A 688 2.45 -18.61 19.89
N ASN A 689 1.16 -18.89 19.76
CA ASN A 689 0.27 -19.00 20.92
C ASN A 689 0.58 -20.22 21.82
N ALA A 690 1.54 -21.06 21.44
CA ALA A 690 2.12 -22.07 22.34
C ALA A 690 2.87 -21.47 23.53
N VAL A 691 3.36 -20.22 23.43
CA VAL A 691 4.12 -19.58 24.51
C VAL A 691 3.35 -18.49 25.26
N THR A 692 2.20 -18.05 24.74
CA THR A 692 1.46 -16.90 25.28
C THR A 692 0.77 -17.19 26.61
N ASN A 693 0.70 -16.17 27.45
CA ASN A 693 0.08 -16.17 28.78
C ASN A 693 -1.45 -16.28 28.68
N ASP A 694 -2.05 -17.08 29.55
CA ASP A 694 -3.48 -17.32 29.68
C ASP A 694 -4.13 -16.56 30.86
N ALA A 695 -3.39 -15.70 31.56
CA ALA A 695 -3.97 -14.76 32.51
C ALA A 695 -4.97 -13.82 31.82
N VAL A 696 -6.06 -13.50 32.53
CA VAL A 696 -7.20 -12.74 31.99
C VAL A 696 -7.50 -11.48 32.80
N ASP A 697 -8.09 -10.49 32.14
CA ASP A 697 -8.74 -9.36 32.82
C ASP A 697 -9.88 -9.88 33.72
N PRO A 698 -9.94 -9.47 34.99
CA PRO A 698 -10.92 -10.02 35.95
C PRO A 698 -12.37 -9.64 35.64
N ILE A 699 -12.61 -8.58 34.86
CA ILE A 699 -13.93 -8.08 34.48
C ILE A 699 -14.32 -8.63 33.11
N SER A 700 -13.48 -8.43 32.09
CA SER A 700 -13.80 -8.80 30.71
C SER A 700 -13.46 -10.25 30.38
N ARG A 701 -12.65 -10.92 31.21
CA ARG A 701 -12.09 -12.26 30.98
C ARG A 701 -11.25 -12.37 29.70
N GLN A 702 -10.78 -11.24 29.18
CA GLN A 702 -9.93 -11.20 27.99
C GLN A 702 -8.47 -11.54 28.37
N PRO A 703 -7.80 -12.45 27.64
CA PRO A 703 -6.43 -12.85 27.95
C PRO A 703 -5.35 -11.83 27.55
N GLU A 704 -4.22 -11.88 28.26
CA GLU A 704 -3.05 -11.01 28.11
C GLU A 704 -2.04 -11.51 27.05
N PHE A 705 -2.40 -11.38 25.76
CA PHE A 705 -1.51 -11.78 24.66
C PHE A 705 -0.33 -10.84 24.38
N LYS A 706 -0.36 -9.62 24.93
CA LYS A 706 0.56 -8.54 24.55
C LYS A 706 1.78 -8.41 25.46
N CYS A 707 1.80 -9.15 26.56
CA CYS A 707 2.91 -9.21 27.49
C CYS A 707 3.07 -10.65 27.98
N CYS A 708 4.11 -11.34 27.52
CA CYS A 708 4.41 -12.70 27.96
C CYS A 708 5.92 -12.81 28.24
N ALA A 709 6.30 -13.39 29.37
CA ALA A 709 7.71 -13.64 29.67
C ALA A 709 8.19 -14.86 28.88
N VAL A 710 9.27 -14.69 28.12
CA VAL A 710 9.88 -15.75 27.31
C VAL A 710 11.40 -15.75 27.44
N ALA A 711 12.02 -16.86 27.07
CA ALA A 711 13.43 -16.95 26.81
C ALA A 711 13.66 -17.32 25.34
N LEU A 712 14.79 -16.87 24.80
CA LEU A 712 15.17 -17.05 23.42
C LEU A 712 16.45 -17.86 23.34
N ARG A 713 16.49 -18.82 22.41
CA ARG A 713 17.67 -19.64 22.16
C ARG A 713 17.86 -19.85 20.67
N LYS A 714 19.08 -19.65 20.18
CA LYS A 714 19.44 -20.01 18.80
C LYS A 714 19.37 -21.53 18.60
N VAL A 715 18.74 -21.96 17.51
CA VAL A 715 18.62 -23.37 17.09
C VAL A 715 18.84 -23.51 15.58
N GLU A 716 19.17 -24.71 15.13
CA GLU A 716 19.18 -25.02 13.70
C GLU A 716 17.74 -25.26 13.20
N LEU A 717 17.38 -24.64 12.07
CA LEU A 717 16.10 -24.89 11.40
C LEU A 717 16.17 -26.24 10.65
N ILE A 718 15.84 -27.34 11.32
CA ILE A 718 15.72 -28.66 10.69
C ILE A 718 14.25 -28.92 10.36
N GLY A 719 13.90 -29.05 9.08
CA GLY A 719 12.59 -29.59 8.65
C GLY A 719 11.42 -28.61 8.51
N HIS A 720 11.61 -27.30 8.66
CA HIS A 720 10.54 -26.33 8.42
C HIS A 720 10.39 -26.04 6.90
N ARG A 721 9.36 -26.61 6.27
CA ARG A 721 8.94 -26.22 4.90
C ARG A 721 8.11 -24.94 4.97
N PHE A 722 8.73 -23.78 4.75
CA PHE A 722 7.99 -22.55 4.50
C PHE A 722 7.44 -22.58 3.07
N LEU A 723 6.27 -21.98 2.82
CA LEU A 723 5.57 -22.04 1.53
C LEU A 723 6.52 -21.81 0.34
N ASP A 724 6.85 -22.88 -0.38
CA ASP A 724 7.55 -22.82 -1.65
C ASP A 724 6.56 -22.24 -2.69
N LEU A 725 6.76 -20.98 -3.07
CA LEU A 725 6.25 -20.51 -4.36
C LEU A 725 6.93 -21.36 -5.45
N PRO A 726 6.25 -21.75 -6.54
CA PRO A 726 6.90 -22.44 -7.65
C PRO A 726 8.05 -21.56 -8.16
N GLN A 727 9.27 -21.91 -7.75
CA GLN A 727 10.49 -21.34 -8.28
C GLN A 727 10.66 -21.88 -9.69
N ALA A 728 10.77 -20.97 -10.67
CA ALA A 728 11.46 -21.30 -11.89
C ALA A 728 12.88 -21.76 -11.49
N GLU A 729 13.24 -22.99 -11.85
CA GLU A 729 14.53 -23.58 -11.57
C GLU A 729 15.65 -22.60 -11.93
N THR A 730 16.37 -22.14 -10.92
CA THR A 730 17.72 -21.60 -11.10
C THR A 730 18.57 -22.17 -10.00
N GLU A 731 19.20 -23.30 -10.29
CA GLU A 731 20.29 -23.83 -9.46
C GLU A 731 21.45 -22.83 -9.46
N ALA A 732 21.74 -22.25 -8.30
CA ALA A 732 23.07 -21.73 -7.99
C ALA A 732 23.31 -21.87 -6.49
N ARG A 733 24.23 -22.76 -6.12
CA ARG A 733 24.75 -22.96 -4.75
C ARG A 733 25.22 -21.62 -4.15
N ALA A 734 24.62 -21.19 -3.05
CA ALA A 734 25.07 -20.03 -2.28
C ALA A 734 26.16 -20.42 -1.26
N ALA A 735 27.29 -19.73 -1.33
CA ALA A 735 28.29 -19.61 -0.26
C ALA A 735 27.85 -18.48 0.72
N PRO A 736 28.35 -18.43 1.98
CA PRO A 736 27.77 -17.62 3.06
C PRO A 736 27.93 -16.09 2.85
N GLU A 737 26.85 -15.32 3.07
CA GLU A 737 26.74 -13.88 2.81
C GLU A 737 27.40 -13.01 3.90
N GLN A 738 28.34 -12.15 3.49
CA GLN A 738 28.85 -11.01 4.26
C GLN A 738 28.00 -9.76 3.95
N ALA A 739 27.81 -8.88 4.93
CA ALA A 739 27.15 -7.58 4.72
C ALA A 739 27.88 -6.78 3.62
N PRO A 740 27.15 -6.12 2.70
CA PRO A 740 27.78 -5.42 1.60
C PRO A 740 28.60 -4.25 2.13
N LEU A 741 29.86 -4.16 1.70
CA LEU A 741 30.74 -3.03 1.95
C LEU A 741 30.16 -1.74 1.33
N LEU A 742 29.46 -1.86 0.20
CA LEU A 742 28.84 -0.75 -0.53
C LEU A 742 27.45 -1.13 -1.04
N THR A 743 26.49 -0.20 -0.92
CA THR A 743 25.21 -0.29 -1.62
C THR A 743 25.14 0.76 -2.73
N LEU A 744 24.91 0.32 -3.97
CA LEU A 744 24.70 1.14 -5.16
C LEU A 744 23.20 1.25 -5.46
N LEU A 745 22.65 2.45 -5.27
CA LEU A 745 21.25 2.76 -5.55
C LEU A 745 21.12 3.55 -6.84
N TRP A 746 20.11 3.26 -7.65
CA TRP A 746 19.90 3.99 -8.91
C TRP A 746 18.44 4.37 -9.20
N ALA A 747 18.26 5.52 -9.85
CA ALA A 747 16.99 5.97 -10.43
C ALA A 747 17.24 6.50 -11.84
N SER A 748 16.42 6.09 -12.82
CA SER A 748 16.68 6.39 -14.22
C SER A 748 15.42 6.56 -15.05
N GLN A 749 15.35 7.61 -15.86
CA GLN A 749 14.30 7.77 -16.89
C GLN A 749 14.68 7.13 -18.23
N THR A 750 15.96 7.17 -18.62
CA THR A 750 16.44 6.70 -19.93
C THR A 750 17.34 5.46 -19.86
N GLY A 751 17.55 4.91 -18.66
CA GLY A 751 18.36 3.70 -18.41
C GLY A 751 19.85 3.93 -18.14
N ASN A 752 20.38 5.14 -18.34
CA ASN A 752 21.82 5.42 -18.16
C ASN A 752 22.32 5.22 -16.73
N ALA A 753 21.54 5.65 -15.74
CA ALA A 753 21.89 5.45 -14.33
C ALA A 753 21.80 3.96 -13.91
N GLU A 754 20.88 3.20 -14.51
CA GLU A 754 20.81 1.74 -14.32
C GLU A 754 22.06 1.06 -14.87
N ALA A 755 22.45 1.41 -16.11
CA ALA A 755 23.60 0.82 -16.78
C ALA A 755 24.89 1.05 -15.98
N LEU A 756 25.14 2.27 -15.53
CA LEU A 756 26.31 2.60 -14.69
C LEU A 756 26.29 1.86 -13.36
N ALA A 757 25.14 1.81 -12.67
CA ALA A 757 25.04 1.12 -11.38
C ALA A 757 25.30 -0.39 -11.50
N ARG A 758 24.84 -1.02 -12.59
CA ARG A 758 25.13 -2.42 -12.90
C ARG A 758 26.60 -2.63 -13.26
N GLN A 759 27.15 -1.81 -14.16
CA GLN A 759 28.56 -1.89 -14.57
C GLN A 759 29.49 -1.77 -13.36
N PHE A 760 29.29 -0.76 -12.52
CA PHE A 760 30.10 -0.54 -11.30
C PHE A 760 29.90 -1.67 -10.29
N GLY A 761 28.67 -2.14 -10.11
CA GLY A 761 28.39 -3.28 -9.25
C GLY A 761 29.07 -4.56 -9.71
N ASP A 762 29.05 -4.87 -11.01
CA ASP A 762 29.68 -6.06 -11.56
C ASP A 762 31.19 -6.01 -11.47
N GLN A 763 31.80 -4.84 -11.74
CA GLN A 763 33.25 -4.65 -11.54
C GLN A 763 33.67 -4.84 -10.08
N LEU A 764 32.90 -4.33 -9.12
CA LEU A 764 33.16 -4.53 -7.69
C LEU A 764 32.97 -6.00 -7.27
N LYS A 765 31.96 -6.70 -7.79
CA LYS A 765 31.75 -8.13 -7.51
C LYS A 765 32.87 -9.00 -8.05
N ILE A 766 33.34 -8.75 -9.28
CA ILE A 766 34.48 -9.45 -9.89
C ILE A 766 35.73 -9.27 -9.03
N ALA A 767 35.90 -8.07 -8.48
CA ALA A 767 36.95 -7.72 -7.55
C ALA A 767 36.81 -8.32 -6.12
N GLY A 768 35.76 -9.12 -5.86
CA GLY A 768 35.50 -9.72 -4.56
C GLY A 768 34.99 -8.74 -3.50
N VAL A 769 34.52 -7.55 -3.91
CA VAL A 769 33.94 -6.56 -3.01
C VAL A 769 32.47 -6.93 -2.76
N PRO A 770 32.03 -7.10 -1.50
CA PRO A 770 30.63 -7.31 -1.19
C PRO A 770 29.83 -6.04 -1.57
N VAL A 771 29.04 -6.09 -2.64
CA VAL A 771 28.26 -4.93 -3.12
C VAL A 771 26.81 -5.33 -3.43
N GLN A 772 25.87 -4.50 -2.97
CA GLN A 772 24.46 -4.62 -3.32
C GLN A 772 24.10 -3.56 -4.36
N VAL A 773 23.45 -3.96 -5.46
CA VAL A 773 22.93 -3.02 -6.48
C VAL A 773 21.40 -3.10 -6.47
N ALA A 774 20.72 -1.97 -6.33
CA ALA A 774 19.26 -1.92 -6.27
C ALA A 774 18.69 -0.66 -6.93
N ALA A 775 17.50 -0.76 -7.52
CA ALA A 775 16.73 0.42 -7.93
C ALA A 775 16.20 1.15 -6.68
N MET A 776 16.07 2.48 -6.73
CA MET A 776 15.65 3.28 -5.59
C MET A 776 14.23 2.93 -5.09
N ASP A 777 13.29 2.58 -5.97
CA ASP A 777 11.94 2.13 -5.60
C ASP A 777 11.90 0.74 -4.91
N SER A 778 12.94 -0.07 -5.11
CA SER A 778 13.13 -1.37 -4.48
C SER A 778 13.95 -1.31 -3.19
N PHE A 779 14.55 -0.15 -2.87
CA PHE A 779 15.36 0.05 -1.67
C PHE A 779 14.63 0.97 -0.68
N PRO A 780 14.24 0.50 0.51
CA PRO A 780 13.66 1.35 1.54
C PRO A 780 14.69 2.39 2.03
N SER A 781 14.43 3.68 1.84
CA SER A 781 15.35 4.75 2.26
C SER A 781 15.60 4.75 3.77
N GLU A 782 14.72 4.12 4.55
CA GLU A 782 14.85 3.91 5.98
C GLU A 782 16.16 3.16 6.30
N ARG A 783 16.55 2.17 5.47
CA ARG A 783 17.76 1.34 5.64
C ARG A 783 19.08 2.08 5.44
N LEU A 784 19.06 3.36 5.05
CA LEU A 784 20.30 4.14 4.85
C LEU A 784 21.14 4.29 6.14
N ASP A 785 20.53 4.22 7.32
CA ASP A 785 21.22 4.26 8.62
C ASP A 785 22.02 2.97 8.94
N GLN A 786 21.61 1.85 8.37
CA GLN A 786 22.25 0.53 8.49
C GLN A 786 23.42 0.36 7.53
N LEU A 787 23.60 1.29 6.59
CA LEU A 787 24.68 1.25 5.63
C LEU A 787 25.88 2.02 6.18
N GLN A 788 27.07 1.45 6.01
CA GLN A 788 28.30 2.23 6.19
C GLN A 788 28.59 3.11 4.97
N ASN A 789 28.31 2.59 3.77
CA ASN A 789 28.60 3.26 2.50
C ASN A 789 27.43 3.12 1.52
N VAL A 790 26.96 4.23 0.98
CA VAL A 790 25.98 4.25 -0.11
C VAL A 790 26.47 5.09 -1.27
N ALA A 791 26.24 4.62 -2.48
CA ALA A 791 26.52 5.34 -3.72
C ALA A 791 25.21 5.46 -4.50
N LEU A 792 24.77 6.68 -4.77
CA LEU A 792 23.51 6.96 -5.48
C LEU A 792 23.79 7.47 -6.88
N ILE A 793 23.17 6.84 -7.89
CA ILE A 793 23.27 7.24 -9.29
C ILE A 793 21.87 7.63 -9.79
N SER A 794 21.68 8.89 -10.15
CA SER A 794 20.37 9.42 -10.52
C SER A 794 20.40 10.07 -11.90
N SER A 795 19.46 9.74 -12.80
CA SER A 795 19.35 10.38 -14.12
C SER A 795 18.02 11.10 -14.32
N THR A 796 18.07 12.42 -14.53
CA THR A 796 16.89 13.29 -14.76
C THR A 796 16.85 13.87 -16.18
N PHE A 797 15.66 13.98 -16.77
CA PHE A 797 15.40 14.71 -18.01
C PHE A 797 14.30 15.76 -17.79
N GLY A 798 14.36 16.91 -18.48
CA GLY A 798 13.32 17.95 -18.39
C GLY A 798 13.41 18.83 -17.13
N ASP A 799 12.27 19.04 -16.46
CA ASP A 799 12.08 19.99 -15.35
C ASP A 799 12.74 19.57 -14.01
N GLY A 800 13.58 18.53 -14.03
CA GLY A 800 14.37 18.08 -12.87
C GLY A 800 13.58 17.29 -11.83
N GLU A 801 12.39 16.82 -12.18
CA GLU A 801 11.60 15.92 -11.35
C GLU A 801 12.30 14.58 -11.15
N SER A 802 11.93 13.90 -10.05
CA SER A 802 12.40 12.55 -9.80
C SER A 802 12.03 11.61 -10.95
N PRO A 803 12.92 10.70 -11.38
CA PRO A 803 12.51 9.55 -12.18
C PRO A 803 11.41 8.76 -11.48
N ASP A 804 10.51 8.13 -12.23
CA ASP A 804 9.38 7.36 -11.70
C ASP A 804 9.84 6.32 -10.66
N ASN A 805 10.94 5.62 -10.96
CA ASN A 805 11.53 4.62 -10.07
C ASN A 805 12.43 5.20 -8.95
N GLY A 806 12.52 6.52 -8.83
CA GLY A 806 13.16 7.23 -7.71
C GLY A 806 12.16 8.01 -6.85
N GLN A 807 10.91 8.20 -7.32
CA GLN A 807 9.98 9.16 -6.73
C GLN A 807 9.61 8.82 -5.30
N ARG A 808 9.32 7.53 -5.04
CA ARG A 808 8.99 7.05 -3.70
C ARG A 808 10.17 7.16 -2.73
N PHE A 809 11.37 6.81 -3.19
CA PHE A 809 12.59 6.89 -2.40
C PHE A 809 12.89 8.34 -2.01
N TRP A 810 12.80 9.26 -2.98
CA TRP A 810 12.98 10.69 -2.73
C TRP A 810 11.92 11.28 -1.81
N GLN A 811 10.64 10.94 -1.97
CA GLN A 811 9.60 11.39 -1.05
C GLN A 811 9.88 10.94 0.39
N SER A 812 10.37 9.70 0.57
CA SER A 812 10.73 9.20 1.90
C SER A 812 12.00 9.88 2.45
N LEU A 813 13.06 10.01 1.65
CA LEU A 813 14.30 10.69 2.06
C LEU A 813 14.09 12.19 2.35
N ALA A 814 13.29 12.88 1.53
CA ALA A 814 12.92 14.28 1.71
C ALA A 814 12.10 14.49 2.99
N ALA A 815 11.27 13.52 3.38
CA ALA A 815 10.50 13.58 4.64
C ALA A 815 11.32 13.18 5.89
N ARG A 816 12.47 12.53 5.73
CA ARG A 816 13.28 11.98 6.83
C ARG A 816 13.87 13.06 7.73
N GLN A 817 13.78 12.93 9.05
CA GLN A 817 14.36 13.89 10.02
C GLN A 817 15.58 13.34 10.76
N GLU A 818 15.75 12.01 10.77
CA GLU A 818 16.83 11.32 11.49
C GLU A 818 18.19 11.63 10.89
N ARG A 819 19.19 11.79 11.77
CA ARG A 819 20.56 12.06 11.36
C ARG A 819 21.25 10.76 10.92
N LEU A 820 21.95 10.80 9.79
CA LEU A 820 22.68 9.71 9.15
C LEU A 820 24.19 9.84 9.40
N GLU A 821 24.60 10.16 10.63
CA GLU A 821 25.98 10.55 10.96
C GLU A 821 27.02 9.45 10.72
N SER A 822 26.59 8.18 10.82
CA SER A 822 27.40 7.00 10.51
C SER A 822 27.47 6.66 9.03
N LEU A 823 26.57 7.20 8.20
CA LEU A 823 26.48 6.90 6.79
C LEU A 823 27.50 7.73 6.04
N ARG A 824 28.33 7.06 5.25
CA ARG A 824 29.14 7.72 4.23
C ARG A 824 28.48 7.56 2.86
N TYR A 825 28.40 8.64 2.09
CA TYR A 825 27.65 8.63 0.84
C TYR A 825 28.38 9.27 -0.35
N ALA A 826 28.05 8.83 -1.55
CA ALA A 826 28.50 9.44 -2.80
C ALA A 826 27.32 9.61 -3.74
N VAL A 827 27.26 10.70 -4.50
CA VAL A 827 26.21 10.92 -5.51
C VAL A 827 26.82 11.18 -6.87
N LEU A 828 26.37 10.43 -7.87
CA LEU A 828 26.61 10.67 -9.28
C LEU A 828 25.28 11.09 -9.92
N ALA A 829 25.17 12.37 -10.27
CA ALA A 829 23.97 12.90 -10.91
C ALA A 829 24.18 12.97 -12.41
N LEU A 830 23.28 12.39 -13.20
CA LEU A 830 23.26 12.48 -14.66
C LEU A 830 22.11 13.39 -15.07
N GLY A 831 22.39 14.37 -15.91
CA GLY A 831 21.37 15.28 -16.42
C GLY A 831 21.76 15.82 -17.78
N ASP A 832 20.92 16.70 -18.30
CA ASP A 832 21.20 17.48 -19.49
C ASP A 832 21.26 18.95 -19.08
N SER A 833 22.44 19.56 -19.21
CA SER A 833 22.64 20.93 -18.75
C SER A 833 21.82 21.94 -19.55
N SER A 834 21.26 21.57 -20.71
CA SER A 834 20.38 22.46 -21.49
C SER A 834 19.01 22.74 -20.86
N TYR A 835 18.66 22.05 -19.76
CA TYR A 835 17.45 22.30 -18.97
C TYR A 835 17.76 23.11 -17.70
N ASP A 836 16.82 23.98 -17.30
CA ASP A 836 16.95 24.87 -16.13
C ASP A 836 17.21 24.09 -14.83
N SER A 837 16.66 22.88 -14.72
CA SER A 837 16.78 22.01 -13.53
C SER A 837 17.84 20.92 -13.72
N PHE A 838 19.02 21.27 -14.25
CA PHE A 838 20.12 20.33 -14.51
C PHE A 838 20.51 19.52 -13.26
N CYS A 839 20.51 18.19 -13.38
CA CYS A 839 20.85 17.24 -12.30
C CYS A 839 20.04 17.41 -11.00
N GLN A 840 18.86 18.06 -11.06
CA GLN A 840 18.18 18.54 -9.85
C GLN A 840 17.84 17.43 -8.85
N HIS A 841 17.43 16.24 -9.32
CA HIS A 841 17.17 15.12 -8.42
C HIS A 841 18.44 14.65 -7.69
N GLY A 842 19.59 14.57 -8.38
CA GLY A 842 20.86 14.23 -7.75
C GLY A 842 21.34 15.29 -6.74
N LYS A 843 21.16 16.57 -7.07
CA LYS A 843 21.42 17.70 -6.16
C LYS A 843 20.56 17.63 -4.90
N ASN A 844 19.27 17.33 -5.09
CA ASN A 844 18.30 17.16 -4.03
C ASN A 844 18.68 16.00 -3.09
N LEU A 845 19.10 14.85 -3.64
CA LEU A 845 19.58 13.70 -2.87
C LEU A 845 20.81 14.05 -2.03
N ASP A 846 21.81 14.67 -2.64
CA ASP A 846 23.06 15.06 -1.98
C ASP A 846 22.84 16.09 -0.86
N GLN A 847 22.12 17.18 -1.14
CA GLN A 847 21.77 18.19 -0.14
C GLN A 847 20.99 17.57 1.01
N ARG A 848 20.06 16.65 0.71
CA ARG A 848 19.26 16.03 1.75
C ARG A 848 20.11 15.12 2.64
N LEU A 849 20.97 14.27 2.06
CA LEU A 849 21.87 13.41 2.83
C LEU A 849 22.82 14.22 3.71
N GLN A 850 23.37 15.32 3.18
CA GLN A 850 24.22 16.23 3.94
C GLN A 850 23.45 16.93 5.08
N HIS A 851 22.22 17.39 4.84
CA HIS A 851 21.37 17.99 5.87
C HIS A 851 21.05 17.00 6.99
N LEU A 852 20.89 15.72 6.62
CA LEU A 852 20.75 14.62 7.57
C LEU A 852 22.07 14.25 8.24
N GLY A 853 23.20 14.91 7.97
CA GLY A 853 24.46 14.67 8.68
C GLY A 853 25.27 13.48 8.14
N ALA A 854 24.89 12.89 7.01
CA ALA A 854 25.72 11.90 6.34
C ALA A 854 27.04 12.52 5.86
N SER A 855 28.12 11.76 5.97
CA SER A 855 29.45 12.20 5.57
C SER A 855 29.70 11.88 4.10
N SER A 856 30.13 12.84 3.30
CA SER A 856 30.44 12.58 1.88
C SER A 856 31.71 11.71 1.75
N LEU A 857 31.63 10.57 1.06
CA LEU A 857 32.79 9.73 0.66
C LEU A 857 33.63 10.44 -0.40
N LEU A 858 32.96 11.08 -1.34
CA LEU A 858 33.54 11.93 -2.36
C LEU A 858 32.50 12.98 -2.80
N PRO A 859 32.94 14.17 -3.23
CA PRO A 859 32.03 15.21 -3.69
C PRO A 859 31.07 14.70 -4.77
N ARG A 860 29.83 15.20 -4.74
CA ARG A 860 28.85 14.96 -5.82
C ARG A 860 29.45 15.41 -7.15
N ILE A 861 29.31 14.56 -8.16
CA ILE A 861 29.63 14.92 -9.55
C ILE A 861 28.33 15.01 -10.34
N ASP A 862 28.11 16.18 -10.93
CA ASP A 862 27.00 16.46 -11.85
C ASP A 862 27.52 16.24 -13.28
N CYS A 863 27.14 15.12 -13.88
CA CYS A 863 27.51 14.78 -15.23
C CYS A 863 26.46 15.28 -16.23
N ASP A 864 26.95 16.04 -17.20
CA ASP A 864 26.22 16.31 -18.43
C ASP A 864 26.42 15.16 -19.42
N GLY A 865 25.95 15.31 -20.65
CA GLY A 865 25.91 14.25 -21.63
C GLY A 865 27.13 13.36 -21.84
N GLU A 866 28.35 13.88 -21.83
CA GLU A 866 29.58 13.06 -21.88
C GLU A 866 29.95 12.53 -20.49
N TYR A 867 29.02 11.82 -19.85
CA TYR A 867 29.15 11.42 -18.45
C TYR A 867 30.15 10.30 -18.20
N GLN A 868 30.60 9.55 -19.22
CA GLN A 868 31.37 8.32 -19.03
C GLN A 868 32.72 8.55 -18.33
N LEU A 869 33.52 9.51 -18.82
CA LEU A 869 34.81 9.84 -18.20
C LEU A 869 34.64 10.34 -16.77
N HIS A 870 33.62 11.17 -16.53
CA HIS A 870 33.30 11.66 -15.19
C HIS A 870 32.81 10.55 -14.26
N ALA A 871 31.99 9.63 -14.77
CA ALA A 871 31.50 8.48 -14.04
C ALA A 871 32.61 7.47 -13.73
N ASP A 872 33.54 7.22 -14.67
CA ASP A 872 34.70 6.34 -14.47
C ASP A 872 35.69 6.96 -13.47
N ASN A 873 35.94 8.27 -13.55
CA ASN A 873 36.74 9.00 -12.57
C ASN A 873 36.08 9.02 -11.19
N TRP A 874 34.76 9.23 -11.14
CA TRP A 874 33.97 9.15 -9.91
C TRP A 874 34.05 7.76 -9.28
N PHE A 875 33.95 6.71 -10.10
CA PHE A 875 34.05 5.33 -9.66
C PHE A 875 35.46 4.99 -9.16
N THR A 876 36.50 5.48 -9.83
CA THR A 876 37.90 5.37 -9.36
C THR A 876 38.08 6.09 -8.02
N GLY A 877 37.50 7.28 -7.86
CA GLY A 877 37.49 8.01 -6.60
C GLY A 877 36.73 7.27 -5.49
N LEU A 878 35.60 6.63 -5.82
CA LEU A 878 34.84 5.80 -4.91
C LEU A 878 35.63 4.58 -4.44
N GLN A 879 36.38 3.92 -5.34
CA GLN A 879 37.27 2.81 -4.99
C GLN A 879 38.38 3.25 -4.02
N GLN A 880 39.01 4.40 -4.28
CA GLN A 880 40.04 4.98 -3.41
C GLN A 880 39.48 5.37 -2.04
N ALA A 881 38.30 6.01 -1.99
CA ALA A 881 37.63 6.40 -0.75
C ALA A 881 37.24 5.20 0.12
N LEU A 882 36.97 4.05 -0.51
CA LEU A 882 36.68 2.78 0.17
C LEU A 882 37.93 1.95 0.50
N SER A 883 39.15 2.45 0.20
CA SER A 883 40.43 1.75 0.41
C SER A 883 40.48 0.36 -0.27
N LEU A 884 39.86 0.23 -1.44
CA LEU A 884 39.83 -1.00 -2.20
C LEU A 884 41.11 -1.15 -3.04
N ASN A 885 41.98 -2.10 -2.67
CA ASN A 885 43.15 -2.49 -3.47
C ASN A 885 42.72 -3.44 -4.60
N LEU A 886 42.10 -2.88 -5.63
CA LEU A 886 41.75 -3.62 -6.83
C LEU A 886 42.94 -3.58 -7.80
N PRO A 887 43.34 -4.72 -8.39
CA PRO A 887 44.34 -4.69 -9.45
C PRO A 887 43.82 -3.77 -10.55
N THR A 888 44.63 -2.78 -10.94
CA THR A 888 44.38 -1.98 -12.15
C THR A 888 44.16 -2.96 -13.29
N PRO A 889 43.09 -2.86 -14.09
CA PRO A 889 42.80 -3.88 -15.09
C PRO A 889 43.96 -3.97 -16.08
N SER A 890 44.76 -5.04 -15.97
CA SER A 890 45.63 -5.48 -17.04
C SER A 890 44.72 -6.08 -18.12
N ILE A 891 44.77 -5.48 -19.31
CA ILE A 891 44.09 -5.95 -20.52
C ILE A 891 44.56 -7.37 -20.80
N ILE A 892 43.74 -8.37 -20.44
CA ILE A 892 43.91 -9.75 -20.87
C ILE A 892 42.66 -10.12 -21.67
N ASP A 893 42.87 -10.02 -22.97
CA ASP A 893 42.08 -10.55 -24.06
C ASP A 893 42.06 -12.09 -23.98
N ASN A 894 40.87 -12.71 -23.97
CA ASN A 894 40.61 -14.07 -24.48
C ASN A 894 39.15 -14.49 -24.25
N GLY A 895 38.30 -14.11 -25.19
CA GLY A 895 36.97 -14.64 -25.49
C GLY A 895 36.58 -14.12 -26.88
N PRO A 896 35.79 -14.84 -27.70
CA PRO A 896 35.58 -14.47 -29.10
C PRO A 896 35.02 -13.05 -29.19
N VAL A 897 35.78 -12.17 -29.86
CA VAL A 897 35.52 -10.74 -30.00
C VAL A 897 34.23 -10.53 -30.78
N PHE A 898 33.11 -10.32 -30.08
CA PHE A 898 32.08 -9.42 -30.57
C PHE A 898 32.62 -8.01 -30.32
N GLY A 899 32.96 -7.30 -31.39
CA GLY A 899 33.56 -5.96 -31.32
C GLY A 899 32.76 -5.03 -30.40
N LYS A 900 33.46 -4.25 -29.57
CA LYS A 900 32.87 -3.22 -28.70
C LYS A 900 32.00 -2.30 -29.55
N GLN A 901 30.67 -2.29 -29.33
CA GLN A 901 29.78 -1.40 -30.06
C GLN A 901 30.14 0.08 -29.79
N PRO A 902 30.06 0.94 -30.82
CA PRO A 902 30.22 2.39 -30.68
C PRO A 902 29.35 2.99 -29.57
N SER A 903 29.94 3.91 -28.80
CA SER A 903 29.32 4.50 -27.61
C SER A 903 29.20 6.01 -27.75
N ARG A 904 28.51 6.67 -26.82
CA ARG A 904 28.39 8.14 -26.83
C ARG A 904 29.75 8.85 -26.81
N ALA A 905 30.70 8.34 -26.03
CA ALA A 905 32.05 8.89 -25.88
C ALA A 905 32.98 8.52 -27.06
N GLU A 906 32.78 7.32 -27.62
CA GLU A 906 33.51 6.82 -28.80
C GLU A 906 32.50 6.52 -29.92
N PRO A 907 31.95 7.57 -30.58
CA PRO A 907 30.93 7.39 -31.60
C PRO A 907 31.53 6.82 -32.89
N TYR A 908 30.70 6.14 -33.67
CA TYR A 908 31.04 5.71 -35.01
C TYR A 908 30.79 6.81 -36.02
N TYR A 909 31.75 7.06 -36.91
CA TYR A 909 31.66 8.10 -37.91
C TYR A 909 31.00 7.54 -39.17
N ALA A 910 29.68 7.60 -39.23
CA ALA A 910 28.88 7.04 -40.31
C ALA A 910 28.75 7.99 -41.50
N ARG A 911 28.74 7.42 -42.70
CA ARG A 911 28.44 8.18 -43.92
C ARG A 911 26.95 8.18 -44.18
N LEU A 912 26.44 9.33 -44.62
CA LEU A 912 25.08 9.50 -45.07
C LEU A 912 24.90 8.88 -46.47
N SER A 913 24.17 7.78 -46.57
CA SER A 913 23.87 7.11 -47.84
C SER A 913 22.59 7.62 -48.50
N ILE A 914 21.59 8.05 -47.69
CA ILE A 914 20.33 8.59 -48.20
C ILE A 914 20.06 9.95 -47.54
N ASN A 915 19.68 10.94 -48.35
CA ASN A 915 19.11 12.21 -47.91
C ASN A 915 17.93 12.56 -48.82
N ARG A 916 16.76 12.01 -48.51
CA ARG A 916 15.56 12.13 -49.35
C ARG A 916 14.55 13.04 -48.68
N ARG A 917 14.14 14.12 -49.36
CA ARG A 917 13.02 14.94 -48.92
C ARG A 917 11.71 14.13 -49.03
N LEU A 918 10.96 14.07 -47.94
CA LEU A 918 9.68 13.36 -47.85
C LEU A 918 8.48 14.26 -48.16
N ASN A 919 8.66 15.57 -48.07
CA ASN A 919 7.66 16.54 -48.48
C ASN A 919 7.65 16.75 -49.99
N ALA A 920 6.48 17.02 -50.57
CA ALA A 920 6.36 17.47 -51.96
C ALA A 920 6.71 18.96 -52.13
N ASP A 921 6.83 19.40 -53.39
CA ASP A 921 7.07 20.80 -53.71
C ASP A 921 5.93 21.70 -53.21
N GLY A 922 6.29 22.88 -52.67
CA GLY A 922 5.35 23.82 -52.04
C GLY A 922 5.09 23.58 -50.54
N ALA A 923 5.61 22.52 -49.93
CA ALA A 923 5.47 22.31 -48.49
C ALA A 923 6.20 23.39 -47.66
N ALA A 924 5.58 23.85 -46.58
CA ALA A 924 6.20 24.76 -45.62
C ALA A 924 7.29 24.10 -44.75
N LYS A 925 7.32 22.77 -44.71
CA LYS A 925 8.28 21.97 -43.94
C LYS A 925 9.31 21.29 -44.84
N ASP A 926 10.48 21.03 -44.26
CA ASP A 926 11.56 20.25 -44.85
C ASP A 926 11.82 19.01 -43.98
N THR A 927 11.05 17.95 -44.22
CA THR A 927 11.17 16.65 -43.54
C THR A 927 11.87 15.67 -44.45
N ARG A 928 12.84 14.95 -43.92
CA ARG A 928 13.73 14.09 -44.68
C ARG A 928 13.81 12.69 -44.08
N GLN A 929 13.96 11.71 -44.97
CA GLN A 929 14.50 10.42 -44.64
C GLN A 929 16.00 10.49 -44.83
N LEU A 930 16.71 10.11 -43.77
CA LEU A 930 18.16 10.00 -43.77
C LEU A 930 18.53 8.54 -43.54
N ALA A 931 19.55 8.02 -44.23
CA ALA A 931 20.12 6.71 -43.94
C ALA A 931 21.62 6.86 -43.70
N LEU A 932 22.09 6.24 -42.61
CA LEU A 932 23.48 6.24 -42.20
C LEU A 932 24.01 4.81 -42.27
N THR A 933 25.17 4.66 -42.90
CA THR A 933 25.82 3.35 -43.10
C THR A 933 26.34 2.78 -41.79
N LEU A 934 26.12 1.47 -41.58
CA LEU A 934 26.60 0.70 -40.45
C LEU A 934 27.72 -0.29 -40.83
N GLU A 935 28.09 -0.37 -42.11
CA GLU A 935 29.16 -1.26 -42.58
C GLU A 935 30.46 -1.02 -41.80
N GLY A 936 31.07 -2.07 -41.27
CA GLY A 936 32.31 -1.99 -40.48
C GLY A 936 32.16 -1.44 -39.05
N SER A 937 30.95 -1.01 -38.65
CA SER A 937 30.72 -0.43 -37.32
C SER A 937 30.58 -1.46 -36.19
N GLY A 938 30.21 -2.70 -36.53
CA GLY A 938 29.82 -3.73 -35.54
C GLY A 938 28.51 -3.41 -34.79
N MET A 939 27.80 -2.34 -35.17
CA MET A 939 26.54 -1.92 -34.55
C MET A 939 25.41 -2.86 -34.95
N THR A 940 24.66 -3.35 -33.96
CA THR A 940 23.40 -4.08 -34.17
C THR A 940 22.31 -3.41 -33.35
N TYR A 941 21.16 -3.14 -33.96
CA TYR A 941 20.04 -2.47 -33.32
C TYR A 941 18.73 -3.23 -33.54
N GLU A 942 17.74 -2.97 -32.71
CA GLU A 942 16.40 -3.56 -32.83
C GLU A 942 15.35 -2.48 -33.10
N ALA A 943 14.22 -2.87 -33.71
CA ALA A 943 13.13 -1.96 -33.97
C ALA A 943 12.57 -1.40 -32.65
N GLY A 944 12.64 -0.07 -32.49
CA GLY A 944 12.27 0.63 -31.25
C GLY A 944 13.45 1.27 -30.50
N ASP A 945 14.69 0.97 -30.90
CA ASP A 945 15.87 1.67 -30.40
C ASP A 945 15.96 3.11 -30.95
N ALA A 946 16.76 3.96 -30.30
CA ALA A 946 17.06 5.31 -30.74
C ALA A 946 18.53 5.45 -31.19
N LEU A 947 18.78 6.36 -32.12
CA LEU A 947 20.11 6.72 -32.59
C LEU A 947 20.52 8.08 -32.04
N GLY A 948 21.65 8.13 -31.34
CA GLY A 948 22.28 9.38 -30.95
C GLY A 948 23.13 9.93 -32.07
N VAL A 949 22.90 11.20 -32.42
CA VAL A 949 23.64 11.92 -33.45
C VAL A 949 24.36 13.09 -32.82
N TRP A 950 25.68 13.15 -32.99
CA TRP A 950 26.49 14.32 -32.62
C TRP A 950 26.39 15.38 -33.72
N PRO A 951 25.80 16.56 -33.44
CA PRO A 951 25.62 17.57 -34.45
C PRO A 951 26.84 18.49 -34.59
N ARG A 952 26.83 19.34 -35.61
CA ARG A 952 27.80 20.44 -35.76
C ARG A 952 27.05 21.76 -35.96
N ASN A 953 27.56 22.82 -35.33
CA ASN A 953 27.00 24.15 -35.47
C ASN A 953 27.14 24.68 -36.90
N CYS A 954 26.24 25.61 -37.25
CA CYS A 954 26.25 26.27 -38.55
C CYS A 954 27.50 27.17 -38.66
N PRO A 955 28.38 27.00 -39.68
CA PRO A 955 29.58 27.84 -39.83
C PRO A 955 29.27 29.33 -39.85
N GLU A 956 28.17 29.73 -40.48
CA GLU A 956 27.74 31.13 -40.54
C GLU A 956 27.38 31.72 -39.17
N LEU A 957 26.83 30.90 -38.26
CA LEU A 957 26.56 31.32 -36.87
C LEU A 957 27.86 31.45 -36.07
N VAL A 958 28.83 30.55 -36.29
CA VAL A 958 30.16 30.63 -35.68
C VAL A 958 30.85 31.93 -36.09
N ASP A 959 30.86 32.24 -37.40
CA ASP A 959 31.43 33.47 -37.93
C ASP A 959 30.75 34.73 -37.38
N GLU A 960 29.42 34.70 -37.26
CA GLU A 960 28.65 35.80 -36.70
C GLU A 960 29.02 36.06 -35.23
N LEU A 961 29.17 35.01 -34.41
CA LEU A 961 29.55 35.13 -33.01
C LEU A 961 30.99 35.61 -32.84
N LEU A 962 31.93 35.10 -33.64
CA LEU A 962 33.33 35.57 -33.64
C LEU A 962 33.39 37.07 -33.98
N LYS A 963 32.58 37.51 -34.95
CA LYS A 963 32.47 38.92 -35.31
C LYS A 963 31.84 39.78 -34.20
N LEU A 964 30.77 39.30 -33.55
CA LEU A 964 30.08 40.03 -32.47
C LEU A 964 30.94 40.15 -31.21
N THR A 965 31.76 39.14 -30.92
CA THR A 965 32.64 39.11 -29.74
C THR A 965 34.02 39.73 -29.99
N GLY A 966 34.44 39.85 -31.25
CA GLY A 966 35.77 40.36 -31.62
C GLY A 966 36.91 39.36 -31.33
N LEU A 967 36.60 38.08 -31.10
CA LEU A 967 37.57 37.04 -30.77
C LEU A 967 38.29 36.51 -32.02
N ASN A 968 39.57 36.16 -31.87
CA ASN A 968 40.38 35.60 -32.95
C ASN A 968 40.01 34.12 -33.19
N ALA A 969 39.54 33.81 -34.40
CA ALA A 969 39.10 32.46 -34.81
C ALA A 969 40.20 31.38 -34.67
N GLU A 970 41.46 31.74 -34.90
CA GLU A 970 42.61 30.83 -34.91
C GLU A 970 43.33 30.78 -33.55
N GLN A 971 42.84 31.54 -32.56
CA GLN A 971 43.40 31.46 -31.22
C GLN A 971 43.25 30.02 -30.70
N PRO A 972 44.34 29.37 -30.24
CA PRO A 972 44.25 28.07 -29.61
C PRO A 972 43.52 28.23 -28.28
N VAL A 973 42.47 27.44 -28.10
CA VAL A 973 41.67 27.40 -26.88
C VAL A 973 41.54 25.97 -26.39
N ARG A 974 41.32 25.82 -25.09
CA ARG A 974 41.04 24.52 -24.49
C ARG A 974 39.64 24.09 -24.91
N GLY A 975 39.57 23.05 -25.72
CA GLY A 975 38.33 22.41 -26.10
C GLY A 975 37.71 21.60 -24.95
N VAL A 976 36.49 21.10 -25.18
CA VAL A 976 35.82 20.12 -24.30
C VAL A 976 36.54 18.76 -24.36
N LYS A 977 37.12 18.42 -25.52
CA LYS A 977 37.94 17.22 -25.72
C LYS A 977 39.41 17.52 -25.46
N ALA A 978 40.19 16.53 -25.01
CA ALA A 978 41.60 16.71 -24.66
C ALA A 978 42.43 17.23 -25.85
N GLY A 979 43.03 18.41 -25.69
CA GLY A 979 43.89 19.08 -26.68
C GLY A 979 43.46 20.52 -26.96
N ASP A 980 44.42 21.37 -27.34
CA ASP A 980 44.12 22.73 -27.80
C ASP A 980 43.61 22.67 -29.25
N VAL A 981 42.49 23.34 -29.52
CA VAL A 981 41.90 23.47 -30.86
C VAL A 981 41.68 24.95 -31.19
N PRO A 982 41.60 25.34 -32.48
CA PRO A 982 41.21 26.69 -32.85
C PRO A 982 39.83 27.05 -32.28
N LEU A 983 39.63 28.28 -31.80
CA LEU A 983 38.35 28.75 -31.26
C LEU A 983 37.19 28.50 -32.23
N ARG A 984 37.42 28.70 -33.53
CA ARG A 984 36.46 28.36 -34.59
C ARG A 984 36.00 26.91 -34.52
N GLN A 985 36.92 25.97 -34.35
CA GLN A 985 36.62 24.55 -34.27
C GLN A 985 35.88 24.21 -32.97
N ALA A 986 36.30 24.80 -31.84
CA ALA A 986 35.60 24.62 -30.56
C ALA A 986 34.13 25.05 -30.64
N LEU A 987 33.86 26.25 -31.19
CA LEU A 987 32.49 26.75 -31.36
C LEU A 987 31.70 25.95 -32.42
N ALA A 988 32.37 25.39 -33.42
CA ALA A 988 31.71 24.59 -34.45
C ALA A 988 31.27 23.20 -33.96
N GLU A 989 32.08 22.55 -33.12
CA GLU A 989 31.95 21.11 -32.86
C GLU A 989 31.78 20.75 -31.38
N GLN A 990 32.07 21.64 -30.44
CA GLN A 990 32.22 21.28 -29.02
C GLN A 990 31.30 22.06 -28.06
N PHE A 991 30.82 23.25 -28.43
CA PHE A 991 30.00 24.09 -27.57
C PHE A 991 28.61 24.40 -28.16
N GLU A 992 27.59 24.51 -27.32
CA GLU A 992 26.25 24.96 -27.68
C GLU A 992 26.24 26.49 -27.83
N ILE A 993 26.02 26.95 -29.06
CA ILE A 993 26.06 28.38 -29.41
C ILE A 993 24.77 28.88 -30.04
N ALA A 994 23.83 27.97 -30.34
CA ALA A 994 22.55 28.32 -30.91
C ALA A 994 21.58 28.73 -29.80
N ARG A 995 21.34 27.88 -28.80
CA ARG A 995 20.36 28.16 -27.75
C ARG A 995 21.01 28.95 -26.60
N PRO A 996 20.50 30.16 -26.25
CA PRO A 996 21.03 30.91 -25.10
C PRO A 996 20.76 30.18 -23.78
N GLY A 997 21.81 29.83 -23.03
CA GLY A 997 21.71 29.20 -21.72
C GLY A 997 21.66 30.22 -20.58
N ALA A 998 21.08 29.84 -19.43
CA ALA A 998 20.95 30.70 -18.25
C ALA A 998 22.30 31.31 -17.79
N ASP A 999 23.37 30.51 -17.75
CA ASP A 999 24.70 30.96 -17.34
C ASP A 999 25.28 32.00 -18.33
N THR A 1000 25.11 31.74 -19.64
CA THR A 1000 25.54 32.67 -20.69
C THR A 1000 24.75 33.97 -20.63
N LEU A 1001 23.43 33.90 -20.39
CA LEU A 1001 22.58 35.08 -20.25
C LEU A 1001 22.96 35.91 -19.01
N ALA A 1002 23.23 35.26 -17.87
CA ALA A 1002 23.70 35.92 -16.66
C ALA A 1002 25.06 36.60 -16.86
N PHE A 1003 25.99 35.92 -17.54
CA PHE A 1003 27.30 36.48 -17.91
C PHE A 1003 27.16 37.72 -18.79
N ILE A 1004 26.34 37.65 -19.84
CA ILE A 1004 26.06 38.79 -20.72
C ILE A 1004 25.42 39.93 -19.91
N ALA A 1005 24.44 39.64 -19.08
CA ALA A 1005 23.75 40.63 -18.24
C ALA A 1005 24.71 41.34 -17.28
N GLN A 1006 25.64 40.61 -16.67
CA GLN A 1006 26.63 41.18 -15.75
C GLN A 1006 27.59 42.14 -16.48
N ARG A 1007 27.98 41.81 -17.72
CA ARG A 1007 28.99 42.54 -18.51
C ARG A 1007 28.41 43.70 -19.33
N ASN A 1008 27.19 43.58 -19.82
CA ASN A 1008 26.58 44.55 -20.75
C ASN A 1008 26.18 45.87 -20.08
N GLY A 1009 26.05 45.92 -18.75
CA GLY A 1009 25.75 47.14 -18.01
C GLY A 1009 24.29 47.61 -18.08
N SER A 1010 23.49 47.14 -19.04
CA SER A 1010 22.03 47.37 -19.07
C SER A 1010 21.32 46.59 -17.97
N ASN A 1011 20.28 47.20 -17.38
CA ASN A 1011 19.40 46.53 -16.43
C ASN A 1011 18.31 45.71 -17.13
N ASP A 1012 18.11 45.84 -18.44
CA ASP A 1012 17.00 45.20 -19.15
C ASP A 1012 17.13 43.67 -19.13
N LEU A 1013 18.30 43.13 -19.52
CA LEU A 1013 18.54 41.69 -19.44
C LEU A 1013 18.61 41.19 -17.99
N LYS A 1014 19.14 42.01 -17.05
CA LYS A 1014 19.16 41.66 -15.63
C LYS A 1014 17.74 41.52 -15.06
N ASN A 1015 16.82 42.41 -15.44
CA ASN A 1015 15.43 42.37 -15.01
C ASN A 1015 14.69 41.19 -15.64
N LEU A 1016 14.93 40.87 -16.92
CA LEU A 1016 14.32 39.69 -17.55
C LEU A 1016 14.75 38.36 -16.89
N LEU A 1017 15.91 38.34 -16.21
CA LEU A 1017 16.40 37.16 -15.49
C LEU A 1017 15.84 36.99 -14.06
N THR A 1018 15.05 37.93 -13.53
CA THR A 1018 14.46 37.84 -12.18
C THR A 1018 13.02 37.31 -12.20
N GLU A 1019 12.58 36.70 -11.08
CA GLU A 1019 11.15 36.48 -10.83
C GLU A 1019 10.48 37.85 -10.56
N PRO A 1020 9.38 38.24 -11.24
CA PRO A 1020 8.36 37.42 -11.91
C PRO A 1020 8.46 37.30 -13.45
N TYR A 1021 9.55 37.77 -14.08
CA TYR A 1021 9.64 37.95 -15.55
C TYR A 1021 10.02 36.69 -16.34
N LYS A 1022 10.05 35.51 -15.69
CA LYS A 1022 10.48 34.25 -16.30
C LYS A 1022 9.66 33.84 -17.53
N SER A 1023 8.35 34.14 -17.56
CA SER A 1023 7.51 33.91 -18.75
C SER A 1023 7.86 34.86 -19.90
N GLU A 1024 8.14 36.12 -19.59
CA GLU A 1024 8.50 37.14 -20.57
C GLU A 1024 9.87 36.87 -21.19
N LEU A 1025 10.83 36.37 -20.39
CA LEU A 1025 12.12 35.90 -20.89
C LEU A 1025 11.95 34.73 -21.87
N LYS A 1026 11.06 33.78 -21.56
CA LYS A 1026 10.79 32.63 -22.44
C LYS A 1026 10.20 33.07 -23.79
N ASP A 1027 9.28 34.03 -23.78
CA ASP A 1027 8.69 34.61 -24.99
C ASP A 1027 9.72 35.44 -25.76
N TRP A 1028 10.56 36.21 -25.05
CA TRP A 1028 11.62 37.02 -25.67
C TRP A 1028 12.68 36.15 -26.35
N LEU A 1029 13.08 35.03 -25.75
CA LEU A 1029 14.03 34.07 -26.32
C LEU A 1029 13.46 33.24 -27.47
N TRP A 1030 12.14 33.22 -27.68
CA TRP A 1030 11.52 32.40 -28.72
C TRP A 1030 12.01 32.81 -30.12
N GLY A 1031 12.65 31.87 -30.81
CA GLY A 1031 13.22 32.10 -32.15
C GLY A 1031 14.56 32.84 -32.18
N ARG A 1032 15.11 33.25 -31.03
CA ARG A 1032 16.42 33.90 -30.92
C ARG A 1032 17.53 32.90 -30.69
N GLN A 1033 18.71 33.18 -31.24
CA GLN A 1033 19.95 32.48 -30.92
C GLN A 1033 20.92 33.39 -30.15
N LEU A 1034 22.01 32.83 -29.64
CA LEU A 1034 22.98 33.59 -28.83
C LEU A 1034 23.52 34.84 -29.55
N ALA A 1035 23.68 34.77 -30.87
CA ALA A 1035 24.08 35.92 -31.69
C ALA A 1035 23.05 37.08 -31.65
N ASP A 1036 21.76 36.79 -31.51
CA ASP A 1036 20.73 37.82 -31.35
C ASP A 1036 20.81 38.49 -29.99
N VAL A 1037 21.09 37.70 -28.93
CA VAL A 1037 21.29 38.22 -27.58
C VAL A 1037 22.52 39.14 -27.55
N LEU A 1038 23.64 38.73 -28.13
CA LEU A 1038 24.86 39.55 -28.18
C LEU A 1038 24.73 40.80 -29.04
N ARG A 1039 23.89 40.76 -30.09
CA ARG A 1039 23.60 41.95 -30.89
C ARG A 1039 22.84 43.01 -30.09
N GLU A 1040 21.89 42.58 -29.26
CA GLU A 1040 21.10 43.47 -28.40
C GLU A 1040 21.86 43.89 -27.14
N PHE A 1041 22.64 42.98 -26.58
CA PHE A 1041 23.44 43.17 -25.37
C PHE A 1041 24.92 42.87 -25.64
N PRO A 1042 25.64 43.79 -26.34
CA PRO A 1042 27.05 43.59 -26.67
C PRO A 1042 27.94 43.55 -25.42
N ILE A 1043 28.96 42.69 -25.45
CA ILE A 1043 29.94 42.54 -24.37
C ILE A 1043 31.35 42.37 -24.94
N THR A 1044 32.36 42.70 -24.13
CA THR A 1044 33.77 42.39 -24.40
C THR A 1044 34.25 41.32 -23.41
N CYS A 1045 34.87 40.26 -23.92
CA CYS A 1045 35.43 39.18 -23.12
C CYS A 1045 36.63 38.53 -23.83
N SER A 1046 37.43 37.76 -23.08
CA SER A 1046 38.44 36.86 -23.67
C SER A 1046 37.79 35.57 -24.16
N ALA A 1047 38.49 34.81 -25.01
CA ALA A 1047 37.99 33.54 -25.52
C ALA A 1047 37.74 32.54 -24.39
N GLU A 1048 38.64 32.49 -23.40
CA GLU A 1048 38.54 31.63 -22.23
C GLU A 1048 37.30 31.97 -21.40
N GLN A 1049 37.09 33.25 -21.08
CA GLN A 1049 35.90 33.71 -20.37
C GLN A 1049 34.61 33.40 -21.13
N TRP A 1050 34.65 33.45 -22.46
CA TRP A 1050 33.48 33.14 -23.28
C TRP A 1050 33.13 31.65 -23.20
N LEU A 1051 34.12 30.78 -23.40
CA LEU A 1051 33.94 29.34 -23.35
C LEU A 1051 33.52 28.82 -21.97
N ASP A 1052 34.02 29.42 -20.88
CA ASP A 1052 33.65 29.07 -19.49
C ASP A 1052 32.14 29.22 -19.20
N HIS A 1053 31.43 30.02 -20.00
CA HIS A 1053 30.00 30.27 -19.85
C HIS A 1053 29.14 29.63 -20.95
N LEU A 1054 29.73 28.83 -21.84
CA LEU A 1054 29.01 28.04 -22.83
C LEU A 1054 28.92 26.59 -22.37
N LYS A 1055 27.77 25.96 -22.65
CA LYS A 1055 27.57 24.53 -22.37
C LYS A 1055 28.21 23.68 -23.46
N PRO A 1056 28.73 22.48 -23.15
CA PRO A 1056 29.12 21.53 -24.18
C PRO A 1056 27.95 21.23 -25.13
N LEU A 1057 28.27 21.07 -26.42
CA LEU A 1057 27.28 20.67 -27.42
C LEU A 1057 26.78 19.25 -27.08
N GLN A 1058 25.48 19.00 -27.20
CA GLN A 1058 24.87 17.71 -26.84
C GLN A 1058 24.41 16.92 -28.08
N PRO A 1059 24.51 15.58 -28.09
CA PRO A 1059 23.97 14.76 -29.15
C PRO A 1059 22.44 14.73 -29.10
N ARG A 1060 21.80 14.67 -30.26
CA ARG A 1060 20.35 14.54 -30.37
C ARG A 1060 19.96 13.08 -30.60
N LEU A 1061 19.06 12.57 -29.76
CA LEU A 1061 18.43 11.26 -29.97
C LEU A 1061 17.30 11.36 -31.01
N TYR A 1062 17.25 10.39 -31.91
CA TYR A 1062 16.20 10.21 -32.89
C TYR A 1062 15.69 8.76 -32.85
N SER A 1063 14.38 8.55 -32.77
CA SER A 1063 13.79 7.21 -32.93
C SER A 1063 14.17 6.64 -34.29
N ILE A 1064 14.63 5.39 -34.31
CA ILE A 1064 15.05 4.73 -35.55
C ILE A 1064 13.83 4.41 -36.42
N ALA A 1065 13.92 4.72 -37.71
CA ALA A 1065 12.85 4.58 -38.70
C ALA A 1065 12.93 3.32 -39.57
N SER A 1066 13.89 2.43 -39.33
CA SER A 1066 14.07 1.15 -40.02
C SER A 1066 14.14 -0.04 -39.05
N SER A 1067 13.85 -1.25 -39.53
CA SER A 1067 14.23 -2.49 -38.84
C SER A 1067 15.58 -2.98 -39.36
N ALA A 1068 16.47 -3.43 -38.47
CA ALA A 1068 17.74 -4.05 -38.85
C ALA A 1068 17.54 -5.34 -39.66
N LYS A 1069 16.37 -6.00 -39.58
CA LYS A 1069 16.05 -7.17 -40.41
C LYS A 1069 15.69 -6.80 -41.84
N ALA A 1070 15.22 -5.57 -42.06
CA ALA A 1070 14.92 -5.05 -43.40
C ALA A 1070 16.13 -4.31 -44.00
N HIS A 1071 16.92 -3.65 -43.15
CA HIS A 1071 18.08 -2.84 -43.53
C HIS A 1071 19.25 -3.16 -42.57
N PRO A 1072 19.99 -4.26 -42.80
CA PRO A 1072 21.05 -4.70 -41.89
C PRO A 1072 22.26 -3.75 -41.86
N ASP A 1073 22.57 -3.12 -42.99
CA ASP A 1073 23.76 -2.29 -43.17
C ASP A 1073 23.49 -0.78 -43.05
N GLU A 1074 22.25 -0.38 -42.77
CA GLU A 1074 21.86 1.03 -42.71
C GLU A 1074 20.84 1.31 -41.60
N VAL A 1075 21.00 2.43 -40.90
CA VAL A 1075 20.01 2.94 -39.94
C VAL A 1075 19.30 4.16 -40.51
N HIS A 1076 17.97 4.15 -40.52
CA HIS A 1076 17.16 5.23 -41.08
C HIS A 1076 16.63 6.16 -39.99
N LEU A 1077 16.55 7.46 -40.28
CA LEU A 1077 15.91 8.48 -39.44
C LEU A 1077 14.85 9.25 -40.23
N THR A 1078 13.82 9.74 -39.53
CA THR A 1078 12.85 10.72 -40.06
C THR A 1078 13.04 12.04 -39.34
N VAL A 1079 13.58 13.06 -40.03
CA VAL A 1079 14.01 14.32 -39.41
C VAL A 1079 13.34 15.51 -40.08
N SER A 1080 12.67 16.35 -39.30
CA SER A 1080 12.20 17.67 -39.75
C SER A 1080 13.29 18.71 -39.51
N ALA A 1081 13.82 19.30 -40.57
CA ALA A 1081 14.77 20.41 -40.51
C ALA A 1081 14.07 21.65 -39.93
N VAL A 1082 14.66 22.20 -38.85
CA VAL A 1082 14.08 23.31 -38.10
C VAL A 1082 14.70 24.62 -38.58
N ARG A 1083 13.87 25.54 -39.08
CA ARG A 1083 14.29 26.83 -39.63
C ARG A 1083 13.35 27.94 -39.15
N TYR A 1084 13.89 29.02 -38.60
CA TYR A 1084 13.15 30.18 -38.09
C TYR A 1084 13.74 31.47 -38.68
N GLY A 1085 13.23 31.91 -39.84
CA GLY A 1085 13.80 33.06 -40.57
C GLY A 1085 15.28 32.83 -40.92
N PRO A 1086 16.22 33.70 -40.48
CA PRO A 1086 17.65 33.49 -40.71
C PRO A 1086 18.28 32.43 -39.77
N ARG A 1087 17.58 32.00 -38.71
CA ARG A 1087 18.09 31.05 -37.70
C ARG A 1087 17.76 29.61 -38.07
N LYS A 1088 18.65 28.69 -37.70
CA LYS A 1088 18.61 27.26 -38.05
C LYS A 1088 18.81 26.39 -36.81
N GLY A 1089 18.09 25.28 -36.70
CA GLY A 1089 18.30 24.29 -35.64
C GLY A 1089 19.59 23.50 -35.85
N VAL A 1090 20.31 23.16 -34.77
CA VAL A 1090 21.69 22.63 -34.85
C VAL A 1090 21.74 21.25 -35.53
N SER A 1091 21.15 20.22 -34.90
CA SER A 1091 21.20 18.85 -35.42
C SER A 1091 20.40 18.64 -36.70
N SER A 1092 19.16 19.14 -36.76
CA SER A 1092 18.27 18.83 -37.88
C SER A 1092 18.69 19.49 -39.20
N THR A 1093 19.27 20.69 -39.16
CA THR A 1093 19.80 21.32 -40.38
C THR A 1093 21.21 20.85 -40.72
N PHE A 1094 22.03 20.44 -39.74
CA PHE A 1094 23.28 19.73 -40.00
C PHE A 1094 23.02 18.47 -40.82
N LEU A 1095 22.12 17.61 -40.35
CA LEU A 1095 21.74 16.39 -41.03
C LEU A 1095 21.10 16.64 -42.41
N ALA A 1096 20.24 17.65 -42.53
CA ALA A 1096 19.58 17.95 -43.80
C ALA A 1096 20.52 18.56 -44.84
N ASP A 1097 21.39 19.50 -44.44
CA ASP A 1097 22.09 20.36 -45.40
C ASP A 1097 23.57 20.01 -45.57
N ARG A 1098 24.23 19.47 -44.53
CA ARG A 1098 25.71 19.40 -44.46
C ARG A 1098 26.27 18.01 -44.17
N ALA A 1099 25.47 17.09 -43.66
CA ALA A 1099 25.91 15.73 -43.34
C ALA A 1099 26.32 14.89 -44.57
N GLY A 1100 26.03 15.33 -45.79
CA GLY A 1100 26.55 14.69 -47.01
C GLY A 1100 28.02 15.01 -47.30
N GLU A 1101 28.59 16.05 -46.68
CA GLU A 1101 29.95 16.53 -46.93
C GLU A 1101 30.96 16.04 -45.87
N CYS A 1102 30.48 15.31 -44.86
CA CYS A 1102 31.30 14.83 -43.75
C CYS A 1102 30.73 13.54 -43.14
N GLU A 1103 31.51 12.90 -42.30
CA GLU A 1103 31.03 11.76 -41.51
C GLU A 1103 30.28 12.25 -40.26
N VAL A 1104 29.17 11.58 -39.97
CA VAL A 1104 28.25 11.87 -38.88
C VAL A 1104 28.57 10.96 -37.70
N PRO A 1105 28.98 11.50 -36.54
CA PRO A 1105 29.26 10.65 -35.38
C PRO A 1105 27.94 10.17 -34.76
N ILE A 1106 27.78 8.85 -34.68
CA ILE A 1106 26.58 8.18 -34.19
C ILE A 1106 26.86 7.12 -33.12
N PHE A 1107 25.86 6.84 -32.29
CA PHE A 1107 25.85 5.74 -31.34
C PHE A 1107 24.42 5.22 -31.11
N LEU A 1108 24.28 3.98 -30.64
CA LEU A 1108 22.97 3.39 -30.33
C LEU A 1108 22.56 3.65 -28.88
N GLN A 1109 21.26 3.89 -28.68
CA GLN A 1109 20.61 3.89 -27.37
C GLN A 1109 19.53 2.79 -27.37
N PRO A 1110 19.82 1.60 -26.79
CA PRO A 1110 18.87 0.50 -26.75
C PRO A 1110 17.63 0.80 -25.90
N THR A 1111 16.44 0.43 -26.38
CA THR A 1111 15.17 0.60 -25.66
C THR A 1111 14.52 -0.74 -25.35
N ARG A 1112 14.47 -1.13 -24.08
CA ARG A 1112 13.96 -2.46 -23.65
C ARG A 1112 12.43 -2.58 -23.57
N HIS A 1113 11.70 -1.47 -23.64
CA HIS A 1113 10.26 -1.44 -23.36
C HIS A 1113 9.39 -0.92 -24.52
N PHE A 1114 9.96 -0.25 -25.51
CA PHE A 1114 9.25 0.28 -26.68
C PHE A 1114 9.54 -0.59 -27.91
N ARG A 1115 8.93 -1.77 -27.97
CA ARG A 1115 9.19 -2.77 -29.03
C ARG A 1115 7.89 -3.38 -29.54
N PRO A 1116 7.84 -3.93 -30.77
CA PRO A 1116 6.73 -4.76 -31.20
C PRO A 1116 6.53 -5.94 -30.24
N PRO A 1117 5.30 -6.46 -30.06
CA PRO A 1117 5.06 -7.67 -29.30
C PRO A 1117 5.92 -8.82 -29.83
N LEU A 1118 6.40 -9.66 -28.90
CA LEU A 1118 7.13 -10.89 -29.25
C LEU A 1118 6.21 -11.90 -29.94
N ASP A 1119 4.96 -11.98 -29.47
CA ASP A 1119 3.90 -12.73 -30.13
C ASP A 1119 3.43 -11.97 -31.38
N GLY A 1120 3.68 -12.57 -32.54
CA GLY A 1120 3.38 -12.00 -33.84
C GLY A 1120 1.88 -11.84 -34.12
N ASP A 1121 1.00 -12.52 -33.39
CA ASP A 1121 -0.46 -12.49 -33.61
C ASP A 1121 -1.17 -11.37 -32.83
N VAL A 1122 -0.49 -10.79 -31.84
CA VAL A 1122 -1.06 -9.71 -30.99
C VAL A 1122 -1.29 -8.43 -31.81
N PRO A 1123 -2.49 -7.82 -31.78
CA PRO A 1123 -2.75 -6.59 -32.50
C PRO A 1123 -1.95 -5.39 -31.97
N MET A 1124 -1.61 -4.46 -32.85
CA MET A 1124 -0.90 -3.23 -32.49
C MET A 1124 -1.64 -1.98 -32.98
N ILE A 1125 -1.75 -0.99 -32.10
CA ILE A 1125 -2.22 0.36 -32.40
C ILE A 1125 -1.06 1.32 -32.21
N MET A 1126 -0.75 2.09 -33.25
CA MET A 1126 0.41 2.98 -33.31
C MET A 1126 -0.07 4.40 -33.59
N ILE A 1127 0.35 5.37 -32.78
CA ILE A 1127 -0.06 6.78 -32.91
C ILE A 1127 1.20 7.64 -33.04
N GLY A 1128 1.46 8.10 -34.27
CA GLY A 1128 2.70 8.80 -34.61
C GLY A 1128 2.47 9.93 -35.61
N PRO A 1129 2.00 11.11 -35.17
CA PRO A 1129 1.90 12.29 -36.03
C PRO A 1129 3.28 12.86 -36.38
N GLY A 1130 3.41 13.43 -37.58
CA GLY A 1130 4.65 14.01 -38.08
C GLY A 1130 5.82 13.03 -38.11
N THR A 1131 6.98 13.44 -37.58
CA THR A 1131 8.17 12.57 -37.48
C THR A 1131 8.01 11.42 -36.47
N GLY A 1132 6.96 11.46 -35.63
CA GLY A 1132 6.61 10.36 -34.72
C GLY A 1132 6.22 9.06 -35.44
N VAL A 1133 6.06 9.08 -36.77
CA VAL A 1133 5.86 7.87 -37.58
C VAL A 1133 7.12 6.98 -37.66
N ALA A 1134 8.31 7.52 -37.36
CA ALA A 1134 9.59 6.83 -37.50
C ALA A 1134 9.61 5.42 -36.89
N PRO A 1135 9.41 5.21 -35.58
CA PRO A 1135 9.50 3.88 -35.00
C PRO A 1135 8.41 2.94 -35.51
N PHE A 1136 7.26 3.47 -35.95
CA PHE A 1136 6.16 2.65 -36.46
C PHE A 1136 6.40 2.15 -37.89
N ARG A 1137 7.16 2.91 -38.69
CA ARG A 1137 7.74 2.39 -39.93
C ARG A 1137 8.69 1.22 -39.62
N ALA A 1138 9.57 1.36 -38.63
CA ALA A 1138 10.47 0.28 -38.21
C ALA A 1138 9.70 -0.96 -37.68
N PHE A 1139 8.65 -0.75 -36.88
CA PHE A 1139 7.82 -1.84 -36.35
C PHE A 1139 7.12 -2.63 -37.46
N LEU A 1140 6.54 -1.94 -38.45
CA LEU A 1140 5.91 -2.60 -39.59
C LEU A 1140 6.93 -3.39 -40.43
N GLN A 1141 8.11 -2.83 -40.67
CA GLN A 1141 9.21 -3.56 -41.33
C GLN A 1141 9.65 -4.80 -40.53
N GLU A 1142 9.77 -4.69 -39.20
CA GLU A 1142 10.11 -5.79 -38.30
C GLU A 1142 9.07 -6.92 -38.35
N ARG A 1143 7.78 -6.57 -38.23
CA ARG A 1143 6.68 -7.55 -38.29
C ARG A 1143 6.66 -8.27 -39.64
N ARG A 1144 6.88 -7.54 -40.75
CA ARG A 1144 7.00 -8.13 -42.08
C ARG A 1144 8.17 -9.11 -42.16
N ALA A 1145 9.34 -8.73 -41.66
CA ALA A 1145 10.53 -9.58 -41.70
C ALA A 1145 10.38 -10.84 -40.82
N ARG A 1146 9.61 -10.76 -39.73
CA ARG A 1146 9.29 -11.90 -38.85
C ARG A 1146 8.18 -12.81 -39.38
N GLY A 1147 7.37 -12.34 -40.34
CA GLY A 1147 6.21 -13.07 -40.83
C GLY A 1147 4.99 -13.03 -39.89
N ASP A 1148 4.91 -12.00 -39.05
CA ASP A 1148 3.82 -11.80 -38.08
C ASP A 1148 2.47 -11.62 -38.79
N ARG A 1149 1.39 -12.12 -38.17
CA ARG A 1149 0.02 -12.07 -38.74
C ARG A 1149 -0.94 -11.17 -37.96
N GLY A 1150 -0.50 -10.63 -36.83
CA GLY A 1150 -1.28 -9.73 -35.98
C GLY A 1150 -1.67 -8.45 -36.72
N ARG A 1151 -2.89 -7.99 -36.48
CA ARG A 1151 -3.42 -6.78 -37.13
C ARG A 1151 -2.66 -5.53 -36.70
N ASN A 1152 -2.39 -4.63 -37.64
CA ASN A 1152 -1.66 -3.39 -37.38
C ASN A 1152 -2.51 -2.18 -37.75
N TRP A 1153 -2.57 -1.19 -36.85
CA TRP A 1153 -3.30 0.05 -37.07
C TRP A 1153 -2.40 1.25 -36.79
N LEU A 1154 -2.19 2.11 -37.79
CA LEU A 1154 -1.45 3.35 -37.67
C LEU A 1154 -2.37 4.57 -37.73
N PHE A 1155 -2.26 5.47 -36.76
CA PHE A 1155 -2.76 6.84 -36.81
C PHE A 1155 -1.60 7.77 -37.17
N PHE A 1156 -1.70 8.37 -38.36
CA PHE A 1156 -0.74 9.35 -38.85
C PHE A 1156 -1.43 10.70 -39.04
N GLY A 1157 -0.72 11.80 -38.76
CA GLY A 1157 -1.25 13.12 -39.03
C GLY A 1157 -0.19 14.16 -39.34
N GLU A 1158 -0.57 15.12 -40.20
CA GLU A 1158 0.26 16.28 -40.56
C GLU A 1158 -0.57 17.52 -40.96
N GLN A 1159 0.03 18.53 -41.60
CA GLN A 1159 -0.68 19.73 -42.04
C GLN A 1159 -1.46 19.46 -43.32
N HIS A 1160 -0.80 19.01 -44.38
CA HIS A 1160 -1.41 18.81 -45.69
C HIS A 1160 -1.20 17.40 -46.23
N GLN A 1161 -2.26 16.78 -46.73
CA GLN A 1161 -2.18 15.47 -47.35
C GLN A 1161 -1.27 15.50 -48.57
N ALA A 1162 -1.49 16.47 -49.46
CA ALA A 1162 -0.81 16.56 -50.74
C ALA A 1162 0.71 16.63 -50.59
N THR A 1163 1.20 17.38 -49.60
CA THR A 1163 2.62 17.70 -49.46
C THR A 1163 3.33 17.05 -48.28
N ASP A 1164 2.62 16.61 -47.23
CA ASP A 1164 3.25 16.21 -45.96
C ASP A 1164 2.93 14.77 -45.54
N PHE A 1165 2.35 13.96 -46.42
CA PHE A 1165 2.08 12.54 -46.15
C PHE A 1165 3.34 11.69 -46.34
N TYR A 1166 4.17 11.62 -45.31
CA TYR A 1166 5.44 10.90 -45.32
C TYR A 1166 5.25 9.41 -45.62
N TYR A 1167 6.16 8.85 -46.43
CA TYR A 1167 6.17 7.42 -46.79
C TYR A 1167 4.85 6.93 -47.40
N ARG A 1168 4.08 7.81 -48.06
CA ARG A 1168 2.75 7.50 -48.62
C ARG A 1168 2.72 6.17 -49.37
N ASP A 1169 3.60 6.00 -50.36
CA ASP A 1169 3.60 4.82 -51.22
C ASP A 1169 3.93 3.53 -50.44
N GLU A 1170 4.85 3.62 -49.47
CA GLU A 1170 5.23 2.48 -48.61
C GLU A 1170 4.07 2.09 -47.68
N LEU A 1171 3.46 3.06 -46.99
CA LEU A 1171 2.35 2.82 -46.07
C LEU A 1171 1.08 2.36 -46.80
N GLN A 1172 0.79 2.92 -47.97
CA GLN A 1172 -0.33 2.46 -48.81
C GLN A 1172 -0.07 1.08 -49.40
N GLY A 1173 1.17 0.77 -49.80
CA GLY A 1173 1.56 -0.58 -50.22
C GLY A 1173 1.38 -1.61 -49.10
N MET A 1174 1.86 -1.29 -47.89
CA MET A 1174 1.64 -2.10 -46.67
C MET A 1174 0.16 -2.30 -46.35
N GLN A 1175 -0.69 -1.33 -46.67
CA GLN A 1175 -2.13 -1.46 -46.49
C GLN A 1175 -2.77 -2.36 -47.54
N GLN A 1176 -2.34 -2.25 -48.80
CA GLN A 1176 -2.83 -3.07 -49.92
C GLN A 1176 -2.45 -4.55 -49.77
N ASP A 1177 -1.24 -4.84 -49.26
CA ASP A 1177 -0.78 -6.21 -49.02
C ASP A 1177 -1.25 -6.80 -47.68
N GLY A 1178 -1.99 -6.03 -46.88
CA GLY A 1178 -2.65 -6.49 -45.66
C GLY A 1178 -1.81 -6.43 -44.39
N LEU A 1179 -0.50 -6.10 -44.46
CA LEU A 1179 0.32 -5.91 -43.27
C LEU A 1179 -0.24 -4.79 -42.38
N LEU A 1180 -0.54 -3.63 -42.98
CA LEU A 1180 -1.16 -2.50 -42.29
C LEU A 1180 -2.68 -2.57 -42.45
N THR A 1181 -3.32 -3.29 -41.53
CA THR A 1181 -4.77 -3.53 -41.56
C THR A 1181 -5.60 -2.25 -41.57
N ARG A 1182 -5.16 -1.21 -40.86
CA ARG A 1182 -5.85 0.09 -40.80
C ARG A 1182 -4.86 1.26 -40.82
N LEU A 1183 -5.17 2.28 -41.61
CA LEU A 1183 -4.43 3.54 -41.67
C LEU A 1183 -5.41 4.71 -41.51
N SER A 1184 -5.30 5.43 -40.39
CA SER A 1184 -6.14 6.57 -40.06
C SER A 1184 -5.34 7.87 -40.23
N LEU A 1185 -5.78 8.71 -41.17
CA LEU A 1185 -5.05 9.91 -41.57
C LEU A 1185 -5.72 11.20 -41.06
N ALA A 1186 -4.93 12.10 -40.49
CA ALA A 1186 -5.39 13.40 -39.99
C ALA A 1186 -4.57 14.55 -40.62
N PHE A 1187 -5.21 15.39 -41.44
CA PHE A 1187 -4.56 16.56 -42.04
C PHE A 1187 -5.22 17.84 -41.54
N SER A 1188 -4.43 18.70 -40.89
CA SER A 1188 -4.97 19.81 -40.10
C SER A 1188 -5.18 21.11 -40.89
N ARG A 1189 -4.88 21.13 -42.19
CA ARG A 1189 -4.93 22.34 -43.03
C ARG A 1189 -5.62 22.15 -44.40
N ASP A 1190 -6.13 20.95 -44.70
CA ASP A 1190 -6.79 20.68 -45.99
C ASP A 1190 -8.28 21.09 -46.01
N GLN A 1191 -8.82 21.47 -44.86
CA GLN A 1191 -10.20 21.92 -44.68
C GLN A 1191 -10.28 23.01 -43.60
N ALA A 1192 -11.44 23.68 -43.49
CA ALA A 1192 -11.65 24.79 -42.55
C ALA A 1192 -11.47 24.37 -41.09
N ASP A 1193 -11.99 23.19 -40.71
CA ASP A 1193 -11.84 22.64 -39.37
C ASP A 1193 -10.55 21.81 -39.25
N LYS A 1194 -9.72 22.13 -38.25
CA LYS A 1194 -8.44 21.43 -38.03
C LYS A 1194 -8.68 20.02 -37.51
N ILE A 1195 -8.28 19.00 -38.28
CA ILE A 1195 -8.35 17.59 -37.88
C ILE A 1195 -6.96 17.12 -37.44
N TYR A 1196 -6.82 16.65 -36.21
CA TYR A 1196 -5.62 16.00 -35.68
C TYR A 1196 -5.90 14.53 -35.33
N VAL A 1197 -4.86 13.80 -34.93
CA VAL A 1197 -4.96 12.35 -34.64
C VAL A 1197 -5.94 12.05 -33.50
N GLN A 1198 -6.06 12.92 -32.50
CA GLN A 1198 -7.01 12.77 -31.41
C GLN A 1198 -8.48 12.85 -31.87
N GLN A 1199 -8.79 13.64 -32.90
CA GLN A 1199 -10.13 13.64 -33.51
C GLN A 1199 -10.40 12.32 -34.24
N ARG A 1200 -9.42 11.79 -35.00
CA ARG A 1200 -9.56 10.48 -35.66
C ARG A 1200 -9.70 9.33 -34.67
N ILE A 1201 -9.05 9.44 -33.50
CA ILE A 1201 -9.23 8.50 -32.38
C ILE A 1201 -10.69 8.52 -31.89
N GLN A 1202 -11.30 9.70 -31.74
CA GLN A 1202 -12.72 9.81 -31.34
C GLN A 1202 -13.67 9.30 -32.43
N GLU A 1203 -13.45 9.65 -33.70
CA GLU A 1203 -14.29 9.19 -34.81
C GLU A 1203 -14.29 7.65 -34.93
N GLN A 1204 -13.19 7.00 -34.57
CA GLN A 1204 -13.04 5.54 -34.59
C GLN A 1204 -13.09 4.92 -33.19
N ALA A 1205 -13.70 5.61 -32.22
CA ALA A 1205 -13.73 5.21 -30.82
C ALA A 1205 -14.18 3.76 -30.62
N ALA A 1206 -15.29 3.36 -31.26
CA ALA A 1206 -15.85 2.01 -31.11
C ALA A 1206 -14.87 0.91 -31.57
N GLU A 1207 -14.22 1.11 -32.71
CA GLU A 1207 -13.26 0.14 -33.24
C GLU A 1207 -11.95 0.14 -32.43
N LEU A 1208 -11.48 1.32 -32.00
CA LEU A 1208 -10.29 1.43 -31.15
C LEU A 1208 -10.51 0.73 -29.81
N TRP A 1209 -11.66 0.96 -29.18
CA TRP A 1209 -12.07 0.27 -27.95
C TRP A 1209 -12.09 -1.25 -28.16
N ARG A 1210 -12.71 -1.73 -29.24
CA ARG A 1210 -12.75 -3.15 -29.58
C ARG A 1210 -11.35 -3.78 -29.67
N TRP A 1211 -10.40 -3.11 -30.32
CA TRP A 1211 -9.02 -3.62 -30.40
C TRP A 1211 -8.32 -3.63 -29.03
N LEU A 1212 -8.58 -2.64 -28.17
CA LEU A 1212 -8.05 -2.62 -26.79
C LEU A 1212 -8.62 -3.79 -25.95
N GLU A 1213 -9.90 -4.11 -26.11
CA GLU A 1213 -10.54 -5.27 -25.49
C GLU A 1213 -9.98 -6.59 -26.03
N GLU A 1214 -9.68 -6.66 -27.33
CA GLU A 1214 -9.07 -7.82 -28.00
C GLU A 1214 -7.57 -8.00 -27.69
N GLY A 1215 -7.02 -7.24 -26.74
CA GLY A 1215 -5.64 -7.44 -26.28
C GLY A 1215 -4.58 -6.57 -26.95
N ALA A 1216 -4.96 -5.61 -27.81
CA ALA A 1216 -4.00 -4.81 -28.56
C ALA A 1216 -2.97 -4.10 -27.66
N HIS A 1217 -1.75 -3.97 -28.18
CA HIS A 1217 -0.71 -3.10 -27.64
C HIS A 1217 -0.81 -1.71 -28.27
N LEU A 1218 -0.75 -0.67 -27.45
CA LEU A 1218 -0.90 0.73 -27.82
C LEU A 1218 0.42 1.48 -27.66
N TYR A 1219 0.88 2.11 -28.73
CA TYR A 1219 2.13 2.85 -28.79
C TYR A 1219 1.91 4.31 -29.21
N ILE A 1220 2.59 5.23 -28.54
CA ILE A 1220 2.59 6.66 -28.88
C ILE A 1220 4.01 7.13 -29.13
N CYS A 1221 4.24 7.84 -30.23
CA CYS A 1221 5.50 8.52 -30.49
C CYS A 1221 5.28 9.96 -30.98
N GLY A 1222 6.02 10.92 -30.42
CA GLY A 1222 6.02 12.32 -30.86
C GLY A 1222 6.20 13.33 -29.72
N ASP A 1223 5.62 14.53 -29.87
CA ASP A 1223 5.79 15.65 -28.91
C ASP A 1223 5.21 15.33 -27.52
N ALA A 1224 6.06 15.44 -26.49
CA ALA A 1224 5.67 15.19 -25.10
C ALA A 1224 4.75 16.27 -24.52
N SER A 1225 4.90 17.52 -24.98
CA SER A 1225 4.35 18.71 -24.31
C SER A 1225 2.86 18.95 -24.55
N ARG A 1226 2.37 18.67 -25.76
CA ARG A 1226 0.98 18.89 -26.18
C ARG A 1226 0.37 17.62 -26.76
N MET A 1227 1.04 16.99 -27.73
CA MET A 1227 0.45 15.87 -28.48
C MET A 1227 0.16 14.66 -27.59
N ALA A 1228 1.15 14.18 -26.83
CA ALA A 1228 0.99 13.01 -25.97
C ALA A 1228 -0.14 13.20 -24.94
N ARG A 1229 -0.28 14.41 -24.40
CA ARG A 1229 -1.32 14.79 -23.45
C ARG A 1229 -2.72 14.78 -24.09
N ASP A 1230 -2.86 15.32 -25.29
CA ASP A 1230 -4.14 15.36 -25.99
C ASP A 1230 -4.60 13.96 -26.45
N VAL A 1231 -3.66 13.12 -26.87
CA VAL A 1231 -3.93 11.70 -27.22
C VAL A 1231 -4.34 10.91 -25.98
N ASP A 1232 -3.63 11.06 -24.86
CA ASP A 1232 -4.00 10.42 -23.59
C ASP A 1232 -5.41 10.80 -23.15
N GLN A 1233 -5.78 12.08 -23.24
CA GLN A 1233 -7.15 12.52 -22.96
C GLN A 1233 -8.17 11.92 -23.93
N ALA A 1234 -7.83 11.83 -25.22
CA ALA A 1234 -8.73 11.24 -26.20
C ALA A 1234 -8.96 9.75 -25.94
N LEU A 1235 -7.92 9.00 -25.60
CA LEU A 1235 -8.02 7.59 -25.22
C LEU A 1235 -8.88 7.41 -23.98
N ARG A 1236 -8.72 8.26 -22.95
CA ARG A 1236 -9.59 8.23 -21.77
C ARG A 1236 -11.05 8.47 -22.12
N ARG A 1237 -11.35 9.39 -23.06
CA ARG A 1237 -12.72 9.61 -23.54
C ARG A 1237 -13.24 8.41 -24.32
N VAL A 1238 -12.46 7.80 -25.21
CA VAL A 1238 -12.86 6.57 -25.92
C VAL A 1238 -13.21 5.46 -24.94
N ILE A 1239 -12.34 5.20 -23.97
CA ILE A 1239 -12.57 4.18 -22.93
C ILE A 1239 -13.81 4.53 -22.10
N SER A 1240 -14.00 5.82 -21.78
CA SER A 1240 -15.14 6.30 -21.01
C SER A 1240 -16.47 6.12 -21.74
N GLU A 1241 -16.55 6.57 -23.00
CA GLU A 1241 -17.77 6.58 -23.81
C GLU A 1241 -18.12 5.17 -24.30
N GLN A 1242 -17.14 4.42 -24.82
CA GLN A 1242 -17.36 3.10 -25.39
C GLN A 1242 -17.42 2.00 -24.32
N GLY A 1243 -16.63 2.14 -23.25
CA GLY A 1243 -16.66 1.24 -22.10
C GLY A 1243 -17.78 1.54 -21.09
N GLY A 1244 -18.53 2.64 -21.27
CA GLY A 1244 -19.61 3.05 -20.36
C GLY A 1244 -19.12 3.36 -18.94
N VAL A 1245 -17.91 3.90 -18.78
CA VAL A 1245 -17.28 4.20 -17.49
C VAL A 1245 -16.98 5.69 -17.32
N SER A 1246 -16.85 6.17 -16.08
CA SER A 1246 -16.43 7.54 -15.79
C SER A 1246 -14.98 7.80 -16.25
N LEU A 1247 -14.62 9.05 -16.59
CA LEU A 1247 -13.27 9.44 -16.98
C LEU A 1247 -12.17 9.05 -15.97
N GLU A 1248 -12.45 9.07 -14.66
CA GLU A 1248 -11.51 8.60 -13.62
C GLU A 1248 -11.20 7.10 -13.73
N LYS A 1249 -12.22 6.31 -14.08
CA LYS A 1249 -12.09 4.86 -14.26
C LYS A 1249 -11.45 4.50 -15.60
N ALA A 1250 -11.67 5.33 -16.62
CA ALA A 1250 -10.93 5.26 -17.88
C ALA A 1250 -9.44 5.56 -17.69
N ALA A 1251 -9.09 6.54 -16.84
CA ALA A 1251 -7.70 6.83 -16.47
C ALA A 1251 -7.04 5.63 -15.75
N GLU A 1252 -7.77 4.98 -14.84
CA GLU A 1252 -7.32 3.79 -14.15
C GLU A 1252 -7.13 2.59 -15.10
N GLN A 1253 -8.02 2.39 -16.07
CA GLN A 1253 -7.86 1.34 -17.09
C GLN A 1253 -6.64 1.57 -17.97
N LEU A 1254 -6.39 2.82 -18.37
CA LEU A 1254 -5.20 3.17 -19.13
C LEU A 1254 -3.92 2.95 -18.28
N ARG A 1255 -3.97 3.23 -16.97
CA ARG A 1255 -2.89 2.90 -16.02
C ARG A 1255 -2.63 1.40 -15.93
N CYS A 1256 -3.69 0.57 -15.83
CA CYS A 1256 -3.56 -0.88 -15.87
C CYS A 1256 -2.92 -1.38 -17.18
N LEU A 1257 -3.24 -0.78 -18.32
CA LEU A 1257 -2.59 -1.11 -19.60
C LEU A 1257 -1.09 -0.77 -19.57
N SER A 1258 -0.68 0.33 -18.92
CA SER A 1258 0.74 0.64 -18.70
C SER A 1258 1.42 -0.39 -17.80
N GLU A 1259 0.80 -0.78 -16.69
CA GLU A 1259 1.33 -1.81 -15.77
C GLU A 1259 1.51 -3.16 -16.46
N GLN A 1260 0.61 -3.49 -17.40
CA GLN A 1260 0.69 -4.69 -18.23
C GLN A 1260 1.69 -4.56 -19.39
N LYS A 1261 2.39 -3.42 -19.53
CA LYS A 1261 3.28 -3.10 -20.66
C LYS A 1261 2.58 -3.13 -22.03
N ARG A 1262 1.27 -2.90 -22.04
CA ARG A 1262 0.42 -2.84 -23.22
C ARG A 1262 0.16 -1.40 -23.68
N TYR A 1263 0.50 -0.41 -22.87
CA TYR A 1263 0.49 1.01 -23.24
C TYR A 1263 1.88 1.61 -23.01
N VAL A 1264 2.57 2.01 -24.09
CA VAL A 1264 3.97 2.48 -24.05
C VAL A 1264 4.15 3.75 -24.88
N ARG A 1265 5.05 4.64 -24.44
CA ARG A 1265 5.27 5.96 -25.04
C ARG A 1265 6.77 6.20 -25.30
N ASP A 1266 7.09 6.72 -26.47
CA ASP A 1266 8.42 7.24 -26.86
C ASP A 1266 8.26 8.71 -27.25
N VAL A 1267 8.39 9.61 -26.27
CA VAL A 1267 8.06 11.04 -26.43
C VAL A 1267 9.26 11.91 -26.08
N TYR A 1268 9.47 12.97 -26.87
CA TYR A 1268 10.65 13.84 -26.81
C TYR A 1268 10.30 15.31 -26.62
#